data_AF-A0A1F7RSA6-F1
#
_entry.id   AF-A0A1F7RSA6-F1
#
_cell.length_a   1.000
_cell.length_b   1.000
_cell.length_c   1.000
_cell.angle_alpha   90.00
_cell.angle_beta   90.00
_cell.angle_gamma   90.00
#
_symmetry.space_group_name_H-M   'P 1'
#
loop_
_entity.id
_entity.type
_entity.pdbx_description
1 polymer ?
#
loop_
_entity_poly.entity_id
_entity_poly.type
_entity_poly.pdbx_seq_one_letter_code
_entity_poly.pdbx_strand_id
1 'polypeptide(L)'
;MKNISTLLIVMLVIATICSCQQLKQKQEPQPVNPSNKEILIPQVKKGYNNEPQTIYTNNRYINVTTDKADLDGMLGIELWHTTDGGENWANHGLVEGKPDVLKFLAPTDGKYGFLKVIVDKDGKRSITPKYGIKPEIFVVVDTTPPVVELLTPNGGEIFTAGATTVITWIGEDANLLPNTVRIEVSSNNGKNWILISRDESNDGKYYWDIPRTSSQEYRIKVTVSDIAGNVSSDESDANFIVDGLPPEARIVGPATSNKQEVEIRYIANDVGGAGLGNIKLYYTINNGTTWEYYGEDNDLTSPIKFKALDGIYGLKVVAVDKKGNATETPVAGTPPPFTVTIDSTPPQIQLITLNDKATYAGNFSYDIIWTAKDNIHIPTNSISLYYSDDKGTSWKEIVKDIENNGVYKWTTPNSNGDKYRLKIKAYDLMKNTSEVISDPFTIDTRIPEAVAIGPKKSSVNTVSLEYSIKNSGTSPIKEITIWITYDDGKTWARIGETNNVSSPYIFTKNDGTYGLYVTCVSELGLKTESSQKPPTEGTSPQLTLTIDSSPPQLTMLNFDKGGYFKGGERKDILWDVKEQNPDLEGLTILYSPDGGTRWEEVMSKLDIRSGKYGWTIPNKSSKTSFLRFIAIDTLGNKTIKDSEKLFVVDTDQPQLNITKKPPVSKFHTINISYEATDETSGISKVEVFGKTSDDSNYKKLLSAVNITDSITVDVDKDGKWSFALIATDTAGNISKEQSSNMPPDFEVVVDTIKPNVELKRFKALNNKPTYINTNGEIEWTATDTVSKKDKLLIRVEYSADSGTSWYVIKDRLTNEGKFSMAGYMDISKKYRVKVTATDEAGNEAFDESADFELMDIPLPQISLRGITDGQVIPVESPSEISYLLTSNEKIQDLLLQIRQVEPEQTDWNKIKFVSGEKQQLLAPSKPGLYAIRIAGKDSYNRDIYSNEIRIKVIVPPLAIKVATPEVRITVDGIAKLDWKATDAKIDRSKLTVEISPDGINWEQSKADIGFATLTIIPPSKVGKYFLRIKLTGQEKPIYSDTVTLIVEEKPAIEPSIQLASFRGGEVAYAGNRKIIFINTQGGVKFDDITIELSDKSGAEGTWKAISKSDLQPMTGGFNWTIPNTPGKNYRLRITWKDVRSGKLYTDTSATDFTIEQGQPTDIAIKLIDIPLKNLKGGEQVIVNWTSSVKGIQKVVTLYLYTNGRELEQIAAGLPSEGSFTWTTRKIDLTNCEIRAKLENAGVVKWDTTSKFTIDSSPPDWDASFQQSATKRATSK
;
A
#
# COMPACT_ATOMS: atom_id res chain seq x y z
N MET A 1 -32.99 -13.43 -24.31
CA MET A 1 -33.88 -14.49 -23.78
C MET A 1 -34.94 -13.85 -22.89
N LYS A 2 -36.06 -14.56 -22.66
CA LYS A 2 -37.28 -14.12 -21.93
C LYS A 2 -38.10 -12.99 -22.60
N ASN A 3 -39.37 -13.34 -22.85
CA ASN A 3 -40.58 -12.53 -23.09
C ASN A 3 -40.57 -11.42 -24.18
N ILE A 4 -40.78 -11.84 -25.43
CA ILE A 4 -41.91 -11.31 -26.22
C ILE A 4 -42.77 -12.51 -26.66
N SER A 5 -43.84 -12.78 -25.91
CA SER A 5 -44.76 -13.89 -26.14
C SER A 5 -46.06 -13.41 -26.81
N THR A 6 -45.94 -12.67 -27.92
CA THR A 6 -47.10 -12.05 -28.60
C THR A 6 -46.97 -11.93 -30.13
N LEU A 7 -46.37 -12.92 -30.82
CA LEU A 7 -46.53 -13.03 -32.28
C LEU A 7 -46.44 -14.46 -32.85
N LEU A 8 -46.99 -15.46 -32.13
CA LEU A 8 -47.13 -16.83 -32.63
C LEU A 8 -48.60 -17.26 -32.84
N ILE A 9 -49.51 -16.29 -33.01
CA ILE A 9 -50.95 -16.52 -33.20
C ILE A 9 -51.46 -15.73 -34.42
N VAL A 10 -50.76 -15.86 -35.56
CA VAL A 10 -51.21 -15.35 -36.88
C VAL A 10 -51.00 -16.41 -38.00
N MET A 11 -50.58 -17.63 -37.63
CA MET A 11 -50.27 -18.75 -38.56
C MET A 11 -51.15 -19.99 -38.32
N LEU A 12 -52.31 -19.85 -37.65
CA LEU A 12 -53.20 -20.99 -37.37
C LEU A 12 -54.72 -20.68 -37.34
N VAL A 13 -55.20 -19.62 -38.03
CA VAL A 13 -56.65 -19.30 -38.09
C VAL A 13 -57.11 -18.84 -39.49
N ILE A 14 -56.84 -19.62 -40.54
CA ILE A 14 -57.67 -19.63 -41.77
C ILE A 14 -57.84 -21.08 -42.24
N ALA A 15 -58.58 -21.89 -41.46
CA ALA A 15 -58.75 -23.32 -41.74
C ALA A 15 -60.04 -23.94 -41.14
N THR A 16 -61.20 -23.23 -41.17
CA THR A 16 -62.58 -23.82 -41.17
C THR A 16 -63.71 -22.78 -41.15
N ILE A 17 -63.97 -22.07 -42.26
CA ILE A 17 -65.36 -21.66 -42.62
C ILE A 17 -65.52 -21.76 -44.15
N CYS A 18 -66.08 -22.88 -44.62
CA CYS A 18 -66.88 -22.98 -45.85
C CYS A 18 -67.40 -24.42 -46.00
N SER A 19 -68.54 -24.71 -45.37
CA SER A 19 -69.33 -25.91 -45.63
C SER A 19 -70.58 -25.54 -46.41
N CYS A 20 -71.10 -26.50 -47.18
CA CYS A 20 -72.38 -26.46 -47.89
C CYS A 20 -72.47 -25.52 -49.11
N GLN A 21 -72.09 -26.07 -50.27
CA GLN A 21 -73.14 -26.47 -51.22
C GLN A 21 -72.72 -27.76 -51.96
N GLN A 22 -73.57 -28.77 -51.92
CA GLN A 22 -73.44 -29.94 -52.80
C GLN A 22 -73.93 -29.58 -54.20
N LEU A 23 -73.23 -30.03 -55.24
CA LEU A 23 -73.92 -30.49 -56.45
C LEU A 23 -73.13 -31.61 -57.14
N LYS A 24 -73.59 -32.84 -56.89
CA LYS A 24 -73.44 -34.09 -57.66
C LYS A 24 -72.27 -34.19 -58.65
N GLN A 25 -71.42 -35.20 -58.43
CA GLN A 25 -70.79 -35.93 -59.53
C GLN A 25 -71.81 -36.21 -60.64
N LYS A 26 -71.44 -35.94 -61.89
CA LYS A 26 -72.10 -36.52 -63.06
C LYS A 26 -71.04 -37.31 -63.81
N GLN A 27 -71.41 -38.50 -64.26
CA GLN A 27 -70.49 -39.43 -64.89
C GLN A 27 -69.89 -38.84 -66.17
N GLU A 28 -68.73 -39.39 -66.55
CA GLU A 28 -68.18 -39.26 -67.89
C GLU A 28 -69.28 -39.50 -68.93
N PRO A 29 -69.37 -38.69 -70.00
CA PRO A 29 -70.02 -39.17 -71.19
C PRO A 29 -69.19 -40.33 -71.74
N GLN A 30 -69.67 -41.55 -71.53
CA GLN A 30 -69.36 -42.67 -72.42
C GLN A 30 -69.43 -42.16 -73.87
N PRO A 31 -68.53 -42.60 -74.77
CA PRO A 31 -68.60 -42.18 -76.16
C PRO A 31 -70.01 -42.42 -76.67
N VAL A 32 -70.66 -41.36 -77.18
CA VAL A 32 -71.99 -41.47 -77.76
C VAL A 32 -71.81 -42.23 -79.07
N ASN A 33 -71.85 -43.56 -78.95
CA ASN A 33 -71.97 -44.50 -80.04
C ASN A 33 -73.03 -43.91 -80.98
N PRO A 34 -72.67 -43.51 -82.21
CA PRO A 34 -73.54 -42.70 -83.05
C PRO A 34 -74.80 -43.50 -83.32
N SER A 35 -75.85 -43.16 -82.57
CA SER A 35 -77.15 -43.79 -82.69
C SER A 35 -77.55 -43.69 -84.16
N ASN A 36 -77.95 -44.81 -84.77
CA ASN A 36 -78.57 -44.83 -86.09
C ASN A 36 -79.88 -44.04 -86.04
N LYS A 37 -79.77 -42.71 -86.02
CA LYS A 37 -80.82 -41.74 -86.27
C LYS A 37 -81.11 -41.88 -87.74
N GLU A 38 -82.04 -42.77 -88.04
CA GLU A 38 -82.65 -42.87 -89.35
C GLU A 38 -83.04 -41.47 -89.81
N ILE A 39 -82.46 -41.00 -90.91
CA ILE A 39 -82.72 -39.64 -91.38
C ILE A 39 -84.08 -39.63 -92.06
N LEU A 40 -85.08 -39.26 -91.26
CA LEU A 40 -86.45 -39.03 -91.67
C LEU A 40 -86.53 -37.73 -92.45
N ILE A 41 -86.52 -37.82 -93.78
CA ILE A 41 -86.75 -36.68 -94.65
C ILE A 41 -88.18 -36.14 -94.41
N PRO A 42 -88.39 -34.88 -93.98
CA PRO A 42 -89.71 -34.36 -93.67
C PRO A 42 -90.58 -34.11 -94.93
N GLN A 43 -91.91 -34.06 -94.76
CA GLN A 43 -92.82 -33.77 -95.88
C GLN A 43 -92.74 -32.30 -96.33
N VAL A 44 -92.56 -32.08 -97.63
CA VAL A 44 -92.66 -30.77 -98.27
C VAL A 44 -94.11 -30.53 -98.68
N LYS A 45 -94.79 -29.55 -98.05
CA LYS A 45 -96.14 -29.15 -98.47
C LYS A 45 -96.10 -28.52 -99.86
N LYS A 46 -97.00 -28.96 -100.76
CA LYS A 46 -97.14 -28.45 -102.13
C LYS A 46 -97.44 -26.95 -102.15
N GLY A 47 -96.40 -26.14 -102.38
CA GLY A 47 -96.47 -24.74 -102.78
C GLY A 47 -95.54 -24.53 -103.98
N TYR A 48 -96.04 -23.89 -105.04
CA TYR A 48 -95.25 -23.65 -106.24
C TYR A 48 -94.17 -22.58 -105.97
N ASN A 49 -92.94 -22.84 -106.47
CA ASN A 49 -91.77 -21.94 -106.59
C ASN A 49 -90.57 -22.14 -105.62
N ASN A 50 -90.52 -23.19 -104.81
CA ASN A 50 -89.29 -23.51 -104.05
C ASN A 50 -88.38 -24.50 -104.82
N GLU A 51 -87.06 -24.26 -104.79
CA GLU A 51 -86.04 -25.24 -105.19
C GLU A 51 -86.04 -26.45 -104.23
N PRO A 52 -85.65 -27.66 -104.69
CA PRO A 52 -85.53 -28.82 -103.82
C PRO A 52 -84.47 -28.60 -102.74
N GLN A 53 -84.84 -28.85 -101.48
CA GLN A 53 -83.92 -28.75 -100.36
C GLN A 53 -82.77 -29.77 -100.52
N THR A 54 -81.58 -29.42 -100.02
CA THR A 54 -80.45 -30.36 -99.92
C THR A 54 -80.18 -30.65 -98.44
N ILE A 55 -80.22 -31.93 -98.07
CA ILE A 55 -79.80 -32.43 -96.76
C ILE A 55 -78.41 -33.07 -96.90
N TYR A 56 -77.56 -32.97 -95.89
CA TYR A 56 -76.27 -33.65 -95.83
C TYR A 56 -76.30 -34.76 -94.77
N THR A 57 -75.52 -35.83 -94.95
CA THR A 57 -75.50 -36.97 -94.04
C THR A 57 -74.24 -37.81 -94.16
N ASN A 58 -73.69 -38.23 -93.01
CA ASN A 58 -72.66 -39.25 -92.91
C ASN A 58 -73.19 -40.69 -92.74
N ASN A 59 -74.47 -40.89 -93.04
CA ASN A 59 -75.11 -42.19 -93.06
C ASN A 59 -75.63 -42.52 -94.47
N ARG A 60 -75.15 -43.63 -95.04
CA ARG A 60 -75.60 -44.12 -96.36
C ARG A 60 -77.04 -44.66 -96.35
N TYR A 61 -77.63 -44.91 -95.19
CA TYR A 61 -79.04 -45.32 -95.04
C TYR A 61 -79.96 -44.09 -94.93
N ILE A 62 -80.69 -43.81 -96.02
CA ILE A 62 -81.61 -42.69 -96.16
C ILE A 62 -83.05 -43.20 -96.00
N ASN A 63 -83.86 -42.58 -95.13
CA ASN A 63 -85.27 -42.92 -94.95
C ASN A 63 -86.18 -41.78 -95.47
N VAL A 64 -86.58 -41.89 -96.74
CA VAL A 64 -87.47 -40.92 -97.39
C VAL A 64 -88.89 -41.08 -96.82
N THR A 65 -89.40 -40.15 -96.01
CA THR A 65 -90.72 -40.35 -95.39
C THR A 65 -91.86 -40.20 -96.41
N THR A 66 -92.94 -40.94 -96.16
CA THR A 66 -94.16 -40.97 -96.97
C THR A 66 -95.37 -40.57 -96.14
N ASP A 67 -96.25 -39.73 -96.70
CA ASP A 67 -97.51 -39.39 -96.06
C ASP A 67 -98.53 -40.52 -96.32
N LYS A 68 -99.03 -41.14 -95.26
CA LYS A 68 -100.02 -42.23 -95.34
C LYS A 68 -101.41 -41.76 -95.81
N ALA A 69 -101.68 -40.45 -95.82
CA ALA A 69 -102.89 -39.88 -96.40
C ALA A 69 -102.81 -39.82 -97.95
N ASP A 70 -101.67 -39.41 -98.51
CA ASP A 70 -101.43 -39.39 -99.97
C ASP A 70 -101.50 -40.80 -100.59
N LEU A 71 -101.30 -41.85 -99.78
CA LEU A 71 -101.39 -43.26 -100.19
C LEU A 71 -102.76 -43.91 -99.92
N ASP A 72 -103.81 -43.15 -99.56
CA ASP A 72 -105.13 -43.75 -99.34
C ASP A 72 -105.84 -44.15 -100.63
N GLY A 73 -106.46 -45.33 -100.60
CA GLY A 73 -107.06 -45.97 -101.78
C GLY A 73 -106.09 -46.51 -102.83
N MET A 74 -104.78 -46.20 -102.75
CA MET A 74 -103.75 -46.53 -103.74
C MET A 74 -103.25 -47.99 -103.67
N LEU A 75 -102.38 -48.39 -104.61
CA LEU A 75 -101.65 -49.67 -104.58
C LEU A 75 -100.38 -49.56 -103.74
N GLY A 76 -99.64 -48.46 -103.88
CA GLY A 76 -98.37 -48.25 -103.20
C GLY A 76 -97.62 -47.04 -103.74
N ILE A 77 -96.31 -47.04 -103.56
CA ILE A 77 -95.42 -45.94 -103.96
C ILE A 77 -94.06 -46.48 -104.44
N GLU A 78 -93.58 -46.00 -105.58
CA GLU A 78 -92.22 -46.21 -106.04
C GLU A 78 -91.31 -45.09 -105.53
N LEU A 79 -90.12 -45.45 -105.04
CA LEU A 79 -89.04 -44.48 -104.86
C LEU A 79 -88.19 -44.43 -106.13
N TRP A 80 -88.09 -43.27 -106.75
CA TRP A 80 -87.16 -43.03 -107.85
C TRP A 80 -86.01 -42.13 -107.37
N HIS A 81 -84.81 -42.37 -107.90
CA HIS A 81 -83.62 -41.61 -107.56
C HIS A 81 -82.79 -41.21 -108.80
N THR A 82 -81.95 -40.20 -108.64
CA THR A 82 -81.05 -39.64 -109.66
C THR A 82 -79.74 -39.18 -109.01
N THR A 83 -78.62 -39.24 -109.72
CA THR A 83 -77.33 -38.65 -109.30
C THR A 83 -76.87 -37.49 -110.18
N ASP A 84 -77.62 -37.17 -111.25
CA ASP A 84 -77.32 -36.10 -112.22
C ASP A 84 -78.27 -34.90 -112.11
N GLY A 85 -79.20 -34.91 -111.16
CA GLY A 85 -80.14 -33.82 -110.91
C GLY A 85 -81.49 -33.96 -111.63
N GLY A 86 -81.74 -35.09 -112.28
CA GLY A 86 -83.02 -35.41 -112.92
C GLY A 86 -82.94 -35.54 -114.45
N GLU A 87 -81.74 -35.72 -115.01
CA GLU A 87 -81.55 -36.09 -116.40
C GLU A 87 -81.86 -37.59 -116.59
N ASN A 88 -81.27 -38.45 -115.75
CA ASN A 88 -81.57 -39.88 -115.68
C ASN A 88 -82.21 -40.24 -114.33
N TRP A 89 -83.19 -41.15 -114.38
CA TRP A 89 -84.00 -41.56 -113.25
C TRP A 89 -84.00 -43.10 -113.12
N ALA A 90 -83.59 -43.59 -111.96
CA ALA A 90 -83.53 -45.01 -111.63
C ALA A 90 -84.62 -45.37 -110.60
N ASN A 91 -85.47 -46.34 -110.95
CA ASN A 91 -86.52 -46.86 -110.07
C ASN A 91 -85.89 -47.79 -109.01
N HIS A 92 -86.13 -47.52 -107.73
CA HIS A 92 -85.70 -48.37 -106.61
C HIS A 92 -86.71 -49.50 -106.31
N GLY A 93 -87.89 -49.45 -106.91
CA GLY A 93 -88.95 -50.45 -106.78
C GLY A 93 -90.24 -49.88 -106.17
N LEU A 94 -91.34 -50.60 -106.39
CA LEU A 94 -92.64 -50.35 -105.77
C LEU A 94 -92.67 -50.93 -104.35
N VAL A 95 -93.04 -50.11 -103.37
CA VAL A 95 -93.44 -50.55 -102.03
C VAL A 95 -94.96 -50.49 -101.96
N GLU A 96 -95.60 -51.66 -101.89
CA GLU A 96 -97.06 -51.77 -101.81
C GLU A 96 -97.61 -51.34 -100.44
N GLY A 97 -98.86 -50.88 -100.44
CA GLY A 97 -99.56 -50.40 -99.24
C GLY A 97 -99.13 -49.00 -98.81
N LYS A 98 -99.02 -48.80 -97.48
CA LYS A 98 -98.81 -47.48 -96.85
C LYS A 98 -97.59 -47.48 -95.93
N PRO A 99 -96.34 -47.48 -96.46
CA PRO A 99 -95.15 -47.32 -95.64
C PRO A 99 -95.10 -45.96 -94.91
N ASP A 100 -94.37 -45.89 -93.80
CA ASP A 100 -93.97 -44.62 -93.15
C ASP A 100 -92.70 -44.02 -93.79
N VAL A 101 -91.82 -44.89 -94.28
CA VAL A 101 -90.53 -44.54 -94.90
C VAL A 101 -90.22 -45.48 -96.06
N LEU A 102 -89.59 -44.93 -97.09
CA LEU A 102 -88.93 -45.66 -98.16
C LEU A 102 -87.44 -45.63 -97.87
N LYS A 103 -86.86 -46.81 -97.60
CA LYS A 103 -85.43 -46.94 -97.26
C LYS A 103 -84.62 -47.04 -98.53
N PHE A 104 -83.52 -46.29 -98.59
CA PHE A 104 -82.54 -46.31 -99.67
C PHE A 104 -81.14 -46.44 -99.08
N LEU A 105 -80.31 -47.30 -99.66
CA LEU A 105 -78.90 -47.43 -99.33
C LEU A 105 -78.08 -46.82 -100.47
N ALA A 106 -77.40 -45.71 -100.20
CA ALA A 106 -76.49 -45.07 -101.14
C ALA A 106 -75.28 -45.99 -101.43
N PRO A 107 -75.02 -46.37 -102.71
CA PRO A 107 -73.88 -47.24 -103.03
C PRO A 107 -72.52 -46.59 -102.74
N THR A 108 -72.40 -45.29 -102.97
CA THR A 108 -71.21 -44.46 -102.73
C THR A 108 -71.61 -43.18 -102.02
N ASP A 109 -70.63 -42.37 -101.68
CA ASP A 109 -70.86 -40.97 -101.33
C ASP A 109 -71.17 -40.17 -102.60
N GLY A 110 -71.82 -39.01 -102.45
CA GLY A 110 -72.32 -38.18 -103.55
C GLY A 110 -73.74 -37.65 -103.34
N LYS A 111 -74.24 -36.91 -104.33
CA LYS A 111 -75.55 -36.22 -104.29
C LYS A 111 -76.65 -37.04 -104.95
N TYR A 112 -77.63 -37.48 -104.16
CA TYR A 112 -78.79 -38.26 -104.60
C TYR A 112 -80.06 -37.40 -104.57
N GLY A 113 -80.69 -37.19 -105.71
CA GLY A 113 -82.03 -36.62 -105.81
C GLY A 113 -83.10 -37.71 -105.72
N PHE A 114 -84.21 -37.45 -105.01
CA PHE A 114 -85.32 -38.39 -104.86
C PHE A 114 -86.66 -37.82 -105.36
N LEU A 115 -87.53 -38.71 -105.84
CA LEU A 115 -88.88 -38.41 -106.32
C LEU A 115 -89.83 -39.56 -105.93
N LYS A 116 -90.97 -39.24 -105.34
CA LYS A 116 -91.97 -40.20 -104.84
C LYS A 116 -93.09 -40.37 -105.86
N VAL A 117 -93.22 -41.58 -106.42
CA VAL A 117 -94.20 -41.87 -107.47
C VAL A 117 -95.29 -42.77 -106.92
N ILE A 118 -96.45 -42.18 -106.62
CA ILE A 118 -97.62 -42.90 -106.11
C ILE A 118 -98.23 -43.74 -107.25
N VAL A 119 -98.63 -44.98 -106.96
CA VAL A 119 -99.21 -45.90 -107.93
C VAL A 119 -100.63 -46.28 -107.49
N ASP A 120 -101.61 -46.11 -108.37
CA ASP A 120 -103.00 -46.51 -108.13
C ASP A 120 -103.21 -48.02 -108.35
N LYS A 121 -104.40 -48.51 -108.01
CA LYS A 121 -104.76 -49.95 -108.09
C LYS A 121 -104.83 -50.52 -109.50
N ASP A 122 -104.86 -49.66 -110.52
CA ASP A 122 -104.82 -50.06 -111.92
C ASP A 122 -103.37 -50.02 -112.47
N GLY A 123 -102.37 -49.80 -111.61
CA GLY A 123 -100.95 -49.79 -111.94
C GLY A 123 -100.46 -48.47 -112.57
N LYS A 124 -101.30 -47.44 -112.59
CA LYS A 124 -101.00 -46.13 -113.17
C LYS A 124 -100.32 -45.22 -112.14
N ARG A 125 -99.33 -44.48 -112.61
CA ARG A 125 -98.43 -43.65 -111.79
C ARG A 125 -98.88 -42.19 -111.75
N SER A 126 -98.74 -41.54 -110.60
CA SER A 126 -99.08 -40.11 -110.41
C SER A 126 -98.22 -39.18 -111.27
N ILE A 127 -96.96 -39.57 -111.51
CA ILE A 127 -96.04 -38.97 -112.48
C ILE A 127 -95.19 -40.09 -113.08
N THR A 128 -94.75 -39.94 -114.34
CA THR A 128 -93.67 -40.78 -114.90
C THR A 128 -92.40 -39.94 -114.93
N PRO A 129 -91.35 -40.31 -114.18
CA PRO A 129 -90.07 -39.60 -114.23
C PRO A 129 -89.49 -39.61 -115.65
N LYS A 130 -89.04 -38.45 -116.09
CA LYS A 130 -88.49 -38.19 -117.43
C LYS A 130 -87.40 -37.12 -117.32
N TYR A 131 -86.54 -37.06 -118.33
CA TYR A 131 -85.50 -36.05 -118.46
C TYR A 131 -86.04 -34.64 -118.17
N GLY A 132 -85.40 -33.92 -117.23
CA GLY A 132 -85.73 -32.55 -116.86
C GLY A 132 -86.78 -32.40 -115.76
N ILE A 133 -87.32 -33.49 -115.21
CA ILE A 133 -88.10 -33.44 -113.95
C ILE A 133 -87.11 -33.26 -112.79
N LYS A 134 -87.20 -32.13 -112.08
CA LYS A 134 -86.42 -31.89 -110.84
C LYS A 134 -86.85 -32.86 -109.72
N PRO A 135 -85.91 -33.34 -108.88
CA PRO A 135 -86.22 -34.04 -107.65
C PRO A 135 -87.09 -33.24 -106.68
N GLU A 136 -87.77 -33.92 -105.75
CA GLU A 136 -88.43 -33.31 -104.60
C GLU A 136 -87.41 -32.81 -103.56
N ILE A 137 -86.32 -33.57 -103.40
CA ILE A 137 -85.25 -33.31 -102.44
C ILE A 137 -83.93 -33.89 -102.93
N PHE A 138 -82.82 -33.31 -102.50
CA PHE A 138 -81.49 -33.88 -102.59
C PHE A 138 -80.97 -34.31 -101.21
N VAL A 139 -80.24 -35.41 -101.17
CA VAL A 139 -79.41 -35.82 -100.05
C VAL A 139 -77.98 -35.99 -100.53
N VAL A 140 -77.04 -35.23 -99.97
CA VAL A 140 -75.60 -35.46 -100.12
C VAL A 140 -75.17 -36.43 -99.04
N VAL A 141 -74.69 -37.60 -99.47
CA VAL A 141 -74.08 -38.59 -98.59
C VAL A 141 -72.58 -38.34 -98.60
N ASP A 142 -72.00 -38.09 -97.44
CA ASP A 142 -70.55 -37.95 -97.26
C ASP A 142 -70.09 -38.64 -95.98
N THR A 143 -69.38 -39.75 -96.14
CA THR A 143 -68.87 -40.58 -95.04
C THR A 143 -67.40 -40.33 -94.74
N THR A 144 -66.80 -39.32 -95.37
CA THR A 144 -65.38 -38.98 -95.23
C THR A 144 -65.20 -37.90 -94.17
N PRO A 145 -64.48 -38.15 -93.06
CA PRO A 145 -64.16 -37.10 -92.11
C PRO A 145 -63.17 -36.09 -92.72
N PRO A 146 -63.25 -34.80 -92.31
CA PRO A 146 -62.31 -33.78 -92.78
C PRO A 146 -60.86 -34.14 -92.41
N VAL A 147 -59.90 -33.77 -93.26
CA VAL A 147 -58.48 -33.81 -92.91
C VAL A 147 -58.15 -32.56 -92.09
N VAL A 148 -57.36 -32.71 -91.02
CA VAL A 148 -56.86 -31.60 -90.20
C VAL A 148 -55.43 -31.88 -89.76
N GLU A 149 -54.58 -30.86 -89.82
CA GLU A 149 -53.16 -30.89 -89.44
C GLU A 149 -52.81 -29.58 -88.71
N LEU A 150 -52.25 -29.66 -87.51
CA LEU A 150 -51.84 -28.52 -86.68
C LEU A 150 -50.37 -28.18 -86.93
N LEU A 151 -50.11 -27.06 -87.63
CA LEU A 151 -48.77 -26.68 -88.05
C LEU A 151 -47.96 -25.96 -86.97
N THR A 152 -48.61 -25.14 -86.13
CA THR A 152 -47.95 -24.36 -85.06
C THR A 152 -49.00 -23.88 -84.03
N PRO A 153 -48.71 -23.84 -82.72
CA PRO A 153 -47.60 -24.51 -82.05
C PRO A 153 -47.72 -26.03 -82.15
N ASN A 154 -46.62 -26.71 -82.50
CA ASN A 154 -46.60 -28.16 -82.67
C ASN A 154 -45.61 -28.86 -81.71
N GLY A 155 -44.69 -28.14 -81.06
CA GLY A 155 -43.89 -28.68 -79.97
C GLY A 155 -42.45 -28.15 -79.92
N GLY A 156 -41.92 -27.99 -78.71
CA GLY A 156 -40.57 -27.48 -78.48
C GLY A 156 -40.40 -25.97 -78.64
N GLU A 157 -41.44 -25.22 -79.03
CA GLU A 157 -41.42 -23.76 -78.99
C GLU A 157 -41.37 -23.24 -77.55
N ILE A 158 -40.89 -21.99 -77.38
CA ILE A 158 -40.84 -21.31 -76.08
C ILE A 158 -41.42 -19.90 -76.27
N PHE A 159 -42.62 -19.67 -75.75
CA PHE A 159 -43.32 -18.38 -75.82
C PHE A 159 -43.26 -17.63 -74.48
N THR A 160 -43.42 -16.31 -74.53
CA THR A 160 -43.56 -15.48 -73.33
C THR A 160 -45.03 -15.44 -72.89
N ALA A 161 -45.30 -15.69 -71.61
CA ALA A 161 -46.65 -15.69 -71.04
C ALA A 161 -47.29 -14.30 -71.13
N GLY A 162 -48.53 -14.21 -71.58
CA GLY A 162 -49.20 -12.92 -71.83
C GLY A 162 -48.82 -12.23 -73.15
N ALA A 163 -48.04 -12.86 -74.04
CA ALA A 163 -47.83 -12.41 -75.41
C ALA A 163 -48.85 -13.03 -76.37
N THR A 164 -49.07 -12.39 -77.53
CA THR A 164 -49.85 -12.96 -78.63
C THR A 164 -48.97 -13.84 -79.52
N THR A 165 -49.46 -15.02 -79.90
CA THR A 165 -48.87 -15.88 -80.95
C THR A 165 -49.91 -16.20 -82.02
N VAL A 166 -49.52 -16.91 -83.08
CA VAL A 166 -50.43 -17.41 -84.11
C VAL A 166 -50.51 -18.93 -84.00
N ILE A 167 -51.73 -19.45 -83.89
CA ILE A 167 -52.04 -20.86 -84.09
C ILE A 167 -52.36 -21.03 -85.57
N THR A 168 -51.74 -21.98 -86.26
CA THR A 168 -51.94 -22.24 -87.69
C THR A 168 -52.21 -23.71 -87.97
N TRP A 169 -53.14 -24.00 -88.86
CA TRP A 169 -53.56 -25.36 -89.21
C TRP A 169 -53.94 -25.46 -90.69
N ILE A 170 -54.03 -26.69 -91.19
CA ILE A 170 -54.70 -27.05 -92.43
C ILE A 170 -56.01 -27.76 -92.05
N GLY A 171 -57.07 -27.49 -92.80
CA GLY A 171 -58.35 -28.18 -92.68
C GLY A 171 -58.95 -28.33 -94.08
N GLU A 172 -59.15 -29.56 -94.55
CA GLU A 172 -59.61 -29.83 -95.91
C GLU A 172 -60.74 -30.86 -95.93
N ASP A 173 -61.83 -30.52 -96.62
CA ASP A 173 -62.94 -31.41 -96.93
C ASP A 173 -63.76 -30.90 -98.14
N ALA A 174 -64.47 -31.80 -98.82
CA ALA A 174 -65.30 -31.48 -99.98
C ALA A 174 -66.62 -30.77 -99.62
N ASN A 175 -67.15 -30.98 -98.41
CA ASN A 175 -68.42 -30.46 -97.91
C ASN A 175 -68.27 -29.80 -96.53
N LEU A 176 -67.13 -29.11 -96.31
CA LEU A 176 -66.75 -28.51 -95.03
C LEU A 176 -67.81 -27.54 -94.48
N LEU A 177 -68.06 -27.60 -93.17
CA LEU A 177 -69.01 -26.68 -92.51
C LEU A 177 -68.41 -25.27 -92.41
N PRO A 178 -69.11 -24.21 -92.86
CA PRO A 178 -68.68 -22.85 -92.62
C PRO A 178 -68.58 -22.56 -91.12
N ASN A 179 -67.51 -21.87 -90.70
CA ASN A 179 -67.25 -21.52 -89.30
C ASN A 179 -67.22 -22.76 -88.38
N THR A 180 -66.45 -23.78 -88.76
CA THR A 180 -66.40 -25.07 -88.04
C THR A 180 -65.24 -25.21 -87.06
N VAL A 181 -64.23 -24.34 -87.09
CA VAL A 181 -62.97 -24.61 -86.39
C VAL A 181 -63.14 -24.34 -84.90
N ARG A 182 -62.75 -25.31 -84.07
CA ARG A 182 -62.66 -25.20 -82.62
C ARG A 182 -61.21 -25.36 -82.20
N ILE A 183 -60.72 -24.42 -81.40
CA ILE A 183 -59.33 -24.37 -80.95
C ILE A 183 -59.31 -24.47 -79.42
N GLU A 184 -58.52 -25.41 -78.89
CA GLU A 184 -58.41 -25.66 -77.46
C GLU A 184 -56.95 -25.73 -77.02
N VAL A 185 -56.68 -25.38 -75.77
CA VAL A 185 -55.36 -25.42 -75.15
C VAL A 185 -55.36 -26.32 -73.93
N SER A 186 -54.33 -27.15 -73.82
CA SER A 186 -53.93 -27.80 -72.58
C SER A 186 -52.70 -27.08 -72.02
N SER A 187 -52.62 -26.93 -70.70
CA SER A 187 -51.42 -26.47 -69.98
C SER A 187 -50.82 -27.57 -69.09
N ASN A 188 -51.30 -28.80 -69.25
CA ASN A 188 -50.97 -29.96 -68.44
C ASN A 188 -50.84 -31.26 -69.28
N ASN A 189 -50.25 -31.15 -70.48
CA ASN A 189 -49.90 -32.25 -71.37
C ASN A 189 -51.12 -33.09 -71.78
N GLY A 190 -52.10 -32.42 -72.40
CA GLY A 190 -53.30 -33.01 -72.98
C GLY A 190 -54.33 -33.58 -71.98
N LYS A 191 -54.07 -33.55 -70.66
CA LYS A 191 -54.94 -34.14 -69.64
C LYS A 191 -56.27 -33.38 -69.50
N ASN A 192 -56.22 -32.05 -69.52
CA ASN A 192 -57.38 -31.16 -69.58
C ASN A 192 -57.25 -30.22 -70.79
N TRP A 193 -58.38 -29.91 -71.42
CA TRP A 193 -58.48 -28.96 -72.54
C TRP A 193 -59.39 -27.80 -72.17
N ILE A 194 -58.95 -26.58 -72.48
CA ILE A 194 -59.65 -25.31 -72.25
C ILE A 194 -59.92 -24.68 -73.61
N LEU A 195 -61.15 -24.25 -73.85
CA LEU A 195 -61.53 -23.60 -75.10
C LEU A 195 -60.78 -22.26 -75.28
N ILE A 196 -60.08 -22.08 -76.41
CA ILE A 196 -59.57 -20.78 -76.86
C ILE A 196 -60.66 -20.08 -77.65
N SER A 197 -61.11 -20.71 -78.74
CA SER A 197 -62.23 -20.23 -79.56
C SER A 197 -63.02 -21.37 -80.19
N ARG A 198 -64.20 -21.03 -80.68
CA ARG A 198 -65.24 -21.92 -81.19
C ARG A 198 -65.91 -21.24 -82.38
N ASP A 199 -66.29 -22.05 -83.35
CA ASP A 199 -67.00 -21.65 -84.57
C ASP A 199 -66.17 -20.64 -85.41
N GLU A 200 -64.84 -20.85 -85.44
CA GLU A 200 -63.88 -20.06 -86.22
C GLU A 200 -63.91 -20.43 -87.70
N SER A 201 -63.64 -19.46 -88.57
CA SER A 201 -63.51 -19.68 -90.01
C SER A 201 -62.26 -20.51 -90.33
N ASN A 202 -62.37 -21.47 -91.25
CA ASN A 202 -61.24 -22.27 -91.72
C ASN A 202 -60.36 -21.48 -92.72
N ASP A 203 -59.66 -20.44 -92.24
CA ASP A 203 -58.71 -19.63 -93.02
C ASP A 203 -57.23 -19.95 -92.71
N GLY A 204 -57.02 -20.99 -91.90
CA GLY A 204 -55.73 -21.58 -91.53
C GLY A 204 -54.97 -20.87 -90.41
N LYS A 205 -55.52 -19.84 -89.75
CA LYS A 205 -54.82 -19.12 -88.67
C LYS A 205 -55.74 -18.50 -87.61
N TYR A 206 -55.24 -18.40 -86.39
CA TYR A 206 -55.90 -17.70 -85.28
C TYR A 206 -54.88 -16.99 -84.41
N TYR A 207 -55.14 -15.72 -84.07
CA TYR A 207 -54.29 -14.94 -83.17
C TYR A 207 -54.65 -15.24 -81.71
N TRP A 208 -53.76 -15.93 -81.00
CA TRP A 208 -53.98 -16.39 -79.63
C TRP A 208 -53.18 -15.56 -78.63
N ASP A 209 -53.89 -14.83 -77.77
CA ASP A 209 -53.30 -14.24 -76.57
C ASP A 209 -53.02 -15.34 -75.54
N ILE A 210 -51.74 -15.64 -75.34
CA ILE A 210 -51.29 -16.70 -74.44
C ILE A 210 -51.59 -16.29 -72.99
N PRO A 211 -52.21 -17.15 -72.16
CA PRO A 211 -52.41 -16.88 -70.74
C PRO A 211 -51.12 -16.50 -70.02
N ARG A 212 -51.24 -15.71 -68.94
CA ARG A 212 -50.11 -15.36 -68.05
C ARG A 212 -49.68 -16.50 -67.10
N THR A 213 -50.13 -17.72 -67.36
CA THR A 213 -49.82 -18.91 -66.57
C THR A 213 -48.65 -19.64 -67.22
N SER A 214 -47.52 -19.73 -66.53
CA SER A 214 -46.36 -20.47 -67.04
C SER A 214 -46.54 -21.98 -66.90
N SER A 215 -46.12 -22.74 -67.91
CA SER A 215 -46.04 -24.21 -67.86
C SER A 215 -45.15 -24.73 -68.99
N GLN A 216 -44.45 -25.85 -68.73
CA GLN A 216 -43.68 -26.60 -69.73
C GLN A 216 -44.51 -27.75 -70.36
N GLU A 217 -45.80 -27.83 -70.03
CA GLU A 217 -46.75 -28.85 -70.49
C GLU A 217 -47.86 -28.27 -71.40
N TYR A 218 -47.58 -27.22 -72.18
CA TYR A 218 -48.59 -26.64 -73.09
C TYR A 218 -48.73 -27.42 -74.40
N ARG A 219 -49.98 -27.66 -74.86
CA ARG A 219 -50.32 -28.25 -76.17
C ARG A 219 -51.58 -27.58 -76.73
N ILE A 220 -51.69 -27.44 -78.05
CA ILE A 220 -52.90 -26.98 -78.75
C ILE A 220 -53.63 -28.18 -79.36
N LYS A 221 -54.95 -28.03 -79.54
CA LYS A 221 -55.83 -28.93 -80.27
C LYS A 221 -56.68 -28.11 -81.23
N VAL A 222 -56.80 -28.58 -82.47
CA VAL A 222 -57.72 -28.03 -83.48
C VAL A 222 -58.72 -29.12 -83.86
N THR A 223 -60.00 -28.77 -83.90
CA THR A 223 -61.10 -29.68 -84.29
C THR A 223 -61.90 -29.05 -85.43
N VAL A 224 -62.23 -29.87 -86.42
CA VAL A 224 -62.85 -29.48 -87.71
C VAL A 224 -64.02 -30.41 -88.01
N SER A 225 -65.05 -29.93 -88.72
CA SER A 225 -66.25 -30.71 -89.05
C SER A 225 -66.84 -30.33 -90.41
N ASP A 226 -67.60 -31.24 -91.01
CA ASP A 226 -68.30 -31.03 -92.29
C ASP A 226 -69.80 -30.77 -92.10
N ILE A 227 -70.51 -30.47 -93.19
CA ILE A 227 -71.97 -30.24 -93.19
C ILE A 227 -72.74 -31.57 -92.97
N ALA A 228 -72.11 -32.73 -93.20
CA ALA A 228 -72.68 -34.06 -93.05
C ALA A 228 -72.67 -34.59 -91.59
N GLY A 229 -71.87 -33.98 -90.71
CA GLY A 229 -71.72 -34.31 -89.29
C GLY A 229 -70.49 -35.16 -88.95
N ASN A 230 -69.51 -35.32 -89.87
CA ASN A 230 -68.22 -35.90 -89.52
C ASN A 230 -67.32 -34.88 -88.81
N VAL A 231 -66.40 -35.38 -87.97
CA VAL A 231 -65.54 -34.57 -87.11
C VAL A 231 -64.15 -35.20 -87.05
N SER A 232 -63.12 -34.38 -87.19
CA SER A 232 -61.71 -34.76 -87.00
C SER A 232 -61.02 -33.75 -86.09
N SER A 233 -59.94 -34.17 -85.43
CA SER A 233 -59.13 -33.29 -84.58
C SER A 233 -57.67 -33.68 -84.58
N ASP A 234 -56.79 -32.69 -84.48
CA ASP A 234 -55.35 -32.87 -84.32
C ASP A 234 -54.82 -32.15 -83.07
N GLU A 235 -53.66 -32.58 -82.55
CA GLU A 235 -53.01 -32.08 -81.34
C GLU A 235 -51.50 -31.85 -81.54
N SER A 236 -50.91 -30.85 -80.88
CA SER A 236 -49.46 -30.58 -80.99
C SER A 236 -48.62 -31.84 -80.73
N ASP A 237 -47.77 -32.26 -81.67
CA ASP A 237 -46.90 -33.45 -81.61
C ASP A 237 -46.15 -33.58 -80.27
N ALA A 238 -45.69 -32.45 -79.71
CA ALA A 238 -45.07 -32.40 -78.38
C ALA A 238 -45.55 -31.19 -77.56
N ASN A 239 -45.15 -31.15 -76.29
CA ASN A 239 -45.33 -29.98 -75.44
C ASN A 239 -44.49 -28.80 -75.97
N PHE A 240 -45.03 -27.59 -75.85
CA PHE A 240 -44.28 -26.34 -75.90
C PHE A 240 -44.27 -25.66 -74.52
N ILE A 241 -43.38 -24.69 -74.36
CA ILE A 241 -43.18 -23.95 -73.11
C ILE A 241 -43.82 -22.57 -73.21
N VAL A 242 -44.56 -22.19 -72.17
CA VAL A 242 -45.01 -20.81 -71.93
C VAL A 242 -44.32 -20.33 -70.66
N ASP A 243 -43.48 -19.30 -70.79
CA ASP A 243 -42.65 -18.81 -69.69
C ASP A 243 -42.94 -17.34 -69.33
N GLY A 244 -43.04 -17.10 -68.03
CA GLY A 244 -43.28 -15.81 -67.40
C GLY A 244 -42.80 -15.78 -65.94
N LEU A 245 -41.91 -16.70 -65.56
CA LEU A 245 -41.34 -16.77 -64.22
C LEU A 245 -39.89 -16.24 -64.25
N PRO A 246 -39.49 -15.40 -63.29
CA PRO A 246 -38.10 -14.98 -63.17
C PRO A 246 -37.23 -16.14 -62.65
N PRO A 247 -36.02 -16.37 -63.19
CA PRO A 247 -35.11 -17.37 -62.64
C PRO A 247 -34.66 -17.06 -61.21
N GLU A 248 -34.37 -18.10 -60.45
CA GLU A 248 -33.78 -18.00 -59.12
C GLU A 248 -32.25 -17.96 -59.20
N ALA A 249 -31.61 -17.07 -58.43
CA ALA A 249 -30.16 -17.09 -58.26
C ALA A 249 -29.72 -16.63 -56.86
N ARG A 250 -28.62 -17.19 -56.36
CA ARG A 250 -27.98 -16.80 -55.10
C ARG A 250 -26.46 -16.97 -55.14
N ILE A 251 -25.75 -16.12 -54.40
CA ILE A 251 -24.31 -16.28 -54.13
C ILE A 251 -24.12 -17.37 -53.06
N VAL A 252 -23.08 -18.17 -53.21
CA VAL A 252 -22.73 -19.27 -52.27
C VAL A 252 -21.33 -19.13 -51.65
N GLY A 253 -20.52 -18.16 -52.09
CA GLY A 253 -19.27 -17.80 -51.42
C GLY A 253 -18.18 -17.26 -52.36
N PRO A 254 -17.00 -16.92 -51.81
CA PRO A 254 -16.68 -16.89 -50.38
C PRO A 254 -17.23 -15.63 -49.70
N ALA A 255 -17.48 -15.69 -48.39
CA ALA A 255 -17.90 -14.53 -47.59
C ALA A 255 -16.71 -13.66 -47.14
N THR A 256 -15.48 -14.12 -47.38
CA THR A 256 -14.24 -13.40 -47.07
C THR A 256 -13.18 -13.65 -48.15
N SER A 257 -12.25 -12.71 -48.32
CA SER A 257 -11.11 -12.87 -49.22
C SER A 257 -9.90 -12.11 -48.68
N ASN A 258 -8.71 -12.72 -48.77
CA ASN A 258 -7.44 -12.04 -48.51
C ASN A 258 -6.81 -11.44 -49.80
N LYS A 259 -7.61 -11.31 -50.85
CA LYS A 259 -7.23 -10.81 -52.18
C LYS A 259 -8.28 -9.83 -52.70
N GLN A 260 -7.82 -8.77 -53.34
CA GLN A 260 -8.66 -7.76 -54.00
C GLN A 260 -9.47 -8.30 -55.18
N GLU A 261 -9.03 -9.39 -55.82
CA GLU A 261 -9.82 -10.14 -56.82
C GLU A 261 -10.39 -11.41 -56.17
N VAL A 262 -11.71 -11.53 -56.19
CA VAL A 262 -12.50 -12.59 -55.53
C VAL A 262 -13.32 -13.37 -56.55
N GLU A 263 -13.31 -14.69 -56.43
CA GLU A 263 -14.14 -15.61 -57.20
C GLU A 263 -15.53 -15.76 -56.55
N ILE A 264 -16.49 -14.91 -56.92
CA ILE A 264 -17.87 -14.96 -56.41
C ILE A 264 -18.62 -16.10 -57.09
N ARG A 265 -18.79 -17.20 -56.34
CA ARG A 265 -19.52 -18.39 -56.76
C ARG A 265 -21.01 -18.18 -56.56
N TYR A 266 -21.80 -18.57 -57.55
CA TYR A 266 -23.27 -18.50 -57.50
C TYR A 266 -23.89 -19.84 -57.89
N ILE A 267 -25.16 -20.01 -57.56
CA ILE A 267 -26.04 -21.02 -58.13
C ILE A 267 -27.24 -20.28 -58.72
N ALA A 268 -27.58 -20.59 -59.96
CA ALA A 268 -28.77 -20.08 -60.65
C ALA A 268 -29.54 -21.25 -61.27
N ASN A 269 -30.86 -21.15 -61.30
CA ASN A 269 -31.74 -22.12 -61.93
C ASN A 269 -32.96 -21.40 -62.52
N ASP A 270 -33.32 -21.75 -63.75
CA ASP A 270 -34.61 -21.36 -64.31
C ASP A 270 -35.67 -22.43 -63.98
N VAL A 271 -36.83 -21.97 -63.50
CA VAL A 271 -38.00 -22.79 -63.18
C VAL A 271 -39.11 -22.67 -64.23
N GLY A 272 -39.06 -21.64 -65.07
CA GLY A 272 -40.03 -21.39 -66.13
C GLY A 272 -39.86 -22.33 -67.32
N GLY A 273 -38.61 -22.51 -67.78
CA GLY A 273 -38.23 -23.48 -68.82
C GLY A 273 -37.59 -22.85 -70.06
N ALA A 274 -37.57 -21.53 -70.19
CA ALA A 274 -36.82 -20.82 -71.23
C ALA A 274 -35.30 -21.07 -71.18
N GLY A 275 -34.79 -21.40 -69.99
CA GLY A 275 -33.38 -21.52 -69.68
C GLY A 275 -32.71 -20.16 -69.45
N LEU A 276 -31.64 -20.17 -68.66
CA LEU A 276 -30.86 -18.98 -68.33
C LEU A 276 -30.29 -18.29 -69.58
N GLY A 277 -30.34 -16.96 -69.58
CA GLY A 277 -29.76 -16.06 -70.56
C GLY A 277 -28.46 -15.44 -70.05
N ASN A 278 -28.50 -14.67 -68.95
CA ASN A 278 -27.29 -14.14 -68.29
C ASN A 278 -27.45 -13.87 -66.78
N ILE A 279 -26.32 -13.72 -66.08
CA ILE A 279 -26.25 -13.46 -64.63
C ILE A 279 -25.57 -12.11 -64.37
N LYS A 280 -26.29 -11.16 -63.78
CA LYS A 280 -25.83 -9.79 -63.49
C LYS A 280 -25.43 -9.65 -62.02
N LEU A 281 -24.22 -9.15 -61.76
CA LEU A 281 -23.72 -8.87 -60.42
C LEU A 281 -23.88 -7.39 -60.07
N TYR A 282 -24.52 -7.12 -58.94
CA TYR A 282 -24.66 -5.81 -58.33
C TYR A 282 -23.98 -5.79 -56.95
N TYR A 283 -23.47 -4.63 -56.56
CA TYR A 283 -22.76 -4.44 -55.30
C TYR A 283 -23.18 -3.16 -54.56
N THR A 284 -22.87 -3.09 -53.26
CA THR A 284 -23.12 -1.94 -52.39
C THR A 284 -22.04 -1.81 -51.31
N ILE A 285 -21.55 -0.59 -51.10
CA ILE A 285 -20.59 -0.26 -50.02
C ILE A 285 -21.26 0.33 -48.77
N ASN A 286 -22.57 0.60 -48.82
CA ASN A 286 -23.32 1.32 -47.78
C ASN A 286 -24.56 0.53 -47.32
N ASN A 287 -24.39 -0.78 -47.18
CA ASN A 287 -25.39 -1.75 -46.71
C ASN A 287 -26.74 -1.66 -47.45
N GLY A 288 -26.68 -1.41 -48.76
CA GLY A 288 -27.86 -1.39 -49.64
C GLY A 288 -28.54 -0.02 -49.78
N THR A 289 -28.01 1.04 -49.16
CA THR A 289 -28.55 2.40 -49.31
C THR A 289 -28.50 2.86 -50.77
N THR A 290 -27.40 2.57 -51.46
CA THR A 290 -27.28 2.65 -52.92
C THR A 290 -26.68 1.35 -53.46
N TRP A 291 -27.05 1.00 -54.69
CA TRP A 291 -26.59 -0.19 -55.39
C TRP A 291 -25.98 0.20 -56.73
N GLU A 292 -24.85 -0.41 -57.06
CA GLU A 292 -24.13 -0.22 -58.32
C GLU A 292 -24.07 -1.55 -59.09
N TYR A 293 -24.07 -1.45 -60.42
CA TYR A 293 -23.87 -2.58 -61.31
C TYR A 293 -22.38 -2.83 -61.51
N TYR A 294 -21.91 -4.05 -61.27
CA TYR A 294 -20.51 -4.42 -61.45
C TYR A 294 -20.23 -4.99 -62.85
N GLY A 295 -21.12 -5.86 -63.33
CA GLY A 295 -20.94 -6.56 -64.61
C GLY A 295 -21.87 -7.76 -64.76
N GLU A 296 -21.70 -8.53 -65.82
CA GLU A 296 -22.49 -9.72 -66.11
C GLU A 296 -21.63 -10.89 -66.59
N ASP A 297 -22.14 -12.09 -66.33
CA ASP A 297 -21.67 -13.37 -66.82
C ASP A 297 -22.66 -13.88 -67.88
N ASN A 298 -22.14 -14.05 -69.09
CA ASN A 298 -22.86 -14.52 -70.28
C ASN A 298 -22.42 -15.94 -70.71
N ASP A 299 -21.44 -16.56 -70.05
CA ASP A 299 -21.07 -17.97 -70.29
C ASP A 299 -21.72 -18.92 -69.27
N LEU A 300 -22.32 -18.36 -68.22
CA LEU A 300 -23.10 -19.02 -67.17
C LEU A 300 -22.28 -19.94 -66.26
N THR A 301 -20.95 -19.81 -66.27
CA THR A 301 -20.01 -20.66 -65.51
C THR A 301 -19.42 -19.95 -64.30
N SER A 302 -20.15 -19.98 -63.17
CA SER A 302 -19.65 -19.57 -61.85
C SER A 302 -18.21 -20.07 -61.59
N PRO A 303 -17.24 -19.19 -61.23
CA PRO A 303 -17.45 -17.93 -60.50
C PRO A 303 -17.26 -16.63 -61.31
N ILE A 304 -17.99 -15.59 -60.90
CA ILE A 304 -17.78 -14.22 -61.37
C ILE A 304 -16.57 -13.61 -60.65
N LYS A 305 -15.64 -13.01 -61.40
CA LYS A 305 -14.48 -12.29 -60.84
C LYS A 305 -14.86 -10.89 -60.38
N PHE A 306 -15.05 -10.71 -59.08
CA PHE A 306 -15.30 -9.42 -58.43
C PHE A 306 -13.99 -8.81 -57.94
N LYS A 307 -13.62 -7.61 -58.41
CA LYS A 307 -12.40 -6.91 -58.01
C LYS A 307 -12.71 -5.58 -57.33
N ALA A 308 -12.27 -5.42 -56.08
CA ALA A 308 -12.45 -4.20 -55.30
C ALA A 308 -11.29 -3.99 -54.31
N LEU A 309 -11.25 -2.82 -53.67
CA LEU A 309 -10.29 -2.52 -52.60
C LEU A 309 -10.71 -3.20 -51.29
N ASP A 310 -9.87 -3.11 -50.25
CA ASP A 310 -10.20 -3.61 -48.93
C ASP A 310 -11.48 -2.93 -48.37
N GLY A 311 -12.43 -3.73 -47.91
CA GLY A 311 -13.72 -3.26 -47.40
C GLY A 311 -14.78 -4.35 -47.27
N ILE A 312 -15.97 -3.97 -46.80
CA ILE A 312 -17.15 -4.84 -46.72
C ILE A 312 -18.12 -4.47 -47.84
N TYR A 313 -18.40 -5.43 -48.72
CA TYR A 313 -19.25 -5.24 -49.89
C TYR A 313 -20.49 -6.13 -49.77
N GLY A 314 -21.67 -5.53 -49.81
CA GLY A 314 -22.91 -6.25 -50.05
C GLY A 314 -23.04 -6.60 -51.53
N LEU A 315 -23.51 -7.81 -51.85
CA LEU A 315 -23.63 -8.33 -53.21
C LEU A 315 -25.03 -8.91 -53.47
N LYS A 316 -25.52 -8.75 -54.70
CA LYS A 316 -26.72 -9.43 -55.22
C LYS A 316 -26.47 -9.89 -56.66
N VAL A 317 -26.76 -11.16 -56.95
CA VAL A 317 -26.90 -11.65 -58.32
C VAL A 317 -28.35 -11.53 -58.78
N VAL A 318 -28.53 -11.22 -60.07
CA VAL A 318 -29.81 -11.16 -60.77
C VAL A 318 -29.68 -12.05 -61.99
N ALA A 319 -30.47 -13.12 -62.05
CA ALA A 319 -30.53 -13.97 -63.23
C ALA A 319 -31.60 -13.48 -64.20
N VAL A 320 -31.33 -13.61 -65.49
CA VAL A 320 -32.25 -13.31 -66.60
C VAL A 320 -32.36 -14.56 -67.47
N ASP A 321 -33.57 -14.92 -67.90
CA ASP A 321 -33.81 -16.03 -68.83
C ASP A 321 -33.65 -15.62 -70.31
N LYS A 322 -33.94 -16.53 -71.25
CA LYS A 322 -33.95 -16.27 -72.69
C LYS A 322 -35.24 -15.61 -73.22
N LYS A 323 -36.20 -15.25 -72.36
CA LYS A 323 -37.44 -14.52 -72.69
C LYS A 323 -37.45 -13.08 -72.15
N GLY A 324 -36.49 -12.73 -71.27
CA GLY A 324 -36.38 -11.44 -70.60
C GLY A 324 -36.96 -11.40 -69.17
N ASN A 325 -37.45 -12.52 -68.64
CA ASN A 325 -37.85 -12.61 -67.24
C ASN A 325 -36.59 -12.56 -66.36
N ALA A 326 -36.61 -11.76 -65.29
CA ALA A 326 -35.44 -11.51 -64.46
C ALA A 326 -35.76 -11.49 -62.97
N THR A 327 -34.86 -12.03 -62.14
CA THR A 327 -34.92 -11.81 -60.68
C THR A 327 -34.93 -10.30 -60.39
N GLU A 328 -35.67 -9.83 -59.39
CA GLU A 328 -35.77 -8.39 -59.11
C GLU A 328 -34.39 -7.73 -58.95
N THR A 329 -34.15 -6.62 -59.65
CA THR A 329 -32.96 -5.79 -59.43
C THR A 329 -32.92 -5.26 -57.99
N PRO A 330 -31.74 -5.05 -57.39
CA PRO A 330 -31.67 -4.47 -56.05
C PRO A 330 -32.16 -3.01 -56.06
N VAL A 331 -32.93 -2.63 -55.03
CA VAL A 331 -33.51 -1.29 -54.90
C VAL A 331 -32.80 -0.52 -53.79
N ALA A 332 -32.61 0.79 -53.96
CA ALA A 332 -32.03 1.66 -52.93
C ALA A 332 -32.80 1.55 -51.60
N GLY A 333 -32.07 1.30 -50.51
CA GLY A 333 -32.61 1.00 -49.18
C GLY A 333 -32.86 -0.49 -48.88
N THR A 334 -32.74 -1.39 -49.86
CA THR A 334 -32.85 -2.85 -49.61
C THR A 334 -31.50 -3.44 -49.19
N PRO A 335 -31.40 -4.12 -48.03
CA PRO A 335 -30.13 -4.66 -47.53
C PRO A 335 -29.61 -5.80 -48.41
N PRO A 336 -28.29 -6.02 -48.45
CA PRO A 336 -27.69 -7.05 -49.29
C PRO A 336 -28.01 -8.48 -48.80
N PRO A 337 -28.39 -9.41 -49.69
CA PRO A 337 -28.65 -10.81 -49.34
C PRO A 337 -27.36 -11.61 -49.07
N PHE A 338 -26.20 -11.09 -49.48
CA PHE A 338 -24.88 -11.66 -49.24
C PHE A 338 -23.86 -10.55 -48.99
N THR A 339 -22.86 -10.77 -48.15
CA THR A 339 -21.73 -9.85 -47.96
C THR A 339 -20.40 -10.56 -48.13
N VAL A 340 -19.43 -9.86 -48.71
CA VAL A 340 -18.02 -10.28 -48.76
C VAL A 340 -17.15 -9.23 -48.07
N THR A 341 -16.26 -9.68 -47.19
CA THR A 341 -15.19 -8.85 -46.62
C THR A 341 -13.89 -9.12 -47.37
N ILE A 342 -13.32 -8.09 -48.00
CA ILE A 342 -12.04 -8.14 -48.72
C ILE A 342 -11.00 -7.46 -47.85
N ASP A 343 -9.90 -8.13 -47.53
CA ASP A 343 -8.85 -7.61 -46.65
C ASP A 343 -7.47 -8.14 -47.09
N SER A 344 -6.78 -7.37 -47.93
CA SER A 344 -5.49 -7.73 -48.53
C SER A 344 -4.28 -7.05 -47.88
N THR A 345 -4.52 -6.09 -46.99
CA THR A 345 -3.48 -5.31 -46.30
C THR A 345 -3.11 -5.97 -44.96
N PRO A 346 -1.83 -6.33 -44.73
CA PRO A 346 -1.41 -6.87 -43.42
C PRO A 346 -1.43 -5.83 -42.29
N PRO A 347 -1.68 -6.26 -41.03
CA PRO A 347 -1.83 -5.36 -39.90
C PRO A 347 -0.52 -4.61 -39.60
N GLN A 348 -0.61 -3.33 -39.26
CA GLN A 348 0.52 -2.47 -38.95
C GLN A 348 0.92 -2.63 -37.47
N ILE A 349 2.20 -2.94 -37.21
CA ILE A 349 2.72 -3.20 -35.86
C ILE A 349 3.87 -2.24 -35.54
N GLN A 350 3.86 -1.67 -34.33
CA GLN A 350 4.96 -0.91 -33.77
C GLN A 350 5.33 -1.45 -32.38
N LEU A 351 6.60 -1.83 -32.18
CA LEU A 351 7.19 -2.09 -30.86
C LEU A 351 7.52 -0.74 -30.20
N ILE A 352 7.09 -0.55 -28.94
CA ILE A 352 7.23 0.72 -28.21
C ILE A 352 8.31 0.64 -27.11
N THR A 353 8.32 -0.45 -26.34
CA THR A 353 9.27 -0.65 -25.23
C THR A 353 10.31 -1.72 -25.59
N LEU A 354 11.44 -1.71 -24.87
CA LEU A 354 12.67 -2.48 -25.06
C LEU A 354 13.65 -1.95 -26.12
N ASN A 355 13.31 -0.86 -26.81
CA ASN A 355 14.25 -0.05 -27.59
C ASN A 355 14.90 1.07 -26.74
N ASP A 356 14.54 1.21 -25.45
CA ASP A 356 14.95 2.30 -24.56
C ASP A 356 16.25 2.06 -23.78
N LYS A 357 16.76 0.82 -23.74
CA LYS A 357 17.99 0.44 -23.03
C LYS A 357 18.78 -0.60 -23.80
N ALA A 358 20.10 -0.48 -23.77
CA ALA A 358 21.01 -1.46 -24.39
C ALA A 358 21.15 -2.77 -23.59
N THR A 359 20.78 -2.77 -22.30
CA THR A 359 20.96 -3.91 -21.38
C THR A 359 19.76 -4.07 -20.44
N TYR A 360 19.36 -5.31 -20.18
CA TYR A 360 18.32 -5.73 -19.22
C TYR A 360 18.89 -6.78 -18.25
N ALA A 361 18.34 -6.89 -17.04
CA ALA A 361 18.69 -7.98 -16.12
C ALA A 361 18.00 -9.28 -16.55
N GLY A 362 18.72 -10.41 -16.58
CA GLY A 362 18.11 -11.74 -16.77
C GLY A 362 17.34 -12.21 -15.54
N ASN A 363 16.33 -13.06 -15.73
CA ASN A 363 15.31 -13.43 -14.73
C ASN A 363 14.43 -12.28 -14.21
N PHE A 364 14.52 -11.06 -14.74
CA PHE A 364 13.61 -9.96 -14.40
C PHE A 364 12.46 -9.87 -15.40
N SER A 365 11.26 -9.56 -14.89
CA SER A 365 10.07 -9.33 -15.69
C SER A 365 10.00 -7.90 -16.22
N TYR A 366 9.90 -7.74 -17.53
CA TYR A 366 9.72 -6.46 -18.21
C TYR A 366 8.44 -6.47 -19.05
N ASP A 367 7.82 -5.30 -19.19
CA ASP A 367 6.62 -5.13 -19.99
C ASP A 367 7.02 -4.88 -21.46
N ILE A 368 6.73 -5.84 -22.34
CA ILE A 368 6.80 -5.68 -23.79
C ILE A 368 5.55 -4.88 -24.19
N ILE A 369 5.74 -3.67 -24.71
CA ILE A 369 4.65 -2.76 -25.10
C ILE A 369 4.65 -2.58 -26.62
N TRP A 370 3.47 -2.65 -27.24
CA TRP A 370 3.28 -2.48 -28.68
C TRP A 370 1.99 -1.77 -29.02
N THR A 371 1.84 -1.37 -30.28
CA THR A 371 0.52 -1.21 -30.90
C THR A 371 0.45 -2.07 -32.16
N ALA A 372 -0.66 -2.77 -32.35
CA ALA A 372 -1.02 -3.41 -33.60
C ALA A 372 -2.40 -2.91 -34.04
N LYS A 373 -2.53 -2.48 -35.29
CA LYS A 373 -3.75 -1.90 -35.87
C LYS A 373 -3.93 -2.39 -37.29
N ASP A 374 -5.16 -2.30 -37.77
CA ASP A 374 -5.58 -2.84 -39.05
C ASP A 374 -6.59 -1.89 -39.73
N ASN A 375 -6.71 -1.98 -41.06
CA ASN A 375 -7.64 -1.18 -41.86
C ASN A 375 -9.10 -1.64 -41.75
N ILE A 376 -9.35 -2.92 -41.46
CA ILE A 376 -10.70 -3.47 -41.26
C ILE A 376 -10.83 -3.98 -39.83
N HIS A 377 -10.13 -5.07 -39.47
CA HIS A 377 -10.26 -5.66 -38.16
C HIS A 377 -9.11 -6.61 -37.80
N ILE A 378 -8.36 -6.24 -36.76
CA ILE A 378 -7.47 -7.17 -36.07
C ILE A 378 -8.27 -7.98 -35.03
N PRO A 379 -8.27 -9.33 -35.07
CA PRO A 379 -8.95 -10.16 -34.07
C PRO A 379 -8.40 -9.90 -32.66
N THR A 380 -9.21 -10.14 -31.63
CA THR A 380 -8.78 -9.98 -30.23
C THR A 380 -7.49 -10.74 -29.97
N ASN A 381 -7.45 -12.04 -30.28
CA ASN A 381 -6.35 -12.96 -30.00
C ASN A 381 -5.40 -13.11 -31.20
N SER A 382 -4.70 -12.03 -31.55
CA SER A 382 -3.93 -11.87 -32.80
C SER A 382 -2.42 -11.79 -32.63
N ILE A 383 -1.91 -11.60 -31.41
CA ILE A 383 -0.50 -11.28 -31.17
C ILE A 383 0.29 -12.51 -30.73
N SER A 384 1.49 -12.69 -31.26
CA SER A 384 2.46 -13.71 -30.82
C SER A 384 3.84 -13.08 -30.62
N LEU A 385 4.51 -13.43 -29.53
CA LEU A 385 5.76 -12.82 -29.08
C LEU A 385 6.87 -13.87 -29.04
N TYR A 386 8.04 -13.52 -29.57
CA TYR A 386 9.21 -14.37 -29.66
C TYR A 386 10.45 -13.63 -29.19
N TYR A 387 11.45 -14.35 -28.70
CA TYR A 387 12.82 -13.84 -28.53
C TYR A 387 13.82 -14.69 -29.32
N SER A 388 14.97 -14.10 -29.61
CA SER A 388 16.15 -14.77 -30.14
C SER A 388 17.32 -14.49 -29.19
N ASP A 389 18.27 -15.42 -29.08
CA ASP A 389 19.56 -15.27 -28.40
C ASP A 389 20.75 -15.42 -29.36
N ASP A 390 20.50 -15.37 -30.67
CA ASP A 390 21.47 -15.57 -31.76
C ASP A 390 21.37 -14.49 -32.86
N LYS A 391 21.02 -13.26 -32.46
CA LYS A 391 20.83 -12.05 -33.29
C LYS A 391 19.70 -12.14 -34.32
N GLY A 392 18.80 -13.12 -34.20
CA GLY A 392 17.59 -13.30 -35.02
C GLY A 392 17.63 -14.51 -35.96
N THR A 393 18.61 -15.42 -35.79
CA THR A 393 18.82 -16.60 -36.64
C THR A 393 17.84 -17.72 -36.30
N SER A 394 17.55 -17.91 -35.02
CA SER A 394 16.47 -18.76 -34.51
C SER A 394 15.59 -17.98 -33.53
N TRP A 395 14.36 -18.45 -33.33
CA TRP A 395 13.32 -17.77 -32.55
C TRP A 395 12.66 -18.75 -31.59
N LYS A 396 12.54 -18.34 -30.32
CA LYS A 396 11.95 -19.06 -29.21
C LYS A 396 10.66 -18.35 -28.82
N GLU A 397 9.57 -19.11 -28.68
CA GLU A 397 8.26 -18.55 -28.34
C GLU A 397 8.23 -18.06 -26.88
N ILE A 398 7.70 -16.87 -26.67
CA ILE A 398 7.35 -16.34 -25.35
C ILE A 398 5.89 -16.70 -25.06
N VAL A 399 5.01 -16.34 -26.00
CA VAL A 399 3.56 -16.58 -25.92
C VAL A 399 2.94 -16.43 -27.31
N LYS A 400 1.78 -17.04 -27.53
CA LYS A 400 1.13 -17.16 -28.84
C LYS A 400 -0.36 -16.84 -28.75
N ASP A 401 -0.91 -16.25 -29.81
CA ASP A 401 -2.31 -15.89 -29.99
C ASP A 401 -2.95 -15.16 -28.77
N ILE A 402 -2.23 -14.19 -28.19
CA ILE A 402 -2.71 -13.38 -27.06
C ILE A 402 -3.56 -12.18 -27.50
N GLU A 403 -4.30 -11.62 -26.54
CA GLU A 403 -5.06 -10.38 -26.70
C GLU A 403 -4.19 -9.21 -27.18
N ASN A 404 -4.66 -8.47 -28.19
CA ASN A 404 -4.07 -7.21 -28.64
C ASN A 404 -4.39 -6.04 -27.67
N ASN A 405 -4.02 -6.20 -26.41
CA ASN A 405 -4.16 -5.20 -25.35
C ASN A 405 -2.99 -4.20 -25.30
N GLY A 406 -1.94 -4.44 -26.10
CA GLY A 406 -0.75 -3.59 -26.22
C GLY A 406 0.35 -3.83 -25.17
N VAL A 407 0.21 -4.79 -24.24
CA VAL A 407 1.20 -5.05 -23.19
C VAL A 407 1.28 -6.51 -22.74
N TYR A 408 2.51 -7.04 -22.61
CA TYR A 408 2.77 -8.38 -22.08
C TYR A 408 3.98 -8.41 -21.15
N LYS A 409 3.83 -9.06 -19.99
CA LYS A 409 4.88 -9.19 -18.97
C LYS A 409 5.80 -10.39 -19.26
N TRP A 410 6.96 -10.14 -19.84
CA TRP A 410 7.95 -11.16 -20.17
C TRP A 410 9.07 -11.24 -19.12
N THR A 411 9.28 -12.43 -18.55
CA THR A 411 10.48 -12.72 -17.75
C THR A 411 11.62 -13.13 -18.67
N THR A 412 12.71 -12.36 -18.61
CA THR A 412 13.93 -12.55 -19.40
C THR A 412 14.66 -13.86 -19.07
N PRO A 413 15.31 -14.51 -20.05
CA PRO A 413 16.14 -15.70 -19.84
C PRO A 413 17.25 -15.55 -18.79
N ASN A 414 17.57 -16.65 -18.11
CA ASN A 414 18.68 -16.75 -17.14
C ASN A 414 20.05 -16.97 -17.82
N SER A 415 20.37 -16.21 -18.86
CA SER A 415 21.58 -16.40 -19.66
C SER A 415 22.15 -15.09 -20.17
N ASN A 416 23.38 -14.76 -19.76
CA ASN A 416 24.07 -13.55 -20.19
C ASN A 416 24.45 -13.59 -21.69
N GLY A 417 24.16 -12.54 -22.45
CA GLY A 417 24.58 -12.43 -23.86
C GLY A 417 24.21 -11.09 -24.53
N ASP A 418 24.98 -10.72 -25.57
CA ASP A 418 24.88 -9.47 -26.37
C ASP A 418 23.99 -9.60 -27.62
N LYS A 419 23.23 -10.68 -27.72
CA LYS A 419 22.66 -11.18 -28.99
C LYS A 419 21.14 -11.18 -29.02
N TYR A 420 20.49 -10.64 -28.00
CA TYR A 420 19.05 -10.79 -27.86
C TYR A 420 18.30 -9.87 -28.81
N ARG A 421 17.20 -10.39 -29.35
CA ARG A 421 16.18 -9.61 -30.05
C ARG A 421 14.81 -10.10 -29.63
N LEU A 422 13.82 -9.21 -29.66
CA LEU A 422 12.41 -9.56 -29.61
C LEU A 422 11.81 -9.51 -31.02
N LYS A 423 10.76 -10.31 -31.23
CA LYS A 423 9.91 -10.25 -32.42
C LYS A 423 8.45 -10.32 -32.02
N ILE A 424 7.67 -9.36 -32.50
CA ILE A 424 6.21 -9.36 -32.41
C ILE A 424 5.67 -9.74 -33.78
N LYS A 425 4.79 -10.75 -33.82
CA LYS A 425 4.01 -11.12 -35.00
C LYS A 425 2.53 -10.87 -34.71
N ALA A 426 1.83 -10.25 -35.65
CA ALA A 426 0.39 -10.05 -35.58
C ALA A 426 -0.28 -10.54 -36.86
N TYR A 427 -1.57 -10.86 -36.78
CA TYR A 427 -2.37 -11.29 -37.92
C TYR A 427 -3.79 -10.69 -37.88
N ASP A 428 -4.37 -10.42 -39.06
CA ASP A 428 -5.71 -9.85 -39.25
C ASP A 428 -6.82 -10.91 -39.32
N LEU A 429 -8.07 -10.50 -39.61
CA LEU A 429 -9.20 -11.43 -39.71
C LEU A 429 -9.03 -12.46 -40.84
N MET A 430 -8.26 -12.15 -41.88
CA MET A 430 -8.02 -12.99 -43.07
C MET A 430 -6.68 -13.73 -43.05
N LYS A 431 -5.96 -13.66 -41.91
CA LYS A 431 -4.66 -14.29 -41.66
C LYS A 431 -3.51 -13.74 -42.52
N ASN A 432 -3.59 -12.53 -43.07
CA ASN A 432 -2.34 -11.87 -43.49
C ASN A 432 -1.55 -11.49 -42.23
N THR A 433 -0.22 -11.50 -42.32
CA THR A 433 0.63 -11.37 -41.13
C THR A 433 1.78 -10.39 -41.34
N SER A 434 1.99 -9.54 -40.34
CA SER A 434 3.18 -8.69 -40.23
C SER A 434 4.04 -9.15 -39.07
N GLU A 435 5.34 -8.82 -39.12
CA GLU A 435 6.23 -8.94 -37.97
C GLU A 435 7.15 -7.72 -37.83
N VAL A 436 7.44 -7.35 -36.59
CA VAL A 436 8.41 -6.31 -36.23
C VAL A 436 9.44 -6.89 -35.27
N ILE A 437 10.72 -6.57 -35.52
CA ILE A 437 11.87 -7.09 -34.78
C ILE A 437 12.55 -5.92 -34.05
N SER A 438 12.93 -6.12 -32.78
CA SER A 438 13.65 -5.12 -32.01
C SER A 438 15.09 -4.94 -32.50
N ASP A 439 15.69 -3.82 -32.16
CA ASP A 439 17.15 -3.69 -32.15
C ASP A 439 17.79 -4.72 -31.21
N PRO A 440 19.08 -5.07 -31.42
CA PRO A 440 19.77 -6.05 -30.59
C PRO A 440 20.08 -5.47 -29.21
N PHE A 441 19.73 -6.21 -28.16
CA PHE A 441 19.99 -5.83 -26.76
C PHE A 441 20.78 -6.91 -26.01
N THR A 442 21.36 -6.50 -24.89
CA THR A 442 22.08 -7.36 -23.97
C THR A 442 21.17 -7.81 -22.84
N ILE A 443 21.26 -9.08 -22.44
CA ILE A 443 20.76 -9.54 -21.14
C ILE A 443 21.98 -9.84 -20.27
N ASP A 444 22.02 -9.30 -19.06
CA ASP A 444 23.08 -9.56 -18.08
C ASP A 444 22.51 -10.29 -16.87
N THR A 445 23.14 -11.40 -16.49
CA THR A 445 22.84 -12.16 -15.27
C THR A 445 23.99 -12.11 -14.26
N ARG A 446 25.08 -11.43 -14.58
CA ARG A 446 26.27 -11.36 -13.73
C ARG A 446 26.06 -10.35 -12.62
N ILE A 447 26.29 -10.81 -11.40
CA ILE A 447 25.87 -10.12 -10.19
C ILE A 447 27.11 -9.47 -9.55
N PRO A 448 27.02 -8.24 -9.02
CA PRO A 448 28.10 -7.69 -8.23
C PRO A 448 28.15 -8.33 -6.83
N GLU A 449 29.36 -8.43 -6.28
CA GLU A 449 29.62 -8.88 -4.91
C GLU A 449 30.23 -7.74 -4.10
N ALA A 450 29.96 -7.69 -2.80
CA ALA A 450 30.65 -6.82 -1.85
C ALA A 450 30.86 -7.51 -0.50
N VAL A 451 31.97 -7.18 0.16
CA VAL A 451 32.39 -7.79 1.43
C VAL A 451 32.98 -6.73 2.34
N ALA A 452 32.58 -6.71 3.61
CA ALA A 452 33.21 -5.92 4.67
C ALA A 452 34.64 -6.43 4.98
N ILE A 453 35.63 -5.54 4.97
CA ILE A 453 37.06 -5.85 5.17
C ILE A 453 37.65 -5.08 6.37
N GLY A 454 36.98 -4.00 6.79
CA GLY A 454 37.46 -3.04 7.79
C GLY A 454 37.86 -3.57 9.17
N PRO A 455 38.30 -2.68 10.07
CA PRO A 455 38.97 -3.06 11.31
C PRO A 455 38.06 -3.87 12.23
N LYS A 456 38.63 -4.93 12.83
CA LYS A 456 37.95 -5.79 13.82
C LYS A 456 37.87 -5.16 15.22
N LYS A 457 38.60 -4.06 15.45
CA LYS A 457 38.75 -3.36 16.72
C LYS A 457 38.87 -1.85 16.46
N SER A 458 38.27 -1.00 17.30
CA SER A 458 38.44 0.45 17.27
C SER A 458 38.50 1.05 18.67
N SER A 459 39.53 1.85 18.95
CA SER A 459 39.67 2.68 20.16
C SER A 459 38.84 3.98 20.10
N VAL A 460 38.10 4.22 19.01
CA VAL A 460 37.26 5.41 18.85
C VAL A 460 35.87 5.08 18.33
N ASN A 461 34.87 5.82 18.79
CA ASN A 461 33.46 5.64 18.42
C ASN A 461 33.13 5.89 16.94
N THR A 462 33.98 6.62 16.22
CA THR A 462 33.80 6.88 14.77
C THR A 462 34.74 5.98 13.97
N VAL A 463 34.18 5.05 13.21
CA VAL A 463 34.88 3.95 12.56
C VAL A 463 34.81 4.06 11.05
N SER A 464 35.95 3.81 10.41
CA SER A 464 36.11 3.73 8.96
C SER A 464 35.95 2.27 8.50
N LEU A 465 34.75 1.89 8.05
CA LEU A 465 34.48 0.56 7.50
C LEU A 465 35.02 0.44 6.08
N GLU A 466 36.10 -0.32 5.91
CA GLU A 466 36.56 -0.73 4.59
C GLU A 466 35.70 -1.87 4.01
N TYR A 467 35.54 -1.86 2.70
CA TYR A 467 34.85 -2.91 1.94
C TYR A 467 35.42 -3.02 0.52
N SER A 468 35.31 -4.20 -0.09
CA SER A 468 35.64 -4.40 -1.51
C SER A 468 34.36 -4.63 -2.31
N ILE A 469 34.32 -4.10 -3.54
CA ILE A 469 33.26 -4.34 -4.53
C ILE A 469 33.87 -5.08 -5.73
N LYS A 470 33.32 -6.23 -6.08
CA LYS A 470 33.67 -7.02 -7.26
C LYS A 470 32.47 -7.04 -8.20
N ASN A 471 32.41 -6.08 -9.12
CA ASN A 471 31.39 -6.09 -10.17
C ASN A 471 31.82 -7.03 -11.31
N SER A 472 31.04 -8.09 -11.55
CA SER A 472 31.27 -9.03 -12.66
C SER A 472 30.40 -8.74 -13.89
N GLY A 473 29.39 -7.87 -13.74
CA GLY A 473 28.46 -7.45 -14.78
C GLY A 473 28.94 -6.26 -15.60
N THR A 474 28.12 -5.88 -16.58
CA THR A 474 28.27 -4.67 -17.41
C THR A 474 27.51 -3.47 -16.87
N SER A 475 26.53 -3.68 -15.98
CA SER A 475 25.80 -2.61 -15.31
C SER A 475 26.64 -1.99 -14.17
N PRO A 476 26.70 -0.65 -14.05
CA PRO A 476 27.29 0.02 -12.90
C PRO A 476 26.64 -0.37 -11.57
N ILE A 477 27.36 -0.14 -10.47
CA ILE A 477 26.80 -0.24 -9.12
C ILE A 477 25.93 0.98 -8.87
N LYS A 478 24.68 0.75 -8.47
CA LYS A 478 23.72 1.79 -8.12
C LYS A 478 23.84 2.21 -6.66
N GLU A 479 23.96 1.23 -5.78
CA GLU A 479 23.82 1.39 -4.33
C GLU A 479 24.55 0.27 -3.60
N ILE A 480 25.20 0.65 -2.50
CA ILE A 480 25.84 -0.18 -1.50
C ILE A 480 25.15 0.14 -0.18
N THR A 481 24.64 -0.87 0.50
CA THR A 481 23.97 -0.76 1.80
C THR A 481 24.80 -1.46 2.88
N ILE A 482 24.98 -0.76 4.00
CA ILE A 482 25.68 -1.23 5.19
C ILE A 482 24.65 -1.57 6.27
N TRP A 483 24.75 -2.78 6.82
CA TRP A 483 23.93 -3.30 7.91
C TRP A 483 24.77 -3.58 9.15
N ILE A 484 24.14 -3.45 10.33
CA ILE A 484 24.71 -3.80 11.64
C ILE A 484 23.80 -4.81 12.36
N THR A 485 24.40 -5.69 13.16
CA THR A 485 23.71 -6.53 14.15
C THR A 485 24.33 -6.35 15.53
N TYR A 486 23.50 -6.47 16.55
CA TYR A 486 23.84 -6.31 17.97
C TYR A 486 23.81 -7.64 18.74
N ASP A 487 23.34 -8.73 18.12
CA ASP A 487 22.93 -9.98 18.79
C ASP A 487 23.41 -11.26 18.07
N ASP A 488 24.48 -11.10 17.28
CA ASP A 488 25.11 -12.10 16.40
C ASP A 488 24.19 -12.61 15.27
N GLY A 489 23.53 -11.69 14.59
CA GLY A 489 22.84 -11.93 13.33
C GLY A 489 21.36 -12.33 13.46
N LYS A 490 20.75 -12.19 14.63
CA LYS A 490 19.32 -12.45 14.84
C LYS A 490 18.49 -11.23 14.39
N THR A 491 18.92 -10.04 14.77
CA THR A 491 18.35 -8.77 14.29
C THR A 491 19.38 -7.94 13.54
N TRP A 492 18.96 -7.38 12.41
CA TRP A 492 19.78 -6.58 11.50
C TRP A 492 19.13 -5.21 11.27
N ALA A 493 19.92 -4.15 11.37
CA ALA A 493 19.50 -2.77 11.15
C ALA A 493 20.34 -2.10 10.04
N ARG A 494 19.70 -1.34 9.15
CA ARG A 494 20.37 -0.52 8.13
C ARG A 494 21.08 0.65 8.83
N ILE A 495 22.36 0.88 8.55
CA ILE A 495 23.13 2.02 9.11
C ILE A 495 23.74 2.94 8.05
N GLY A 496 23.65 2.59 6.77
CA GLY A 496 24.24 3.38 5.70
C GLY A 496 23.83 2.95 4.31
N GLU A 497 23.82 3.93 3.42
CA GLU A 497 23.55 3.80 1.99
C GLU A 497 24.54 4.70 1.26
N THR A 498 25.18 4.21 0.20
CA THR A 498 26.09 5.00 -0.63
C THR A 498 26.10 4.47 -2.06
N ASN A 499 26.22 5.35 -3.05
CA ASN A 499 26.51 4.99 -4.44
C ASN A 499 28.02 5.05 -4.75
N ASN A 500 28.85 5.49 -3.79
CA ASN A 500 30.28 5.52 -3.96
C ASN A 500 30.87 4.10 -3.84
N VAL A 501 31.42 3.58 -4.93
CA VAL A 501 32.14 2.29 -4.94
C VAL A 501 33.51 2.34 -4.26
N SER A 502 34.02 3.54 -3.95
CA SER A 502 35.27 3.73 -3.21
C SER A 502 35.04 3.64 -1.70
N SER A 503 35.53 2.53 -1.11
CA SER A 503 35.76 2.40 0.33
C SER A 503 36.66 3.52 0.86
N PRO A 504 36.47 4.00 2.12
CA PRO A 504 35.64 3.42 3.18
C PRO A 504 34.27 4.11 3.38
N TYR A 505 33.44 3.54 4.25
CA TYR A 505 32.23 4.17 4.80
C TYR A 505 32.44 4.53 6.27
N ILE A 506 32.24 5.80 6.63
CA ILE A 506 32.45 6.30 8.00
C ILE A 506 31.13 6.30 8.75
N PHE A 507 31.11 5.74 9.96
CA PHE A 507 29.94 5.71 10.83
C PHE A 507 30.32 5.82 12.31
N THR A 508 29.36 6.20 13.16
CA THR A 508 29.58 6.35 14.60
C THR A 508 28.66 5.42 15.40
N LYS A 509 29.23 4.71 16.38
CA LYS A 509 28.53 3.89 17.38
C LYS A 509 29.25 4.02 18.73
N ASN A 510 28.60 3.63 19.81
CA ASN A 510 29.18 3.62 21.15
C ASN A 510 30.09 2.38 21.34
N ASP A 511 30.66 2.24 22.54
CA ASP A 511 31.35 1.03 22.97
C ASP A 511 30.43 -0.22 22.87
N GLY A 512 30.98 -1.34 22.42
CA GLY A 512 30.26 -2.59 22.19
C GLY A 512 30.83 -3.44 21.06
N THR A 513 30.29 -4.65 20.88
CA THR A 513 30.63 -5.54 19.76
C THR A 513 29.49 -5.63 18.77
N TYR A 514 29.81 -5.49 17.48
CA TYR A 514 28.88 -5.35 16.38
C TYR A 514 29.24 -6.30 15.25
N GLY A 515 28.25 -7.01 14.72
CA GLY A 515 28.39 -7.66 13.42
C GLY A 515 28.06 -6.67 12.29
N LEU A 516 28.84 -6.69 11.21
CA LEU A 516 28.69 -5.83 10.04
C LEU A 516 28.50 -6.67 8.78
N TYR A 517 27.69 -6.15 7.85
CA TYR A 517 27.37 -6.81 6.59
C TYR A 517 27.16 -5.76 5.49
N VAL A 518 27.84 -5.93 4.36
CA VAL A 518 27.75 -5.02 3.20
C VAL A 518 27.09 -5.75 2.03
N THR A 519 26.05 -5.12 1.48
CA THR A 519 25.30 -5.58 0.31
C THR A 519 25.42 -4.55 -0.81
N CYS A 520 25.44 -4.95 -2.08
CA CYS A 520 25.39 -4.01 -3.20
C CYS A 520 24.39 -4.44 -4.29
N VAL A 521 24.06 -3.51 -5.18
CA VAL A 521 23.11 -3.74 -6.27
C VAL A 521 23.51 -2.93 -7.51
N SER A 522 23.35 -3.52 -8.69
CA SER A 522 23.58 -2.84 -9.96
C SER A 522 22.41 -1.92 -10.36
N GLU A 523 22.61 -1.03 -11.34
CA GLU A 523 21.52 -0.21 -11.88
C GLU A 523 20.38 -1.04 -12.49
N LEU A 524 20.69 -2.23 -13.00
CA LEU A 524 19.70 -3.21 -13.47
C LEU A 524 18.96 -3.95 -12.35
N GLY A 525 19.35 -3.77 -11.08
CA GLY A 525 18.70 -4.39 -9.92
C GLY A 525 19.24 -5.76 -9.51
N LEU A 526 20.34 -6.24 -10.14
CA LEU A 526 20.94 -7.54 -9.82
C LEU A 526 21.56 -7.54 -8.41
N LYS A 527 21.22 -8.55 -7.60
CA LYS A 527 21.70 -8.82 -6.22
C LYS A 527 21.91 -10.33 -6.06
N THR A 528 22.86 -10.78 -5.23
CA THR A 528 23.19 -12.22 -5.18
C THR A 528 22.14 -13.02 -4.40
N GLU A 529 21.85 -14.22 -4.90
CA GLU A 529 21.33 -15.30 -4.07
C GLU A 529 22.40 -15.66 -3.00
N SER A 530 21.92 -16.08 -1.82
CA SER A 530 22.69 -16.42 -0.59
C SER A 530 23.60 -15.37 0.08
N SER A 531 24.16 -14.36 -0.61
CA SER A 531 25.16 -13.46 0.01
C SER A 531 24.86 -11.95 0.05
N GLN A 532 23.89 -11.42 -0.72
CA GLN A 532 23.60 -9.96 -0.77
C GLN A 532 22.12 -9.59 -0.90
N LYS A 533 21.22 -10.51 -0.57
CA LYS A 533 19.92 -10.10 -0.03
C LYS A 533 20.16 -9.33 1.29
N PRO A 534 19.29 -8.40 1.69
CA PRO A 534 19.31 -7.85 3.05
C PRO A 534 19.44 -8.98 4.07
N PRO A 535 20.38 -8.93 5.02
CA PRO A 535 20.66 -10.04 5.91
C PRO A 535 19.42 -10.32 6.79
N THR A 536 18.96 -11.57 6.73
CA THR A 536 17.81 -12.05 7.50
C THR A 536 18.25 -12.61 8.86
N GLU A 537 17.29 -12.87 9.75
CA GLU A 537 17.55 -13.63 10.99
C GLU A 537 18.37 -14.90 10.72
N GLY A 538 19.42 -15.12 11.51
CA GLY A 538 20.37 -16.23 11.36
C GLY A 538 21.49 -15.99 10.34
N THR A 539 21.53 -14.85 9.65
CA THR A 539 22.65 -14.51 8.75
C THR A 539 23.87 -14.11 9.56
N SER A 540 24.97 -14.86 9.44
CA SER A 540 26.25 -14.55 10.10
C SER A 540 26.87 -13.25 9.59
N PRO A 541 27.53 -12.44 10.43
CA PRO A 541 28.27 -11.25 10.00
C PRO A 541 29.38 -11.54 8.98
N GLN A 542 29.64 -10.59 8.07
CA GLN A 542 30.84 -10.62 7.22
C GLN A 542 32.09 -10.21 8.00
N LEU A 543 31.91 -9.29 8.95
CA LEU A 543 32.95 -8.74 9.82
C LEU A 543 32.37 -8.54 11.22
N THR A 544 33.15 -8.86 12.26
CA THR A 544 32.83 -8.49 13.64
C THR A 544 33.79 -7.40 14.09
N LEU A 545 33.24 -6.29 14.59
CA LEU A 545 33.95 -5.11 15.09
C LEU A 545 33.65 -4.95 16.58
N THR A 546 34.68 -4.81 17.41
CA THR A 546 34.55 -4.31 18.79
C THR A 546 35.00 -2.85 18.84
N ILE A 547 34.12 -1.96 19.30
CA ILE A 547 34.46 -0.58 19.67
C ILE A 547 34.62 -0.54 21.18
N ASP A 548 35.70 0.10 21.65
CA ASP A 548 35.87 0.46 23.05
C ASP A 548 36.69 1.76 23.12
N SER A 549 36.06 2.85 23.55
CA SER A 549 36.62 4.21 23.59
C SER A 549 36.79 4.75 25.00
N SER A 550 36.48 3.93 26.00
CA SER A 550 36.53 4.27 27.42
C SER A 550 37.94 3.97 27.99
N PRO A 551 38.69 4.96 28.49
CA PRO A 551 39.99 4.70 29.10
C PRO A 551 39.83 4.14 30.53
N PRO A 552 40.74 3.24 31.01
CA PRO A 552 40.60 2.57 32.30
C PRO A 552 40.40 3.52 33.48
N GLN A 553 39.31 3.38 34.23
CA GLN A 553 39.05 4.25 35.38
C GLN A 553 39.85 3.78 36.60
N LEU A 554 40.89 4.54 36.97
CA LEU A 554 41.92 4.12 37.95
C LEU A 554 41.95 5.03 39.19
N THR A 555 41.95 4.44 40.38
CA THR A 555 41.99 5.14 41.67
C THR A 555 43.21 4.72 42.49
N MET A 556 43.95 5.68 43.07
CA MET A 556 45.05 5.41 43.99
C MET A 556 44.55 5.44 45.45
N LEU A 557 44.91 4.44 46.26
CA LEU A 557 44.25 4.24 47.56
C LEU A 557 45.04 4.75 48.77
N ASN A 558 46.37 4.71 48.76
CA ASN A 558 47.19 4.93 49.97
C ASN A 558 48.38 5.89 49.88
N PHE A 559 48.73 6.40 48.70
CA PHE A 559 49.69 7.52 48.54
C PHE A 559 49.02 8.83 48.07
N ASP A 560 47.77 8.76 47.61
CA ASP A 560 47.04 9.86 46.97
C ASP A 560 46.90 11.12 47.86
N LYS A 561 46.76 10.91 49.17
CA LYS A 561 46.51 11.97 50.17
C LYS A 561 47.78 12.57 50.77
N GLY A 562 48.96 12.23 50.25
CA GLY A 562 50.25 12.58 50.84
C GLY A 562 50.55 11.77 52.10
N GLY A 563 51.62 12.13 52.80
CA GLY A 563 52.06 11.47 54.04
C GLY A 563 53.55 11.66 54.30
N TYR A 564 54.04 11.05 55.38
CA TYR A 564 55.47 10.93 55.69
C TYR A 564 55.83 9.44 55.66
N PHE A 565 56.89 9.09 54.95
CA PHE A 565 57.30 7.70 54.74
C PHE A 565 58.82 7.57 54.95
N LYS A 566 59.23 6.53 55.68
CA LYS A 566 60.64 6.23 55.92
C LYS A 566 61.28 5.66 54.64
N GLY A 567 62.35 6.27 54.15
CA GLY A 567 63.14 5.70 53.05
C GLY A 567 63.74 4.35 53.46
N GLY A 568 63.80 3.42 52.51
CA GLY A 568 64.15 2.02 52.78
C GLY A 568 63.02 1.18 53.40
N GLU A 569 61.89 1.75 53.82
CA GLU A 569 60.72 0.96 54.23
C GLU A 569 60.12 0.22 53.02
N ARG A 570 59.61 -1.00 53.24
CA ARG A 570 58.78 -1.70 52.26
C ARG A 570 57.31 -1.37 52.48
N LYS A 571 56.64 -0.83 51.47
CA LYS A 571 55.21 -0.45 51.48
C LYS A 571 54.50 -1.01 50.25
N ASP A 572 53.32 -1.59 50.44
CA ASP A 572 52.44 -1.89 49.32
C ASP A 572 51.87 -0.57 48.76
N ILE A 573 52.06 -0.29 47.47
CA ILE A 573 51.31 0.70 46.71
C ILE A 573 49.97 0.06 46.35
N LEU A 574 48.85 0.72 46.64
CA LEU A 574 47.49 0.17 46.46
C LEU A 574 46.65 0.99 45.47
N TRP A 575 45.87 0.31 44.64
CA TRP A 575 44.96 0.91 43.66
C TRP A 575 43.68 0.10 43.46
N ASP A 576 42.68 0.73 42.85
CA ASP A 576 41.47 0.09 42.33
C ASP A 576 41.26 0.47 40.85
N VAL A 577 40.69 -0.43 40.05
CA VAL A 577 40.44 -0.22 38.62
C VAL A 577 39.05 -0.68 38.22
N LYS A 578 38.30 0.21 37.57
CA LYS A 578 37.01 -0.09 36.96
C LYS A 578 37.15 -0.05 35.44
N GLU A 579 37.40 -1.22 34.86
CA GLU A 579 37.51 -1.39 33.41
C GLU A 579 36.98 -2.78 32.99
N GLN A 580 36.20 -2.82 31.91
CA GLN A 580 35.63 -4.03 31.33
C GLN A 580 36.69 -4.84 30.56
N ASN A 581 37.47 -4.19 29.70
CA ASN A 581 38.43 -4.85 28.78
C ASN A 581 39.90 -4.41 28.99
N PRO A 582 40.42 -4.37 30.25
CA PRO A 582 41.76 -3.84 30.51
C PRO A 582 42.82 -4.78 29.95
N ASP A 583 43.94 -4.22 29.47
CA ASP A 583 45.14 -5.03 29.28
C ASP A 583 45.62 -5.43 30.67
N LEU A 584 45.81 -6.74 30.88
CA LEU A 584 46.27 -7.22 32.18
C LEU A 584 47.68 -6.70 32.46
N GLU A 585 48.59 -6.66 31.48
CA GLU A 585 49.91 -6.01 31.64
C GLU A 585 49.85 -4.47 31.44
N GLY A 586 48.65 -3.88 31.44
CA GLY A 586 48.42 -2.49 31.06
C GLY A 586 48.86 -1.43 32.09
N LEU A 587 49.32 -1.81 33.29
CA LEU A 587 49.71 -0.86 34.34
C LEU A 587 51.22 -0.63 34.41
N THR A 588 51.60 0.64 34.54
CA THR A 588 52.96 1.09 34.87
C THR A 588 52.91 2.11 36.01
N ILE A 589 53.82 1.98 36.97
CA ILE A 589 53.97 2.88 38.12
C ILE A 589 55.32 3.60 38.01
N LEU A 590 55.28 4.92 38.12
CA LEU A 590 56.44 5.81 38.13
C LEU A 590 56.51 6.57 39.46
N TYR A 591 57.73 6.84 39.92
CA TYR A 591 58.04 7.66 41.10
C TYR A 591 58.74 8.94 40.67
N SER A 592 58.45 10.05 41.31
CA SER A 592 59.21 11.29 41.17
C SER A 592 59.64 11.78 42.55
N PRO A 593 60.95 11.97 42.81
CA PRO A 593 61.43 12.61 44.04
C PRO A 593 61.49 14.14 43.94
N ASP A 594 61.14 14.75 42.80
CA ASP A 594 61.42 16.16 42.49
C ASP A 594 60.19 16.93 41.96
N GLY A 595 59.02 16.69 42.56
CA GLY A 595 57.79 17.41 42.27
C GLY A 595 57.20 17.12 40.88
N GLY A 596 57.54 15.99 40.28
CA GLY A 596 57.04 15.56 38.98
C GLY A 596 57.87 16.06 37.79
N THR A 597 59.06 16.62 38.03
CA THR A 597 59.94 17.14 36.96
C THR A 597 60.81 16.05 36.33
N ARG A 598 61.12 14.98 37.06
CA ARG A 598 61.70 13.73 36.56
C ARG A 598 60.92 12.54 37.12
N TRP A 599 60.90 11.46 36.35
CA TRP A 599 60.17 10.23 36.67
C TRP A 599 61.09 9.02 36.51
N GLU A 600 61.17 8.21 37.55
CA GLU A 600 61.88 6.94 37.63
C GLU A 600 60.84 5.81 37.57
N GLU A 601 61.10 4.73 36.84
CA GLU A 601 60.17 3.60 36.79
C GLU A 601 60.24 2.79 38.09
N VAL A 602 59.10 2.60 38.74
CA VAL A 602 58.96 1.66 39.87
C VAL A 602 58.74 0.26 39.33
N MET A 603 57.76 0.11 38.43
CA MET A 603 57.51 -1.13 37.69
C MET A 603 56.58 -0.89 36.50
N SER A 604 56.90 -1.46 35.33
CA SER A 604 55.99 -1.60 34.18
C SER A 604 55.42 -3.02 34.06
N LYS A 605 54.43 -3.23 33.18
CA LYS A 605 53.79 -4.54 32.90
C LYS A 605 53.16 -5.19 34.13
N LEU A 606 52.61 -4.39 35.05
CA LEU A 606 51.91 -4.90 36.22
C LEU A 606 50.51 -5.40 35.86
N ASP A 607 50.09 -6.50 36.51
CA ASP A 607 48.70 -6.94 36.52
C ASP A 607 47.82 -5.83 37.12
N ILE A 608 47.12 -5.09 36.25
CA ILE A 608 46.27 -3.97 36.65
C ILE A 608 45.13 -4.40 37.60
N ARG A 609 44.74 -5.69 37.61
CA ARG A 609 43.70 -6.24 38.51
C ARG A 609 44.27 -6.79 39.82
N SER A 610 45.59 -6.83 40.01
CA SER A 610 46.20 -7.28 41.27
C SER A 610 45.94 -6.32 42.45
N GLY A 611 45.64 -5.05 42.18
CA GLY A 611 45.30 -4.01 43.16
C GLY A 611 46.43 -3.58 44.10
N LYS A 612 47.61 -4.20 44.02
CA LYS A 612 48.76 -3.90 44.88
C LYS A 612 50.12 -4.24 44.29
N TYR A 613 51.14 -3.45 44.66
CA TYR A 613 52.55 -3.72 44.36
C TYR A 613 53.43 -3.42 45.57
N GLY A 614 54.22 -4.40 46.02
CA GLY A 614 55.09 -4.27 47.20
C GLY A 614 56.40 -3.56 46.90
N TRP A 615 56.38 -2.23 46.98
CA TRP A 615 57.49 -1.31 46.70
C TRP A 615 58.46 -1.19 47.90
N THR A 616 59.75 -1.01 47.64
CA THR A 616 60.72 -0.51 48.64
C THR A 616 60.98 0.96 48.34
N ILE A 617 60.64 1.83 49.28
CA ILE A 617 60.74 3.28 49.09
C ILE A 617 62.22 3.67 48.95
N PRO A 618 62.62 4.44 47.90
CA PRO A 618 64.01 4.83 47.69
C PRO A 618 64.64 5.48 48.93
N ASN A 619 65.85 5.04 49.28
CA ASN A 619 66.57 5.53 50.46
C ASN A 619 67.26 6.86 50.17
N LYS A 620 66.45 7.91 49.98
CA LYS A 620 66.86 9.29 49.71
C LYS A 620 65.74 10.27 50.10
N SER A 621 66.03 11.18 51.03
CA SER A 621 65.08 12.21 51.47
C SER A 621 64.54 13.08 50.34
N SER A 622 63.24 13.38 50.38
CA SER A 622 62.57 14.39 49.57
C SER A 622 61.28 14.86 50.23
N LYS A 623 61.01 16.18 50.16
CA LYS A 623 59.76 16.81 50.60
C LYS A 623 58.70 16.91 49.48
N THR A 624 59.03 16.46 48.28
CA THR A 624 58.27 16.73 47.05
C THR A 624 58.06 15.46 46.21
N SER A 625 57.80 14.33 46.87
CA SER A 625 57.59 13.06 46.17
C SER A 625 56.18 12.89 45.61
N PHE A 626 56.09 12.34 44.41
CA PHE A 626 54.84 11.91 43.75
C PHE A 626 54.93 10.45 43.31
N LEU A 627 53.77 9.80 43.18
CA LEU A 627 53.59 8.61 42.34
C LEU A 627 52.70 8.97 41.15
N ARG A 628 52.98 8.34 40.00
CA ARG A 628 52.15 8.38 38.79
C ARG A 628 51.82 6.98 38.35
N PHE A 629 50.55 6.72 38.12
CA PHE A 629 50.09 5.52 37.45
C PHE A 629 49.78 5.83 35.98
N ILE A 630 50.12 4.90 35.11
CA ILE A 630 49.74 4.87 33.70
C ILE A 630 49.02 3.54 33.47
N ALA A 631 47.73 3.59 33.15
CA ALA A 631 46.91 2.43 32.81
C ALA A 631 46.52 2.45 31.34
N ILE A 632 46.52 1.28 30.70
CA ILE A 632 46.20 1.08 29.29
C ILE A 632 45.22 -0.10 29.16
N ASP A 633 44.25 -0.02 28.24
CA ASP A 633 43.33 -1.13 27.91
C ASP A 633 43.82 -2.00 26.73
N THR A 634 43.05 -3.03 26.36
CA THR A 634 43.41 -3.91 25.22
C THR A 634 43.26 -3.27 23.82
N LEU A 635 42.89 -1.99 23.71
CA LEU A 635 42.83 -1.20 22.47
C LEU A 635 43.80 0.01 22.44
N GLY A 636 44.46 0.32 23.56
CA GLY A 636 45.41 1.43 23.69
C GLY A 636 44.84 2.71 24.33
N ASN A 637 43.59 2.71 24.82
CA ASN A 637 43.05 3.84 25.58
C ASN A 637 43.81 3.99 26.90
N LYS A 638 44.18 5.22 27.25
CA LYS A 638 45.18 5.49 28.28
C LYS A 638 44.70 6.45 29.36
N THR A 639 44.81 6.04 30.62
CA THR A 639 44.62 6.87 31.80
C THR A 639 45.98 7.19 32.44
N ILE A 640 46.13 8.42 32.93
CA ILE A 640 47.25 8.84 33.78
C ILE A 640 46.67 9.45 35.05
N LYS A 641 47.07 8.95 36.23
CA LYS A 641 46.64 9.45 37.55
C LYS A 641 47.87 9.62 38.43
N ASP A 642 48.13 10.85 38.82
CA ASP A 642 49.17 11.22 39.77
C ASP A 642 48.56 11.27 41.19
N SER A 643 49.38 11.13 42.24
CA SER A 643 48.92 11.30 43.62
C SER A 643 48.49 12.76 43.86
N GLU A 644 47.26 12.97 44.35
CA GLU A 644 46.63 14.30 44.53
C GLU A 644 47.43 15.25 45.43
N LYS A 645 48.27 14.71 46.30
CA LYS A 645 49.24 15.48 47.08
C LYS A 645 50.64 14.90 46.96
N LEU A 646 51.61 15.78 47.17
CA LEU A 646 52.98 15.42 47.49
C LEU A 646 53.02 14.60 48.79
N PHE A 647 53.90 13.62 48.85
CA PHE A 647 54.34 12.99 50.10
C PHE A 647 55.81 13.29 50.36
N VAL A 648 56.21 13.10 51.62
CA VAL A 648 57.58 13.22 52.08
C VAL A 648 58.17 11.82 52.22
N VAL A 649 59.33 11.60 51.62
CA VAL A 649 60.21 10.46 51.91
C VAL A 649 61.33 10.99 52.80
N ASP A 650 61.60 10.32 53.92
CA ASP A 650 62.59 10.76 54.90
C ASP A 650 63.61 9.67 55.22
N THR A 651 64.89 10.01 55.15
CA THR A 651 66.03 9.17 55.53
C THR A 651 66.95 9.80 56.56
N ASP A 652 66.62 11.01 57.01
CA ASP A 652 67.45 11.77 57.94
C ASP A 652 67.22 11.27 59.37
N GLN A 653 68.22 11.41 60.25
CA GLN A 653 68.06 11.08 61.67
C GLN A 653 67.82 12.36 62.46
N PRO A 654 66.73 12.45 63.24
CA PRO A 654 66.45 13.65 64.04
C PRO A 654 67.59 13.91 65.03
N GLN A 655 68.04 15.15 65.11
CA GLN A 655 69.07 15.56 66.05
C GLN A 655 68.44 15.94 67.40
N LEU A 656 69.12 15.61 68.51
CA LEU A 656 68.68 15.98 69.86
C LEU A 656 69.88 16.41 70.70
N ASN A 657 69.82 17.62 71.25
CA ASN A 657 70.84 18.23 72.11
C ASN A 657 70.22 18.62 73.46
N ILE A 658 70.96 18.43 74.56
CA ILE A 658 70.48 18.80 75.91
C ILE A 658 71.07 20.15 76.31
N THR A 659 70.22 21.15 76.49
CA THR A 659 70.61 22.56 76.66
C THR A 659 70.67 22.98 78.13
N LYS A 660 69.92 22.34 79.03
CA LYS A 660 69.97 22.61 80.48
C LYS A 660 69.56 21.40 81.31
N LYS A 661 70.25 21.19 82.43
CA LYS A 661 69.98 20.11 83.38
C LYS A 661 70.45 20.48 84.79
N PRO A 662 69.76 20.06 85.87
CA PRO A 662 70.30 20.15 87.22
C PRO A 662 71.45 19.14 87.41
N PRO A 663 72.49 19.47 88.20
CA PRO A 663 73.50 18.49 88.63
C PRO A 663 73.03 17.66 89.84
N VAL A 664 72.20 18.28 90.69
CA VAL A 664 71.61 17.72 91.91
C VAL A 664 70.15 18.20 91.99
N SER A 665 69.24 17.39 92.54
CA SER A 665 67.84 17.75 92.76
C SER A 665 67.37 17.33 94.15
N LYS A 666 66.71 18.26 94.86
CA LYS A 666 65.97 17.99 96.11
C LYS A 666 64.49 17.63 95.90
N PHE A 667 64.15 17.25 94.68
CA PHE A 667 62.83 16.76 94.31
C PHE A 667 62.98 15.58 93.36
N HIS A 668 62.07 14.61 93.49
CA HIS A 668 61.90 13.51 92.53
C HIS A 668 61.49 13.99 91.12
N THR A 669 61.08 15.25 90.98
CA THR A 669 60.72 15.90 89.71
C THR A 669 61.94 16.60 89.10
N ILE A 670 62.37 16.16 87.92
CA ILE A 670 63.55 16.65 87.19
C ILE A 670 63.13 17.44 85.95
N ASN A 671 63.60 18.68 85.83
CA ASN A 671 63.38 19.52 84.65
C ASN A 671 64.61 19.47 83.73
N ILE A 672 64.38 19.15 82.45
CA ILE A 672 65.41 18.94 81.43
C ILE A 672 65.07 19.88 80.25
N SER A 673 65.96 20.81 79.90
CA SER A 673 65.83 21.57 78.65
C SER A 673 66.61 20.88 77.53
N TYR A 674 66.01 20.82 76.35
CA TYR A 674 66.57 20.18 75.17
C TYR A 674 66.12 20.92 73.91
N GLU A 675 66.86 20.70 72.83
CA GLU A 675 66.52 21.13 71.48
C GLU A 675 66.49 19.86 70.62
N ALA A 676 65.39 19.66 69.88
CA ALA A 676 65.24 18.53 68.98
C ALA A 676 64.81 19.04 67.61
N THR A 677 65.58 18.71 66.58
CA THR A 677 65.40 19.22 65.22
C THR A 677 65.49 18.09 64.20
N ASP A 678 64.66 18.19 63.18
CA ASP A 678 64.79 17.37 61.97
C ASP A 678 64.56 18.27 60.75
N GLU A 679 65.30 18.00 59.68
CA GLU A 679 65.25 18.82 58.48
C GLU A 679 64.15 18.41 57.50
N THR A 680 63.63 17.18 57.53
CA THR A 680 62.80 16.62 56.45
C THR A 680 61.32 16.41 56.81
N SER A 681 61.00 15.66 57.88
CA SER A 681 59.63 15.39 58.34
C SER A 681 59.27 16.04 59.69
N GLY A 682 60.25 16.54 60.44
CA GLY A 682 60.05 17.23 61.72
C GLY A 682 59.79 16.27 62.89
N ILE A 683 60.06 16.72 64.12
CA ILE A 683 59.97 15.89 65.32
C ILE A 683 58.51 15.58 65.71
N SER A 684 58.21 14.29 65.85
CA SER A 684 56.90 13.74 66.25
C SER A 684 56.81 13.45 67.75
N LYS A 685 57.91 12.99 68.36
CA LYS A 685 57.99 12.79 69.82
C LYS A 685 59.43 12.83 70.35
N VAL A 686 59.57 13.08 71.65
CA VAL A 686 60.80 12.82 72.42
C VAL A 686 60.47 11.93 73.61
N GLU A 687 61.26 10.86 73.77
CA GLU A 687 61.09 9.87 74.84
C GLU A 687 62.25 9.95 75.84
N VAL A 688 61.91 10.02 77.13
CA VAL A 688 62.89 10.12 78.24
C VAL A 688 63.02 8.75 78.89
N PHE A 689 64.26 8.28 78.98
CA PHE A 689 64.63 7.06 79.69
C PHE A 689 65.54 7.39 80.87
N GLY A 690 65.46 6.61 81.94
CA GLY A 690 66.34 6.75 83.09
C GLY A 690 66.56 5.45 83.87
N LYS A 691 67.60 5.44 84.70
CA LYS A 691 67.93 4.36 85.65
C LYS A 691 68.78 4.89 86.81
N THR A 692 68.75 4.27 87.97
CA THR A 692 69.72 4.52 89.05
C THR A 692 71.00 3.69 88.88
N SER A 693 71.96 3.87 89.79
CA SER A 693 73.12 2.99 89.98
C SER A 693 72.77 1.51 90.15
N ASP A 694 71.58 1.22 90.68
CA ASP A 694 71.20 -0.12 91.13
C ASP A 694 70.41 -0.88 90.06
N ASP A 695 69.87 -0.18 89.05
CA ASP A 695 69.02 -0.74 88.02
C ASP A 695 69.85 -1.11 86.78
N SER A 696 69.81 -2.38 86.37
CA SER A 696 70.67 -2.88 85.29
C SER A 696 70.37 -2.29 83.91
N ASN A 697 69.13 -1.84 83.68
CA ASN A 697 68.61 -1.40 82.39
C ASN A 697 67.89 -0.05 82.51
N TYR A 698 67.83 0.70 81.40
CA TYR A 698 67.00 1.90 81.31
C TYR A 698 65.51 1.59 81.29
N LYS A 699 64.76 2.29 82.16
CA LYS A 699 63.29 2.33 82.19
C LYS A 699 62.83 3.53 81.34
N LYS A 700 61.77 3.36 80.53
CA LYS A 700 61.09 4.51 79.91
C LYS A 700 60.31 5.24 80.99
N LEU A 701 60.59 6.53 81.17
CA LEU A 701 59.95 7.37 82.18
C LEU A 701 58.85 8.25 81.57
N LEU A 702 59.07 8.78 80.36
CA LEU A 702 58.10 9.65 79.68
C LEU A 702 58.18 9.53 78.15
N SER A 703 57.08 9.86 77.48
CA SER A 703 56.95 9.95 76.02
C SER A 703 56.13 11.21 75.70
N ALA A 704 56.78 12.24 75.18
CA ALA A 704 56.16 13.54 74.90
C ALA A 704 55.98 13.74 73.38
N VAL A 705 54.73 13.91 72.96
CA VAL A 705 54.34 14.17 71.56
C VAL A 705 54.25 15.68 71.27
N ASN A 706 54.01 16.49 72.29
CA ASN A 706 54.11 17.94 72.21
C ASN A 706 55.56 18.35 72.45
N ILE A 707 56.27 18.76 71.40
CA ILE A 707 57.68 19.14 71.47
C ILE A 707 57.80 20.55 72.07
N THR A 708 58.65 20.69 73.08
CA THR A 708 58.84 21.90 73.88
C THR A 708 60.28 21.98 74.38
N ASP A 709 60.84 23.20 74.47
CA ASP A 709 62.22 23.48 74.89
C ASP A 709 62.61 22.94 76.28
N SER A 710 61.63 22.47 77.05
CA SER A 710 61.83 21.71 78.29
C SER A 710 60.80 20.61 78.49
N ILE A 711 61.23 19.53 79.15
CA ILE A 711 60.41 18.41 79.61
C ILE A 711 60.65 18.17 81.10
N THR A 712 59.58 17.82 81.80
CA THR A 712 59.59 17.48 83.23
C THR A 712 59.39 15.97 83.37
N VAL A 713 60.23 15.30 84.16
CA VAL A 713 60.16 13.84 84.37
C VAL A 713 60.27 13.52 85.87
N ASP A 714 59.40 12.66 86.36
CA ASP A 714 59.44 12.18 87.75
C ASP A 714 60.23 10.88 87.85
N VAL A 715 61.00 10.74 88.94
CA VAL A 715 61.70 9.52 89.33
C VAL A 715 61.12 8.92 90.62
N ASP A 716 61.37 7.64 90.88
CA ASP A 716 60.68 6.87 91.92
C ASP A 716 61.50 6.59 93.21
N LYS A 717 62.76 7.07 93.28
CA LYS A 717 63.64 6.98 94.45
C LYS A 717 64.77 8.01 94.41
N ASP A 718 65.31 8.34 95.58
CA ASP A 718 66.59 9.03 95.73
C ASP A 718 67.76 8.15 95.23
N GLY A 719 68.89 8.79 94.92
CA GLY A 719 70.10 8.17 94.41
C GLY A 719 70.65 8.84 93.14
N LYS A 720 71.68 8.23 92.55
CA LYS A 720 72.31 8.76 91.33
C LYS A 720 71.58 8.23 90.09
N TRP A 721 70.86 9.10 89.40
CA TRP A 721 70.13 8.79 88.18
C TRP A 721 70.96 9.09 86.92
N SER A 722 71.03 8.12 86.02
CA SER A 722 71.47 8.23 84.62
C SER A 722 70.25 8.43 83.73
N PHE A 723 70.28 9.43 82.85
CA PHE A 723 69.20 9.76 81.92
C PHE A 723 69.69 9.71 80.46
N ALA A 724 68.79 9.34 79.55
CA ALA A 724 69.01 9.46 78.11
C ALA A 724 67.71 9.71 77.34
N LEU A 725 67.75 10.61 76.36
CA LEU A 725 66.62 11.06 75.55
C LEU A 725 66.73 10.56 74.10
N ILE A 726 65.61 10.19 73.49
CA ILE A 726 65.52 9.78 72.08
C ILE A 726 64.44 10.59 71.39
N ALA A 727 64.78 11.33 70.33
CA ALA A 727 63.81 11.95 69.45
C ALA A 727 63.34 10.95 68.38
N THR A 728 62.11 11.11 67.90
CA THR A 728 61.56 10.42 66.73
C THR A 728 60.91 11.44 65.82
N ASP A 729 61.21 11.40 64.52
CA ASP A 729 60.61 12.26 63.51
C ASP A 729 59.19 11.79 63.12
N THR A 730 58.57 12.44 62.13
CA THR A 730 57.22 12.09 61.67
C THR A 730 57.21 10.88 60.71
N ALA A 731 58.35 10.49 60.15
CA ALA A 731 58.51 9.30 59.31
C ALA A 731 58.82 8.00 60.08
N GLY A 732 59.32 8.09 61.33
CA GLY A 732 59.79 6.96 62.13
C GLY A 732 61.32 6.74 62.10
N ASN A 733 62.13 7.76 61.81
CA ASN A 733 63.56 7.80 62.16
C ASN A 733 63.75 8.21 63.62
N ILE A 734 64.83 7.72 64.25
CA ILE A 734 65.14 7.94 65.67
C ILE A 734 66.55 8.52 65.83
N SER A 735 66.74 9.38 66.82
CA SER A 735 68.00 10.12 67.02
C SER A 735 69.18 9.25 67.49
N LYS A 736 68.88 8.07 68.04
CA LYS A 736 69.81 6.98 68.36
C LYS A 736 69.03 5.69 68.60
N GLU A 737 69.69 4.55 68.45
CA GLU A 737 69.07 3.25 68.74
C GLU A 737 68.79 3.08 70.24
N GLN A 738 67.55 2.68 70.57
CA GLN A 738 67.16 2.34 71.93
C GLN A 738 67.78 0.99 72.33
N SER A 739 68.74 0.99 73.26
CA SER A 739 69.37 -0.23 73.78
C SER A 739 69.55 -0.20 75.30
N SER A 740 69.67 -1.38 75.92
CA SER A 740 69.89 -1.52 77.37
C SER A 740 71.19 -0.87 77.86
N ASN A 741 72.21 -0.83 76.99
CA ASN A 741 73.56 -0.34 77.29
C ASN A 741 73.86 1.06 76.73
N MET A 742 72.84 1.84 76.32
CA MET A 742 73.09 3.19 75.80
C MET A 742 73.75 4.09 76.86
N PRO A 743 74.78 4.89 76.50
CA PRO A 743 75.44 5.77 77.47
C PRO A 743 74.45 6.82 77.99
N PRO A 744 74.58 7.26 79.25
CA PRO A 744 73.78 8.38 79.75
C PRO A 744 74.17 9.65 79.01
N ASP A 745 73.17 10.39 78.52
CA ASP A 745 73.40 11.75 78.01
C ASP A 745 73.78 12.68 79.17
N PHE A 746 73.27 12.37 80.37
CA PHE A 746 73.67 13.02 81.62
C PHE A 746 73.29 12.20 82.85
N GLU A 747 73.83 12.63 83.99
CA GLU A 747 73.46 12.16 85.31
C GLU A 747 72.96 13.31 86.20
N VAL A 748 72.13 12.98 87.19
CA VAL A 748 71.64 13.85 88.27
C VAL A 748 71.67 13.06 89.58
N VAL A 749 72.13 13.66 90.68
CA VAL A 749 71.92 13.09 92.02
C VAL A 749 70.59 13.60 92.57
N VAL A 750 69.69 12.70 92.97
CA VAL A 750 68.43 13.03 93.63
C VAL A 750 68.56 12.70 95.10
N ASP A 751 68.36 13.69 95.96
CA ASP A 751 68.55 13.60 97.40
C ASP A 751 67.46 14.46 98.08
N THR A 752 66.41 13.81 98.60
CA THR A 752 65.28 14.46 99.29
C THR A 752 65.36 14.32 100.81
N ILE A 753 66.35 13.56 101.29
CA ILE A 753 66.61 13.36 102.72
C ILE A 753 67.28 14.61 103.28
N LYS A 754 66.85 15.02 104.47
CA LYS A 754 67.51 16.13 105.18
C LYS A 754 68.68 15.61 106.03
N PRO A 755 69.74 16.40 106.23
CA PRO A 755 70.75 16.09 107.24
C PRO A 755 70.15 16.01 108.65
N ASN A 756 70.92 15.46 109.58
CA ASN A 756 70.60 15.41 111.00
C ASN A 756 71.50 16.37 111.79
N VAL A 757 70.94 17.07 112.77
CA VAL A 757 71.63 18.06 113.62
C VAL A 757 71.15 17.88 115.06
N GLU A 758 72.07 17.98 116.04
CA GLU A 758 71.73 18.00 117.48
C GLU A 758 72.50 19.09 118.22
N LEU A 759 71.79 19.84 119.07
CA LEU A 759 72.27 20.95 119.89
C LEU A 759 72.42 20.49 121.35
N LYS A 760 73.64 20.08 121.71
CA LYS A 760 73.96 19.23 122.88
C LYS A 760 73.68 19.84 124.26
N ARG A 761 73.36 21.13 124.38
CA ARG A 761 73.32 21.82 125.68
C ARG A 761 72.15 22.79 125.94
N PHE A 762 71.03 22.64 125.23
CA PHE A 762 69.82 23.48 125.42
C PHE A 762 68.51 22.71 125.69
N LYS A 763 68.57 21.39 125.96
CA LYS A 763 67.36 20.57 126.20
C LYS A 763 66.77 20.79 127.60
N ALA A 764 65.52 21.24 127.64
CA ALA A 764 64.77 21.46 128.88
C ALA A 764 64.17 20.15 129.43
N LEU A 765 64.43 19.81 130.69
CA LEU A 765 63.63 18.83 131.43
C LEU A 765 62.50 19.53 132.18
N ASN A 766 61.27 19.03 132.01
CA ASN A 766 60.10 19.31 132.84
C ASN A 766 59.68 20.79 132.99
N ASN A 767 59.40 21.43 131.85
CA ASN A 767 58.46 22.55 131.73
C ASN A 767 58.66 23.74 132.69
N LYS A 768 59.92 24.10 132.97
CA LYS A 768 60.32 25.35 133.61
C LYS A 768 61.10 26.23 132.62
N PRO A 769 61.01 27.57 132.72
CA PRO A 769 61.72 28.47 131.82
C PRO A 769 63.23 28.16 131.82
N THR A 770 63.77 27.92 130.63
CA THR A 770 65.18 27.54 130.46
C THR A 770 66.04 28.79 130.35
N TYR A 771 66.56 29.23 131.50
CA TYR A 771 67.42 30.40 131.58
C TYR A 771 68.76 30.14 130.88
N ILE A 772 69.03 30.95 129.85
CA ILE A 772 70.32 30.98 129.16
C ILE A 772 71.37 31.54 130.14
N ASN A 773 72.60 31.02 130.14
CA ASN A 773 73.67 31.63 130.93
C ASN A 773 73.99 33.05 130.40
N THR A 774 74.64 33.89 131.22
CA THR A 774 74.87 35.32 130.88
C THR A 774 75.73 35.57 129.65
N ASN A 775 76.33 34.53 129.05
CA ASN A 775 77.18 34.60 127.86
C ASN A 775 76.59 33.83 126.65
N GLY A 776 75.45 33.15 126.84
CA GLY A 776 74.77 32.27 125.88
C GLY A 776 75.68 31.35 125.07
N GLU A 777 76.30 30.34 125.68
CA GLU A 777 77.13 29.38 124.95
C GLU A 777 76.37 28.14 124.46
N ILE A 778 76.55 27.78 123.18
CA ILE A 778 75.97 26.60 122.51
C ILE A 778 77.04 25.58 122.07
N GLU A 779 76.60 24.34 121.82
CA GLU A 779 77.41 23.19 121.37
C GLU A 779 76.57 22.29 120.44
N TRP A 780 77.13 21.76 119.34
CA TRP A 780 76.37 20.96 118.35
C TRP A 780 77.14 19.83 117.67
N THR A 781 76.40 18.96 116.97
CA THR A 781 76.89 17.94 116.01
C THR A 781 75.93 17.74 114.82
N ALA A 782 76.46 17.41 113.63
CA ALA A 782 75.67 17.20 112.41
C ALA A 782 76.21 16.06 111.50
N THR A 783 75.30 15.35 110.81
CA THR A 783 75.60 14.19 109.94
C THR A 783 74.57 14.02 108.82
N ASP A 784 74.96 13.41 107.70
CA ASP A 784 74.05 13.06 106.59
C ASP A 784 74.23 11.59 106.14
N THR A 785 73.29 11.07 105.36
CA THR A 785 73.21 9.68 104.87
C THR A 785 73.39 9.51 103.36
N VAL A 786 73.20 10.55 102.55
CA VAL A 786 73.28 10.50 101.07
C VAL A 786 74.34 11.49 100.57
N SER A 787 74.30 12.71 101.08
CA SER A 787 75.34 13.73 100.87
C SER A 787 76.57 13.46 101.75
N LYS A 788 77.77 13.75 101.22
CA LYS A 788 79.03 13.46 101.94
C LYS A 788 79.25 14.39 103.13
N LYS A 789 79.61 13.83 104.29
CA LYS A 789 79.81 14.57 105.56
C LYS A 789 80.64 15.85 105.41
N ASP A 790 81.76 15.75 104.69
CA ASP A 790 82.74 16.81 104.42
C ASP A 790 82.23 17.94 103.50
N LYS A 791 80.96 17.89 103.09
CA LYS A 791 80.27 18.94 102.31
C LYS A 791 79.06 19.58 102.99
N LEU A 792 78.77 19.25 104.25
CA LEU A 792 77.71 19.93 105.00
C LEU A 792 78.08 21.37 105.34
N LEU A 793 77.23 22.32 104.95
CA LEU A 793 77.37 23.73 105.32
C LEU A 793 76.69 23.98 106.67
N ILE A 794 77.48 24.13 107.74
CA ILE A 794 76.96 24.39 109.08
C ILE A 794 76.95 25.90 109.38
N ARG A 795 75.84 26.41 109.94
CA ARG A 795 75.70 27.79 110.43
C ARG A 795 74.98 27.86 111.78
N VAL A 796 75.39 28.84 112.59
CA VAL A 796 74.76 29.25 113.85
C VAL A 796 73.93 30.50 113.60
N GLU A 797 72.67 30.44 114.02
CA GLU A 797 71.67 31.51 113.88
C GLU A 797 71.03 31.84 115.24
N TYR A 798 70.55 33.07 115.37
CA TYR A 798 69.65 33.46 116.46
C TYR A 798 68.48 34.28 115.93
N SER A 799 67.33 34.19 116.57
CA SER A 799 66.20 35.09 116.32
C SER A 799 66.05 36.07 117.47
N ALA A 800 65.58 37.28 117.16
CA ALA A 800 65.34 38.35 118.12
C ALA A 800 63.85 38.58 118.44
N ASP A 801 63.01 37.63 118.07
CA ASP A 801 61.56 37.76 117.93
C ASP A 801 60.89 36.39 117.83
N SER A 802 61.33 35.48 118.69
CA SER A 802 60.70 34.17 118.85
C SER A 802 60.61 33.29 117.59
N GLY A 803 61.76 33.12 116.94
CA GLY A 803 61.93 32.30 115.75
C GLY A 803 61.42 32.94 114.45
N THR A 804 60.96 34.20 114.48
CA THR A 804 60.35 34.86 113.32
C THR A 804 61.40 35.36 112.32
N SER A 805 62.37 36.18 112.78
CA SER A 805 63.50 36.70 111.99
C SER A 805 64.80 36.11 112.53
N TRP A 806 65.45 35.24 111.76
CA TRP A 806 66.74 34.67 112.11
C TRP A 806 67.92 35.45 111.51
N TYR A 807 68.95 35.66 112.31
CA TYR A 807 70.19 36.34 111.99
C TYR A 807 71.34 35.33 112.12
N VAL A 808 72.09 35.12 111.05
CA VAL A 808 73.29 34.27 111.06
C VAL A 808 74.39 34.98 111.86
N ILE A 809 74.95 34.29 112.86
CA ILE A 809 76.09 34.81 113.63
C ILE A 809 77.42 34.30 113.06
N LYS A 810 77.42 33.04 112.60
CA LYS A 810 78.59 32.45 111.94
C LYS A 810 78.22 31.25 111.07
N ASP A 811 78.73 31.21 109.85
CA ASP A 811 78.58 30.12 108.88
C ASP A 811 79.91 29.37 108.64
N ARG A 812 79.86 28.35 107.77
CA ARG A 812 81.01 27.51 107.36
C ARG A 812 81.75 26.88 108.54
N LEU A 813 80.98 26.49 109.55
CA LEU A 813 81.48 25.81 110.74
C LEU A 813 81.68 24.31 110.47
N THR A 814 82.50 23.67 111.29
CA THR A 814 82.67 22.21 111.28
C THR A 814 81.41 21.50 111.76
N ASN A 815 81.21 20.27 111.29
CA ASN A 815 80.10 19.39 111.64
C ASN A 815 79.93 19.18 113.15
N GLU A 816 80.97 19.40 113.96
CA GLU A 816 80.90 19.48 115.42
C GLU A 816 81.53 20.81 115.88
N GLY A 817 80.98 21.47 116.91
CA GLY A 817 81.51 22.78 117.34
C GLY A 817 80.83 23.44 118.55
N LYS A 818 81.33 24.64 118.89
CA LYS A 818 80.90 25.50 120.03
C LYS A 818 80.89 26.98 119.65
N PHE A 819 80.00 27.77 120.26
CA PHE A 819 79.87 29.21 119.98
C PHE A 819 79.24 30.01 121.15
N SER A 820 79.47 31.33 121.23
CA SER A 820 78.95 32.22 122.31
C SER A 820 78.13 33.41 121.76
N MET A 821 76.99 33.67 122.40
CA MET A 821 75.94 34.61 121.97
C MET A 821 75.96 35.97 122.68
N ALA A 822 76.93 36.21 123.58
CA ALA A 822 76.88 37.27 124.60
C ALA A 822 76.64 38.72 124.09
N GLY A 823 76.90 39.01 122.82
CA GLY A 823 76.76 40.36 122.23
C GLY A 823 75.49 40.64 121.42
N TYR A 824 74.51 39.72 121.38
CA TYR A 824 73.50 39.70 120.31
C TYR A 824 72.03 39.94 120.72
N MET A 825 71.70 40.14 122.00
CA MET A 825 70.30 40.08 122.50
C MET A 825 69.87 41.32 123.30
N ASP A 826 68.64 41.82 123.09
CA ASP A 826 68.00 42.98 123.77
C ASP A 826 66.67 42.63 124.46
N ILE A 827 66.52 43.09 125.70
CA ILE A 827 65.56 42.64 126.74
C ILE A 827 64.08 42.94 126.45
N SER A 828 63.78 43.78 125.45
CA SER A 828 62.40 44.14 125.08
C SER A 828 61.66 43.05 124.28
N LYS A 829 62.40 42.07 123.76
CA LYS A 829 61.90 40.95 122.95
C LYS A 829 62.30 39.60 123.56
N LYS A 830 61.72 38.51 123.04
CA LYS A 830 62.15 37.13 123.32
C LYS A 830 62.93 36.59 122.10
N TYR A 831 63.86 35.67 122.32
CA TYR A 831 64.84 35.22 121.33
C TYR A 831 64.71 33.71 121.06
N ARG A 832 65.34 33.19 120.01
CA ARG A 832 65.69 31.76 119.85
C ARG A 832 67.14 31.60 119.38
N VAL A 833 67.72 30.40 119.51
CA VAL A 833 69.04 30.02 118.97
C VAL A 833 68.90 28.72 118.18
N LYS A 834 69.60 28.59 117.04
CA LYS A 834 69.48 27.48 116.09
C LYS A 834 70.82 27.15 115.46
N VAL A 835 71.07 25.86 115.23
CA VAL A 835 72.18 25.40 114.39
C VAL A 835 71.59 24.70 113.18
N THR A 836 71.92 25.17 111.99
CA THR A 836 71.43 24.63 110.71
C THR A 836 72.58 23.98 109.95
N ALA A 837 72.32 22.79 109.40
CA ALA A 837 73.14 22.13 108.40
C ALA A 837 72.41 22.07 107.06
N THR A 838 73.12 22.36 105.98
CA THR A 838 72.63 22.27 104.60
C THR A 838 73.51 21.31 103.81
N ASP A 839 72.91 20.46 102.97
CA ASP A 839 73.58 19.46 102.12
C ASP A 839 73.90 19.99 100.69
N GLU A 840 74.31 19.11 99.76
CA GLU A 840 74.56 19.50 98.36
C GLU A 840 73.29 19.71 97.52
N ALA A 841 72.15 19.17 97.94
CA ALA A 841 70.86 19.35 97.26
C ALA A 841 70.12 20.61 97.72
N GLY A 842 70.56 21.22 98.83
CA GLY A 842 69.91 22.36 99.48
C GLY A 842 68.75 21.95 100.39
N ASN A 843 68.82 20.76 100.99
CA ASN A 843 67.99 20.35 102.10
C ASN A 843 68.57 20.92 103.41
N GLU A 844 67.75 21.67 104.14
CA GLU A 844 68.15 22.23 105.43
C GLU A 844 67.51 21.47 106.59
N ALA A 845 68.32 21.07 107.55
CA ALA A 845 67.89 20.61 108.86
C ALA A 845 68.55 21.43 109.96
N PHE A 846 67.90 21.46 111.12
CA PHE A 846 68.38 22.23 112.25
C PHE A 846 67.88 21.65 113.57
N ASP A 847 68.57 22.02 114.65
CA ASP A 847 68.09 21.91 116.03
C ASP A 847 68.12 23.30 116.67
N GLU A 848 67.19 23.60 117.58
CA GLU A 848 66.93 24.95 118.08
C GLU A 848 66.31 25.03 119.50
N SER A 849 66.36 26.22 120.10
CA SER A 849 65.79 26.53 121.42
C SER A 849 64.34 27.08 121.36
N ALA A 850 63.60 27.02 122.48
CA ALA A 850 62.18 27.38 122.61
C ALA A 850 61.82 28.91 122.70
N ASP A 851 60.51 29.25 122.90
CA ASP A 851 59.76 30.30 122.15
C ASP A 851 58.42 30.90 122.75
N PHE A 852 57.64 31.82 122.04
CA PHE A 852 56.14 32.07 121.86
C PHE A 852 55.76 33.10 120.64
N GLU A 853 54.70 33.31 119.74
CA GLU A 853 53.33 32.84 119.19
C GLU A 853 52.82 33.62 117.84
N LEU A 854 51.98 33.11 116.82
CA LEU A 854 51.11 33.87 115.75
C LEU A 854 50.37 33.09 114.53
N MET A 855 49.33 33.62 113.72
CA MET A 855 48.75 33.14 112.33
C MET A 855 47.46 33.86 111.61
N ASP A 856 46.99 33.52 110.33
CA ASP A 856 45.80 34.06 109.44
C ASP A 856 45.19 33.04 108.31
N ILE A 857 44.35 33.13 107.17
CA ILE A 857 43.72 34.05 106.07
C ILE A 857 42.47 33.44 105.16
N PRO A 858 41.75 34.13 104.15
CA PRO A 858 40.40 33.78 103.44
C PRO A 858 40.12 33.83 101.81
N LEU A 859 38.92 33.48 101.14
CA LEU A 859 38.40 33.70 99.65
C LEU A 859 36.87 33.22 99.15
N PRO A 860 36.25 33.49 97.90
CA PRO A 860 34.77 33.30 97.40
C PRO A 860 34.29 32.70 95.94
N GLN A 861 32.97 32.71 95.43
CA GLN A 861 32.32 32.04 94.14
C GLN A 861 30.93 32.54 93.39
N ILE A 862 30.34 31.92 92.26
CA ILE A 862 29.22 32.33 91.19
C ILE A 862 28.33 31.10 90.49
N SER A 863 27.24 30.93 89.57
CA SER A 863 26.17 31.46 88.52
C SER A 863 24.87 30.49 88.24
N LEU A 864 23.87 30.28 87.24
CA LEU A 864 23.14 30.68 85.88
C LEU A 864 21.74 29.80 85.60
N ARG A 865 20.77 29.59 84.58
CA ARG A 865 20.17 29.89 83.15
C ARG A 865 18.73 29.16 82.73
N GLY A 866 17.89 29.39 81.60
CA GLY A 866 16.60 28.61 81.11
C GLY A 866 15.71 28.94 79.75
N ILE A 867 14.64 28.16 79.25
CA ILE A 867 13.67 28.26 77.98
C ILE A 867 12.28 27.35 77.98
N THR A 868 11.19 27.05 77.10
CA THR A 868 10.44 27.16 75.69
C THR A 868 8.83 26.74 75.70
N ASP A 869 7.80 26.39 74.78
CA ASP A 869 7.30 26.14 73.30
C ASP A 869 5.67 25.91 73.00
N GLY A 870 5.02 25.55 71.79
CA GLY A 870 3.50 25.20 71.49
C GLY A 870 2.74 25.02 70.02
N GLN A 871 1.47 24.43 69.81
CA GLN A 871 0.64 24.06 68.49
C GLN A 871 -0.98 23.75 68.56
N VAL A 872 -2.01 23.35 67.66
CA VAL A 872 -2.59 23.30 66.17
C VAL A 872 -4.04 22.52 65.91
N ILE A 873 -4.99 22.71 64.86
CA ILE A 873 -6.02 21.77 64.04
C ILE A 873 -7.42 22.26 63.29
N PRO A 874 -8.12 21.55 62.25
CA PRO A 874 -9.43 21.90 61.43
C PRO A 874 -10.50 20.79 60.77
N VAL A 875 -11.75 21.06 60.13
CA VAL A 875 -12.74 20.08 59.37
C VAL A 875 -14.10 20.50 58.50
N GLU A 876 -14.76 19.62 57.61
CA GLU A 876 -16.14 19.44 56.81
C GLU A 876 -16.85 20.40 55.69
N SER A 877 -17.97 20.03 54.96
CA SER A 877 -18.55 20.73 53.71
C SER A 877 -20.06 20.58 53.27
N PRO A 878 -20.74 21.59 52.63
CA PRO A 878 -21.43 21.41 51.30
C PRO A 878 -21.58 22.64 50.33
N SER A 879 -21.76 22.37 49.01
CA SER A 879 -22.39 23.14 47.89
C SER A 879 -22.33 24.69 47.75
N GLU A 880 -21.87 25.18 46.57
CA GLU A 880 -22.67 25.99 45.59
C GLU A 880 -21.92 26.33 44.28
N ILE A 881 -22.63 26.80 43.24
CA ILE A 881 -22.06 27.34 41.98
C ILE A 881 -22.36 28.84 41.91
N SER A 882 -21.38 29.67 41.53
CA SER A 882 -21.62 31.07 41.18
C SER A 882 -20.85 31.51 39.94
N TYR A 883 -21.49 32.37 39.14
CA TYR A 883 -20.87 33.21 38.11
C TYR A 883 -21.49 34.61 38.27
N LEU A 884 -20.66 35.65 38.33
CA LEU A 884 -21.09 37.02 38.64
C LEU A 884 -21.75 37.70 37.43
N LEU A 885 -23.06 37.53 37.30
CA LEU A 885 -23.95 38.61 36.85
C LEU A 885 -24.31 39.45 38.08
N THR A 886 -24.21 40.78 37.98
CA THR A 886 -24.37 41.67 39.13
C THR A 886 -25.82 41.76 39.59
N SER A 887 -26.15 40.97 40.62
CA SER A 887 -27.34 41.02 41.49
C SER A 887 -28.73 40.78 40.88
N ASN A 888 -28.98 41.10 39.61
CA ASN A 888 -30.30 40.99 38.99
C ASN A 888 -30.18 40.90 37.45
N GLU A 889 -29.89 39.71 36.88
CA GLU A 889 -30.35 39.20 35.55
C GLU A 889 -30.10 37.68 35.43
N LYS A 890 -31.10 36.88 35.02
CA LYS A 890 -30.95 35.45 34.63
C LYS A 890 -31.43 35.23 33.20
N ILE A 891 -30.60 34.67 32.31
CA ILE A 891 -31.04 34.35 30.94
C ILE A 891 -32.16 33.30 30.98
N GLN A 892 -33.36 33.63 30.49
CA GLN A 892 -34.53 32.74 30.47
C GLN A 892 -34.69 31.96 29.18
N ASP A 893 -34.19 32.49 28.06
CA ASP A 893 -34.31 31.86 26.75
C ASP A 893 -33.12 32.20 25.87
N LEU A 894 -32.68 31.24 25.05
CA LEU A 894 -31.70 31.44 23.99
C LEU A 894 -32.21 30.77 22.70
N LEU A 895 -32.02 31.47 21.59
CA LEU A 895 -32.58 31.20 20.28
C LEU A 895 -31.53 31.50 19.20
N LEU A 896 -31.18 30.52 18.37
CA LEU A 896 -30.44 30.82 17.14
C LEU A 896 -31.41 31.33 16.07
N GLN A 897 -31.07 32.42 15.41
CA GLN A 897 -31.85 33.03 14.34
C GLN A 897 -31.06 33.02 13.03
N ILE A 898 -31.65 32.43 11.98
CA ILE A 898 -31.14 32.39 10.62
C ILE A 898 -32.16 33.10 9.72
N ARG A 899 -31.73 33.98 8.82
CA ARG A 899 -32.59 34.58 7.77
C ARG A 899 -31.93 34.52 6.40
N GLN A 900 -32.75 34.42 5.36
CA GLN A 900 -32.34 34.77 3.99
C GLN A 900 -32.38 36.31 3.84
N VAL A 901 -31.56 36.88 2.94
CA VAL A 901 -31.32 38.34 2.89
C VAL A 901 -31.69 38.95 1.52
N GLU A 902 -32.99 38.93 1.21
CA GLU A 902 -33.63 39.75 0.17
C GLU A 902 -34.95 40.35 0.74
N PRO A 903 -35.55 41.40 0.15
CA PRO A 903 -36.31 42.41 0.91
C PRO A 903 -37.54 41.94 1.69
N GLU A 904 -38.49 41.23 1.06
CA GLU A 904 -39.86 41.12 1.57
C GLU A 904 -40.46 39.70 1.50
N GLN A 905 -39.93 38.77 2.31
CA GLN A 905 -40.69 37.70 2.98
C GLN A 905 -39.78 36.96 3.98
N THR A 906 -40.34 36.48 5.11
CA THR A 906 -39.53 35.86 6.18
C THR A 906 -40.15 34.57 6.73
N ASP A 907 -39.58 33.43 6.35
CA ASP A 907 -39.65 32.20 7.14
C ASP A 907 -38.63 32.26 8.29
N TRP A 908 -39.09 32.12 9.53
CA TRP A 908 -38.26 32.20 10.74
C TRP A 908 -38.13 30.83 11.42
N ASN A 909 -37.12 30.04 11.03
CA ASN A 909 -36.75 28.85 11.79
C ASN A 909 -36.07 29.26 13.11
N LYS A 910 -36.84 29.19 14.20
CA LYS A 910 -36.42 29.50 15.57
C LYS A 910 -35.94 28.23 16.29
N ILE A 911 -34.63 28.08 16.48
CA ILE A 911 -34.06 26.96 17.25
C ILE A 911 -33.93 27.39 18.71
N LYS A 912 -34.78 26.85 19.59
CA LYS A 912 -34.88 27.22 21.02
C LYS A 912 -34.03 26.27 21.87
N PHE A 913 -33.07 26.80 22.62
CA PHE A 913 -32.17 25.99 23.44
C PHE A 913 -32.83 25.59 24.77
N VAL A 914 -33.31 24.34 24.82
CA VAL A 914 -33.65 23.64 26.07
C VAL A 914 -32.50 22.70 26.43
N SER A 915 -32.39 22.29 27.69
CA SER A 915 -31.26 21.57 28.26
C SER A 915 -30.84 20.31 27.48
N GLY A 916 -29.55 20.24 27.10
CA GLY A 916 -28.82 18.99 27.12
C GLY A 916 -28.76 18.13 25.84
N GLU A 917 -28.44 18.69 24.67
CA GLU A 917 -27.77 17.93 23.60
C GLU A 917 -26.98 18.82 22.62
N LYS A 918 -26.00 18.26 21.90
CA LYS A 918 -25.24 18.97 20.86
C LYS A 918 -25.93 18.81 19.50
N GLN A 919 -26.27 19.92 18.83
CA GLN A 919 -26.76 19.90 17.45
C GLN A 919 -25.82 20.66 16.51
N GLN A 920 -25.63 20.11 15.31
CA GLN A 920 -24.94 20.77 14.19
C GLN A 920 -25.94 21.61 13.38
N LEU A 921 -25.46 22.73 12.82
CA LEU A 921 -26.18 23.45 11.77
C LEU A 921 -25.85 22.85 10.40
N LEU A 922 -26.88 22.39 9.69
CA LEU A 922 -26.76 22.01 8.28
C LEU A 922 -26.94 23.25 7.38
N ALA A 923 -26.17 23.32 6.29
CA ALA A 923 -26.26 24.42 5.34
C ALA A 923 -27.58 24.40 4.54
N PRO A 924 -28.12 25.57 4.11
CA PRO A 924 -29.34 25.62 3.31
C PRO A 924 -29.22 24.86 1.99
N SER A 925 -30.22 24.03 1.67
CA SER A 925 -30.28 23.20 0.46
C SER A 925 -30.66 23.94 -0.82
N LYS A 926 -30.68 25.28 -0.80
CA LYS A 926 -30.97 26.16 -1.94
C LYS A 926 -29.85 27.18 -2.11
N PRO A 927 -29.51 27.57 -3.36
CA PRO A 927 -28.54 28.63 -3.61
C PRO A 927 -29.11 30.00 -3.20
N GLY A 928 -28.32 30.83 -2.51
CA GLY A 928 -28.79 32.09 -1.92
C GLY A 928 -27.78 32.78 -1.00
N LEU A 929 -28.20 33.88 -0.36
CA LEU A 929 -27.43 34.65 0.63
C LEU A 929 -28.15 34.67 1.99
N TYR A 930 -27.43 34.35 3.07
CA TYR A 930 -27.99 34.10 4.40
C TYR A 930 -27.24 34.86 5.50
N ALA A 931 -27.92 35.11 6.64
CA ALA A 931 -27.37 35.73 7.84
C ALA A 931 -27.77 34.94 9.12
N ILE A 932 -26.89 34.93 10.13
CA ILE A 932 -27.01 34.17 11.38
C ILE A 932 -26.66 35.06 12.58
N ARG A 933 -27.48 35.02 13.65
CA ARG A 933 -27.18 35.62 14.97
C ARG A 933 -27.76 34.78 16.12
N ILE A 934 -27.21 34.94 17.32
CA ILE A 934 -27.81 34.43 18.56
C ILE A 934 -28.68 35.55 19.16
N ALA A 935 -29.87 35.18 19.63
CA ALA A 935 -30.79 36.05 20.35
C ALA A 935 -31.23 35.34 21.64
N GLY A 936 -31.39 36.08 22.73
CA GLY A 936 -31.90 35.54 23.99
C GLY A 936 -32.64 36.59 24.78
N LYS A 937 -33.11 36.19 25.97
CA LYS A 937 -33.77 37.10 26.91
C LYS A 937 -33.23 36.94 28.31
N ASP A 938 -33.07 38.07 29.00
CA ASP A 938 -32.79 38.12 30.44
C ASP A 938 -34.06 37.83 31.28
N SER A 939 -33.93 37.94 32.61
CA SER A 939 -35.02 37.64 33.56
C SER A 939 -36.05 38.74 33.68
N TYR A 940 -35.77 39.91 33.11
CA TYR A 940 -36.69 41.04 32.98
C TYR A 940 -37.34 41.03 31.59
N ASN A 941 -37.19 39.92 30.85
CA ASN A 941 -37.77 39.68 29.53
C ASN A 941 -37.26 40.68 28.48
N ARG A 942 -36.10 41.32 28.69
CA ARG A 942 -35.46 42.20 27.71
C ARG A 942 -34.55 41.37 26.80
N ASP A 943 -34.36 41.83 25.58
CA ASP A 943 -33.66 41.05 24.55
C ASP A 943 -32.15 41.30 24.58
N ILE A 944 -31.37 40.22 24.57
CA ILE A 944 -29.91 40.22 24.45
C ILE A 944 -29.50 39.54 23.15
N TYR A 945 -28.61 40.16 22.37
CA TYR A 945 -28.24 39.71 21.01
C TYR A 945 -26.73 39.59 20.85
N SER A 946 -26.28 38.61 20.06
CA SER A 946 -24.91 38.56 19.54
C SER A 946 -24.78 39.35 18.24
N ASN A 947 -23.52 39.57 17.82
CA ASN A 947 -23.18 40.02 16.47
C ASN A 947 -23.69 39.03 15.40
N GLU A 948 -23.85 39.52 14.16
CA GLU A 948 -24.39 38.78 12.99
C GLU A 948 -23.27 38.37 12.01
N ILE A 949 -23.41 37.19 11.38
CA ILE A 949 -22.47 36.62 10.38
C ILE A 949 -23.24 36.27 9.09
N ARG A 950 -22.64 36.45 7.89
CA ARG A 950 -23.29 36.25 6.57
C ARG A 950 -22.54 35.32 5.61
N ILE A 951 -23.26 34.55 4.78
CA ILE A 951 -22.72 33.49 3.88
C ILE A 951 -23.50 33.36 2.55
N LYS A 952 -22.89 32.74 1.51
CA LYS A 952 -23.47 32.52 0.15
C LYS A 952 -23.33 31.07 -0.34
N VAL A 953 -24.30 30.56 -1.11
CA VAL A 953 -24.37 29.15 -1.62
C VAL A 953 -24.80 29.10 -3.11
N ILE A 954 -24.24 28.20 -3.95
CA ILE A 954 -24.52 28.02 -5.40
C ILE A 954 -24.33 26.54 -5.86
N VAL A 955 -25.19 25.96 -6.75
CA VAL A 955 -25.06 24.58 -7.34
C VAL A 955 -25.66 24.46 -8.79
N PRO A 956 -24.98 23.81 -9.80
CA PRO A 956 -25.49 23.61 -11.18
C PRO A 956 -25.39 22.15 -11.81
N PRO A 957 -26.03 21.81 -12.99
CA PRO A 957 -26.52 20.42 -13.28
C PRO A 957 -26.68 19.77 -14.75
N LEU A 958 -26.11 18.56 -15.13
CA LEU A 958 -26.45 17.47 -16.18
C LEU A 958 -25.24 16.61 -16.71
N ALA A 959 -25.19 15.33 -17.24
CA ALA A 959 -26.05 14.16 -17.64
C ALA A 959 -25.49 12.70 -17.23
N ILE A 960 -25.54 11.58 -18.01
CA ILE A 960 -25.20 10.19 -17.49
C ILE A 960 -24.42 9.17 -18.39
N LYS A 961 -23.61 8.24 -17.80
CA LYS A 961 -23.08 6.93 -18.33
C LYS A 961 -22.56 5.94 -17.23
N VAL A 962 -22.66 4.61 -17.43
CA VAL A 962 -22.01 3.53 -16.60
C VAL A 962 -20.96 2.75 -17.43
N ALA A 963 -19.90 2.20 -16.83
CA ALA A 963 -18.76 1.60 -17.56
C ALA A 963 -18.25 0.24 -17.04
N THR A 964 -19.06 -0.83 -17.11
CA THR A 964 -18.61 -2.25 -17.13
C THR A 964 -19.82 -3.19 -17.37
N PRO A 965 -19.74 -4.24 -18.22
CA PRO A 965 -20.90 -5.09 -18.53
C PRO A 965 -21.06 -6.35 -17.65
N GLU A 966 -19.99 -6.96 -17.16
CA GLU A 966 -20.03 -8.09 -16.22
C GLU A 966 -19.17 -7.80 -14.97
N VAL A 967 -19.68 -8.11 -13.78
CA VAL A 967 -18.94 -8.00 -12.50
C VAL A 967 -19.21 -9.21 -11.62
N ARG A 968 -18.15 -9.89 -11.16
CA ARG A 968 -18.19 -10.99 -10.18
C ARG A 968 -17.94 -10.47 -8.77
N ILE A 969 -18.77 -10.85 -7.80
CA ILE A 969 -18.56 -10.60 -6.36
C ILE A 969 -19.05 -11.80 -5.53
N THR A 970 -18.66 -11.87 -4.27
CA THR A 970 -19.18 -12.89 -3.35
C THR A 970 -20.50 -12.47 -2.69
N VAL A 971 -21.24 -13.41 -2.07
CA VAL A 971 -22.53 -13.19 -1.38
C VAL A 971 -22.51 -12.08 -0.32
N ASP A 972 -21.38 -11.84 0.36
CA ASP A 972 -21.17 -10.72 1.31
C ASP A 972 -20.34 -9.56 0.71
N GLY A 973 -19.99 -9.65 -0.57
CA GLY A 973 -19.14 -8.69 -1.26
C GLY A 973 -19.84 -7.35 -1.50
N ILE A 974 -19.10 -6.38 -2.01
CA ILE A 974 -19.64 -5.09 -2.45
C ILE A 974 -19.21 -4.90 -3.89
N ALA A 975 -20.16 -4.82 -4.82
CA ALA A 975 -19.86 -4.39 -6.18
C ALA A 975 -19.63 -2.88 -6.16
N LYS A 976 -18.51 -2.45 -6.75
CA LYS A 976 -18.29 -1.05 -7.14
C LYS A 976 -18.26 -0.99 -8.65
N LEU A 977 -19.19 -0.25 -9.22
CA LEU A 977 -19.34 -0.01 -10.65
C LEU A 977 -18.99 1.45 -10.93
N ASP A 978 -17.98 1.69 -11.75
CA ASP A 978 -17.63 3.05 -12.15
C ASP A 978 -18.69 3.62 -13.10
N TRP A 979 -19.19 4.80 -12.77
CA TRP A 979 -20.20 5.49 -13.56
C TRP A 979 -19.92 7.00 -13.65
N LYS A 980 -19.81 7.50 -14.88
CA LYS A 980 -19.65 8.94 -15.16
C LYS A 980 -21.02 9.59 -15.30
N ALA A 981 -21.62 9.87 -14.16
CA ALA A 981 -22.67 10.87 -14.05
C ALA A 981 -22.06 12.25 -14.38
N THR A 982 -22.24 12.75 -15.60
CA THR A 982 -21.96 14.16 -15.92
C THR A 982 -22.86 15.09 -15.07
N ASP A 983 -24.08 14.65 -14.70
CA ASP A 983 -24.60 14.47 -13.34
C ASP A 983 -24.70 15.66 -12.40
N ALA A 984 -25.65 16.57 -12.58
CA ALA A 984 -26.28 17.18 -11.40
C ALA A 984 -27.75 17.68 -11.51
N LYS A 985 -28.52 17.55 -12.63
CA LYS A 985 -30.00 17.81 -12.59
C LYS A 985 -30.70 16.63 -11.94
N ILE A 986 -30.17 15.43 -12.14
CA ILE A 986 -30.72 14.22 -11.55
C ILE A 986 -30.50 14.30 -10.04
N ASP A 987 -31.60 14.49 -9.32
CA ASP A 987 -31.65 14.36 -7.87
C ASP A 987 -31.30 12.91 -7.51
N ARG A 988 -30.05 12.69 -7.11
CA ARG A 988 -29.51 11.35 -6.84
C ARG A 988 -30.17 10.69 -5.63
N SER A 989 -30.83 11.45 -4.75
CA SER A 989 -31.65 10.89 -3.66
C SER A 989 -32.95 10.25 -4.17
N LYS A 990 -33.37 10.59 -5.39
CA LYS A 990 -34.47 9.96 -6.11
C LYS A 990 -34.00 8.92 -7.14
N LEU A 991 -32.73 8.57 -7.19
CA LEU A 991 -32.30 7.42 -8.00
C LEU A 991 -32.50 6.13 -7.22
N THR A 992 -33.26 5.20 -7.79
CA THR A 992 -33.33 3.81 -7.32
C THR A 992 -32.53 2.90 -8.25
N VAL A 993 -31.87 1.93 -7.64
CA VAL A 993 -31.18 0.83 -8.32
C VAL A 993 -32.01 -0.41 -8.11
N GLU A 994 -32.50 -0.98 -9.19
CA GLU A 994 -33.32 -2.19 -9.17
C GLU A 994 -32.48 -3.38 -9.69
N ILE A 995 -32.53 -4.50 -8.97
CA ILE A 995 -31.93 -5.79 -9.33
C ILE A 995 -33.01 -6.76 -9.81
N SER A 996 -32.66 -7.67 -10.71
CA SER A 996 -33.55 -8.76 -11.13
C SER A 996 -32.80 -10.06 -11.39
N PRO A 997 -33.19 -11.21 -10.81
CA PRO A 997 -32.61 -12.51 -11.15
C PRO A 997 -33.00 -13.00 -12.56
N ASP A 998 -33.98 -12.36 -13.20
CA ASP A 998 -34.57 -12.90 -14.43
C ASP A 998 -34.90 -11.88 -15.52
N GLY A 999 -34.62 -10.59 -15.28
CA GLY A 999 -34.86 -9.47 -16.18
C GLY A 999 -36.30 -8.96 -16.18
N ILE A 1000 -37.22 -9.66 -15.51
CA ILE A 1000 -38.66 -9.36 -15.52
C ILE A 1000 -39.11 -8.83 -14.16
N ASN A 1001 -38.71 -9.50 -13.08
CA ASN A 1001 -39.12 -9.18 -11.72
C ASN A 1001 -38.04 -8.35 -11.04
N TRP A 1002 -38.33 -7.07 -10.77
CA TRP A 1002 -37.36 -6.07 -10.34
C TRP A 1002 -37.58 -5.67 -8.88
N GLU A 1003 -36.59 -5.90 -8.03
CA GLU A 1003 -36.57 -5.55 -6.61
C GLU A 1003 -35.60 -4.38 -6.36
N GLN A 1004 -35.95 -3.46 -5.46
CA GLN A 1004 -35.06 -2.34 -5.11
C GLN A 1004 -33.88 -2.82 -4.25
N SER A 1005 -32.65 -2.65 -4.74
CA SER A 1005 -31.45 -3.04 -4.02
C SER A 1005 -31.02 -2.02 -2.97
N LYS A 1006 -30.31 -2.49 -1.94
CA LYS A 1006 -29.52 -1.63 -1.04
C LYS A 1006 -28.22 -1.23 -1.75
N ALA A 1007 -28.33 -0.23 -2.61
CA ALA A 1007 -27.21 0.42 -3.26
C ALA A 1007 -27.01 1.85 -2.73
N ASP A 1008 -25.75 2.27 -2.61
CA ASP A 1008 -25.35 3.65 -2.37
C ASP A 1008 -24.77 4.25 -3.67
N ILE A 1009 -25.24 5.45 -4.02
CA ILE A 1009 -25.08 6.05 -5.34
C ILE A 1009 -24.09 7.21 -5.26
N GLY A 1010 -22.81 6.84 -5.17
CA GLY A 1010 -21.69 7.76 -5.04
C GLY A 1010 -21.43 8.59 -6.29
N PHE A 1011 -20.66 9.68 -6.13
CA PHE A 1011 -20.44 10.72 -7.15
C PHE A 1011 -19.90 10.22 -8.50
N ALA A 1012 -19.08 9.16 -8.48
CA ALA A 1012 -18.57 8.49 -9.67
C ALA A 1012 -18.58 6.94 -9.55
N THR A 1013 -19.12 6.40 -8.44
CA THR A 1013 -19.12 4.96 -8.13
C THR A 1013 -20.46 4.50 -7.59
N LEU A 1014 -21.13 3.60 -8.30
CA LEU A 1014 -22.32 2.91 -7.84
C LEU A 1014 -21.90 1.72 -6.98
N THR A 1015 -22.32 1.71 -5.71
CA THR A 1015 -21.90 0.74 -4.69
C THR A 1015 -23.08 -0.15 -4.31
N ILE A 1016 -23.06 -1.44 -4.66
CA ILE A 1016 -24.21 -2.34 -4.54
C ILE A 1016 -23.88 -3.51 -3.60
N ILE A 1017 -24.77 -3.76 -2.64
CA ILE A 1017 -24.79 -5.02 -1.88
C ILE A 1017 -25.54 -6.08 -2.73
N PRO A 1018 -24.96 -7.25 -3.03
CA PRO A 1018 -25.63 -8.30 -3.78
C PRO A 1018 -26.84 -8.85 -3.01
N PRO A 1019 -27.81 -9.44 -3.70
CA PRO A 1019 -28.78 -10.33 -3.06
C PRO A 1019 -28.04 -11.54 -2.47
N SER A 1020 -28.51 -12.04 -1.33
CA SER A 1020 -27.86 -13.10 -0.55
C SER A 1020 -27.92 -14.51 -1.15
N LYS A 1021 -28.11 -14.63 -2.47
CA LYS A 1021 -28.22 -15.89 -3.21
C LYS A 1021 -27.22 -15.87 -4.37
N VAL A 1022 -26.50 -16.98 -4.53
CA VAL A 1022 -25.59 -17.26 -5.65
C VAL A 1022 -26.38 -17.26 -6.97
N GLY A 1023 -25.86 -16.60 -8.01
CA GLY A 1023 -26.52 -16.52 -9.32
C GLY A 1023 -26.11 -15.34 -10.19
N LYS A 1024 -26.69 -15.25 -11.41
CA LYS A 1024 -26.59 -14.06 -12.27
C LYS A 1024 -27.80 -13.14 -12.04
N TYR A 1025 -27.56 -11.83 -12.04
CA TYR A 1025 -28.57 -10.78 -11.83
C TYR A 1025 -28.38 -9.63 -12.81
N PHE A 1026 -29.48 -9.05 -13.29
CA PHE A 1026 -29.52 -7.85 -14.11
C PHE A 1026 -29.71 -6.60 -13.24
N LEU A 1027 -29.17 -5.46 -13.71
CA LEU A 1027 -29.22 -4.16 -13.03
C LEU A 1027 -29.83 -3.08 -13.91
N ARG A 1028 -30.62 -2.16 -13.32
CA ARG A 1028 -31.08 -0.92 -13.96
C ARG A 1028 -31.21 0.25 -12.98
N ILE A 1029 -31.23 1.48 -13.51
CA ILE A 1029 -31.29 2.73 -12.72
C ILE A 1029 -32.50 3.57 -13.17
N LYS A 1030 -33.23 4.14 -12.20
CA LYS A 1030 -34.56 4.73 -12.39
C LYS A 1030 -34.81 5.90 -11.44
N LEU A 1031 -35.73 6.81 -11.78
CA LEU A 1031 -36.21 7.86 -10.87
C LEU A 1031 -37.41 7.36 -10.05
N THR A 1032 -37.37 7.58 -8.73
CA THR A 1032 -38.47 7.29 -7.80
C THR A 1032 -39.78 7.90 -8.31
N GLY A 1033 -40.79 7.03 -8.53
CA GLY A 1033 -42.14 7.45 -8.96
C GLY A 1033 -42.38 7.51 -10.47
N GLN A 1034 -41.38 7.22 -11.32
CA GLN A 1034 -41.62 6.94 -12.75
C GLN A 1034 -41.74 5.44 -13.01
N GLU A 1035 -42.32 5.04 -14.14
CA GLU A 1035 -42.35 3.63 -14.58
C GLU A 1035 -41.12 3.24 -15.41
N LYS A 1036 -40.72 4.09 -16.36
CA LYS A 1036 -39.61 3.81 -17.31
C LYS A 1036 -38.24 4.16 -16.70
N PRO A 1037 -37.19 3.35 -16.93
CA PRO A 1037 -35.83 3.66 -16.48
C PRO A 1037 -35.17 4.75 -17.34
N ILE A 1038 -34.11 5.35 -16.80
CA ILE A 1038 -33.36 6.45 -17.45
C ILE A 1038 -32.13 5.91 -18.20
N TYR A 1039 -31.67 4.72 -17.79
CA TYR A 1039 -30.58 3.98 -18.40
C TYR A 1039 -30.95 2.48 -18.38
N SER A 1040 -30.78 1.79 -19.51
CA SER A 1040 -31.30 0.42 -19.68
C SER A 1040 -30.34 -0.57 -20.35
N ASP A 1041 -29.05 -0.26 -20.48
CA ASP A 1041 -28.05 -1.29 -20.78
C ASP A 1041 -27.82 -2.13 -19.51
N THR A 1042 -28.26 -3.39 -19.55
CA THR A 1042 -28.29 -4.27 -18.38
C THR A 1042 -26.89 -4.79 -18.03
N VAL A 1043 -26.28 -4.20 -17.01
CA VAL A 1043 -25.08 -4.74 -16.36
C VAL A 1043 -25.43 -6.08 -15.70
N THR A 1044 -24.57 -7.08 -15.87
CA THR A 1044 -24.74 -8.43 -15.32
C THR A 1044 -23.85 -8.61 -14.09
N LEU A 1045 -24.47 -8.79 -12.93
CA LEU A 1045 -23.81 -9.13 -11.68
C LEU A 1045 -23.77 -10.66 -11.54
N ILE A 1046 -22.63 -11.23 -11.16
CA ILE A 1046 -22.46 -12.65 -10.84
C ILE A 1046 -22.11 -12.75 -9.35
N VAL A 1047 -22.91 -13.49 -8.58
CA VAL A 1047 -22.74 -13.67 -7.14
C VAL A 1047 -22.24 -15.08 -6.83
N GLU A 1048 -21.11 -15.18 -6.13
CA GLU A 1048 -20.36 -16.42 -5.86
C GLU A 1048 -20.17 -16.68 -4.33
N GLU A 1049 -19.83 -17.90 -3.90
CA GLU A 1049 -19.54 -18.19 -2.48
C GLU A 1049 -18.11 -17.81 -2.06
N LYS A 1050 -17.91 -17.57 -0.76
CA LYS A 1050 -16.66 -17.01 -0.21
C LYS A 1050 -15.84 -18.07 0.56
N PRO A 1051 -14.56 -18.29 0.24
CA PRO A 1051 -13.66 -19.11 1.07
C PRO A 1051 -13.32 -18.41 2.40
N ALA A 1052 -13.19 -19.21 3.48
CA ALA A 1052 -13.13 -18.71 4.85
C ALA A 1052 -11.72 -18.33 5.34
N ILE A 1053 -11.66 -17.28 6.17
CA ILE A 1053 -10.51 -16.85 6.99
C ILE A 1053 -11.09 -16.40 8.34
N GLU A 1054 -10.51 -16.80 9.48
CA GLU A 1054 -10.99 -16.34 10.80
C GLU A 1054 -10.73 -14.83 11.03
N PRO A 1055 -11.64 -14.11 11.69
CA PRO A 1055 -11.46 -12.71 12.06
C PRO A 1055 -10.56 -12.53 13.29
N SER A 1056 -9.90 -11.37 13.38
CA SER A 1056 -9.04 -11.00 14.52
C SER A 1056 -8.96 -9.49 14.73
N ILE A 1057 -8.56 -9.08 15.93
CA ILE A 1057 -8.48 -7.69 16.38
C ILE A 1057 -7.25 -7.51 17.30
N GLN A 1058 -6.54 -6.38 17.19
CA GLN A 1058 -5.39 -6.03 18.04
C GLN A 1058 -5.29 -4.53 18.34
N LEU A 1059 -4.89 -4.20 19.58
CA LEU A 1059 -4.63 -2.86 20.07
C LEU A 1059 -3.23 -2.43 19.64
N ALA A 1060 -3.12 -1.55 18.65
CA ALA A 1060 -1.84 -1.20 18.04
C ALA A 1060 -1.07 -0.10 18.81
N SER A 1061 -1.75 0.91 19.36
CA SER A 1061 -1.09 2.07 20.02
C SER A 1061 -1.63 2.44 21.41
N PHE A 1062 -1.68 1.49 22.32
CA PHE A 1062 -1.67 1.76 23.77
C PHE A 1062 -1.07 0.54 24.49
N ARG A 1063 0.24 0.58 24.78
CA ARG A 1063 0.96 -0.59 25.31
C ARG A 1063 1.16 -0.55 26.82
N GLY A 1064 1.15 0.63 27.42
CA GLY A 1064 1.34 0.87 28.86
C GLY A 1064 2.75 1.39 29.19
N GLY A 1065 2.91 1.89 30.42
CA GLY A 1065 4.12 2.57 30.92
C GLY A 1065 4.17 4.07 30.61
N GLU A 1066 3.30 4.55 29.72
CA GLU A 1066 3.21 5.94 29.30
C GLU A 1066 2.48 6.87 30.30
N VAL A 1067 2.84 8.16 30.30
CA VAL A 1067 2.08 9.23 30.96
C VAL A 1067 1.16 9.90 29.96
N ALA A 1068 -0.09 10.08 30.35
CA ALA A 1068 -1.14 10.79 29.64
C ALA A 1068 -1.58 12.02 30.47
N TYR A 1069 -2.12 13.05 29.82
CA TYR A 1069 -2.61 14.25 30.52
C TYR A 1069 -4.14 14.34 30.45
N ALA A 1070 -4.76 14.58 31.59
CA ALA A 1070 -6.19 14.77 31.79
C ALA A 1070 -6.74 15.83 30.82
N GLY A 1071 -7.78 15.46 30.06
CA GLY A 1071 -8.45 16.34 29.10
C GLY A 1071 -7.73 16.49 27.75
N ASN A 1072 -6.50 16.02 27.61
CA ASN A 1072 -5.85 15.94 26.31
C ASN A 1072 -6.48 14.84 25.44
N ARG A 1073 -6.25 14.94 24.14
CA ARG A 1073 -6.60 13.91 23.15
C ARG A 1073 -5.40 13.05 22.78
N LYS A 1074 -5.60 11.76 22.65
CA LYS A 1074 -4.58 10.77 22.28
C LYS A 1074 -5.19 9.67 21.42
N ILE A 1075 -4.46 9.22 20.41
CA ILE A 1075 -4.98 8.29 19.41
C ILE A 1075 -4.74 6.84 19.85
N ILE A 1076 -5.76 6.00 19.68
CA ILE A 1076 -5.78 4.55 19.86
C ILE A 1076 -5.92 3.92 18.48
N PHE A 1077 -4.81 3.51 17.86
CA PHE A 1077 -4.82 2.72 16.64
C PHE A 1077 -5.19 1.26 16.93
N ILE A 1078 -5.97 0.65 16.04
CA ILE A 1078 -6.46 -0.74 16.15
C ILE A 1078 -6.33 -1.43 14.80
N ASN A 1079 -5.74 -2.62 14.81
CA ASN A 1079 -5.62 -3.50 13.64
C ASN A 1079 -6.75 -4.53 13.64
N THR A 1080 -7.28 -4.83 12.45
CA THR A 1080 -8.45 -5.71 12.25
C THR A 1080 -8.26 -6.60 11.01
N GLN A 1081 -8.61 -7.89 11.10
CA GLN A 1081 -8.65 -8.81 9.96
C GLN A 1081 -9.97 -9.60 9.90
N GLY A 1082 -10.25 -10.21 8.74
CA GLY A 1082 -11.41 -11.08 8.51
C GLY A 1082 -12.79 -10.42 8.39
N GLY A 1083 -12.92 -9.10 8.60
CA GLY A 1083 -14.17 -8.35 8.37
C GLY A 1083 -14.80 -7.71 9.61
N VAL A 1084 -14.04 -7.57 10.71
CA VAL A 1084 -14.39 -6.71 11.85
C VAL A 1084 -14.71 -5.29 11.37
N LYS A 1085 -15.83 -4.70 11.84
CA LYS A 1085 -16.16 -3.29 11.64
C LYS A 1085 -15.80 -2.49 12.88
N PHE A 1086 -15.29 -1.27 12.72
CA PHE A 1086 -14.93 -0.40 13.84
C PHE A 1086 -16.14 -0.02 14.71
N ASP A 1087 -17.35 0.10 14.15
CA ASP A 1087 -18.57 0.44 14.91
C ASP A 1087 -19.01 -0.66 15.91
N ASP A 1088 -18.61 -1.91 15.64
CA ASP A 1088 -18.88 -3.10 16.46
C ASP A 1088 -17.80 -3.31 17.55
N ILE A 1089 -16.73 -2.49 17.57
CA ILE A 1089 -15.65 -2.58 18.56
C ILE A 1089 -16.06 -1.78 19.81
N THR A 1090 -16.04 -2.46 20.96
CA THR A 1090 -16.12 -1.83 22.29
C THR A 1090 -14.71 -1.59 22.82
N ILE A 1091 -14.46 -0.43 23.42
CA ILE A 1091 -13.22 -0.14 24.14
C ILE A 1091 -13.57 0.11 25.60
N GLU A 1092 -12.78 -0.45 26.50
CA GLU A 1092 -13.02 -0.46 27.94
C GLU A 1092 -11.78 0.03 28.69
N LEU A 1093 -11.99 0.84 29.75
CA LEU A 1093 -10.96 1.32 30.65
C LEU A 1093 -11.14 0.66 32.02
N SER A 1094 -10.05 0.16 32.61
CA SER A 1094 -9.97 -0.18 34.03
C SER A 1094 -9.13 0.87 34.75
N ASP A 1095 -9.56 1.26 35.94
CA ASP A 1095 -8.82 2.11 36.90
C ASP A 1095 -8.06 1.29 37.97
N LYS A 1096 -8.05 -0.04 37.82
CA LYS A 1096 -7.54 -1.02 38.78
C LYS A 1096 -6.75 -2.14 38.07
N SER A 1097 -5.77 -1.75 37.27
CA SER A 1097 -4.79 -2.65 36.65
C SER A 1097 -5.40 -3.79 35.80
N GLY A 1098 -6.62 -3.61 35.29
CA GLY A 1098 -7.28 -4.56 34.40
C GLY A 1098 -7.97 -5.74 35.10
N ALA A 1099 -8.16 -5.70 36.42
CA ALA A 1099 -8.87 -6.75 37.15
C ALA A 1099 -10.30 -6.95 36.61
N GLU A 1100 -10.75 -8.20 36.47
CA GLU A 1100 -12.07 -8.48 35.89
C GLU A 1100 -13.22 -7.87 36.70
N GLY A 1101 -14.26 -7.44 35.98
CA GLY A 1101 -15.35 -6.64 36.55
C GLY A 1101 -15.00 -5.19 36.90
N THR A 1102 -13.74 -4.74 36.74
CA THR A 1102 -13.37 -3.31 36.88
C THR A 1102 -13.39 -2.54 35.55
N TRP A 1103 -13.52 -3.27 34.43
CA TRP A 1103 -13.63 -2.73 33.08
C TRP A 1103 -14.93 -1.94 32.89
N LYS A 1104 -14.79 -0.69 32.46
CA LYS A 1104 -15.89 0.22 32.14
C LYS A 1104 -15.79 0.60 30.68
N ALA A 1105 -16.84 0.39 29.89
CA ALA A 1105 -16.87 0.83 28.50
C ALA A 1105 -16.63 2.36 28.44
N ILE A 1106 -15.64 2.77 27.65
CA ILE A 1106 -15.35 4.19 27.43
C ILE A 1106 -16.49 4.78 26.58
N SER A 1107 -16.97 5.96 26.96
CA SER A 1107 -18.09 6.58 26.26
C SER A 1107 -17.77 6.88 24.79
N LYS A 1108 -18.75 6.68 23.91
CA LYS A 1108 -18.68 7.11 22.50
C LYS A 1108 -18.60 8.64 22.35
N SER A 1109 -18.80 9.43 23.43
CA SER A 1109 -18.46 10.85 23.46
C SER A 1109 -16.96 11.13 23.51
N ASP A 1110 -16.21 10.21 24.13
CA ASP A 1110 -14.81 10.42 24.50
C ASP A 1110 -13.89 9.76 23.46
N LEU A 1111 -14.39 8.73 22.76
CA LEU A 1111 -13.77 8.06 21.62
C LEU A 1111 -14.39 8.55 20.30
N GLN A 1112 -13.71 9.45 19.60
CA GLN A 1112 -14.13 9.85 18.25
C GLN A 1112 -13.51 8.89 17.21
N PRO A 1113 -14.31 8.15 16.40
CA PRO A 1113 -13.76 7.26 15.39
C PRO A 1113 -12.91 8.01 14.36
N MET A 1114 -11.83 7.37 13.90
CA MET A 1114 -10.96 7.89 12.83
C MET A 1114 -10.39 6.73 11.99
N THR A 1115 -9.75 7.05 10.87
CA THR A 1115 -9.16 6.03 10.00
C THR A 1115 -8.10 5.20 10.74
N GLY A 1116 -8.37 3.92 10.95
CA GLY A 1116 -7.49 2.97 11.65
C GLY A 1116 -7.55 3.02 13.18
N GLY A 1117 -8.54 3.69 13.80
CA GLY A 1117 -8.61 3.75 15.26
C GLY A 1117 -9.62 4.74 15.82
N PHE A 1118 -9.36 5.20 17.05
CA PHE A 1118 -10.20 6.15 17.79
C PHE A 1118 -9.33 7.25 18.40
N ASN A 1119 -9.75 8.50 18.28
CA ASN A 1119 -9.16 9.62 18.99
C ASN A 1119 -9.81 9.75 20.37
N TRP A 1120 -9.09 9.34 21.41
CA TRP A 1120 -9.58 9.26 22.79
C TRP A 1120 -9.28 10.55 23.56
N THR A 1121 -10.31 11.11 24.19
CA THR A 1121 -10.17 12.18 25.18
C THR A 1121 -9.89 11.55 26.54
N ILE A 1122 -8.69 11.75 27.07
CA ILE A 1122 -8.21 11.15 28.31
C ILE A 1122 -9.05 11.70 29.49
N PRO A 1123 -9.62 10.84 30.35
CA PRO A 1123 -10.54 11.27 31.40
C PRO A 1123 -9.84 12.17 32.43
N ASN A 1124 -10.61 13.09 33.02
CA ASN A 1124 -10.12 14.06 34.01
C ASN A 1124 -9.91 13.46 35.42
N THR A 1125 -9.39 12.22 35.48
CA THR A 1125 -9.18 11.46 36.71
C THR A 1125 -7.70 11.03 36.81
N PRO A 1126 -6.82 11.86 37.40
CA PRO A 1126 -5.42 11.49 37.61
C PRO A 1126 -5.27 10.19 38.43
N GLY A 1127 -4.27 9.38 38.10
CA GLY A 1127 -4.07 8.05 38.70
C GLY A 1127 -3.06 7.22 37.90
N LYS A 1128 -2.56 6.11 38.47
CA LYS A 1128 -1.40 5.37 37.94
C LYS A 1128 -1.66 3.93 37.46
N ASN A 1129 -2.88 3.44 37.64
CA ASN A 1129 -3.21 2.01 37.49
C ASN A 1129 -4.17 1.76 36.31
N TYR A 1130 -4.08 2.56 35.24
CA TYR A 1130 -5.02 2.47 34.13
C TYR A 1130 -4.64 1.36 33.14
N ARG A 1131 -5.64 0.64 32.63
CA ARG A 1131 -5.52 -0.34 31.53
C ARG A 1131 -6.62 -0.12 30.51
N LEU A 1132 -6.33 -0.44 29.25
CA LEU A 1132 -7.27 -0.31 28.14
C LEU A 1132 -7.46 -1.65 27.42
N ARG A 1133 -8.71 -2.11 27.30
CA ARG A 1133 -9.13 -3.33 26.60
C ARG A 1133 -9.94 -2.97 25.36
N ILE A 1134 -9.82 -3.76 24.31
CA ILE A 1134 -10.69 -3.71 23.14
C ILE A 1134 -11.38 -5.07 22.96
N THR A 1135 -12.65 -5.03 22.58
CA THR A 1135 -13.56 -6.18 22.56
C THR A 1135 -14.44 -6.12 21.31
N TRP A 1136 -14.47 -7.18 20.51
CA TRP A 1136 -15.38 -7.34 19.38
C TRP A 1136 -16.10 -8.69 19.44
N LYS A 1137 -17.32 -8.75 18.90
CA LYS A 1137 -18.13 -9.96 18.82
C LYS A 1137 -18.42 -10.30 17.36
N ASP A 1138 -18.03 -11.49 16.92
CA ASP A 1138 -18.44 -11.97 15.61
C ASP A 1138 -19.96 -12.21 15.58
N VAL A 1139 -20.62 -11.53 14.64
CA VAL A 1139 -22.07 -11.61 14.44
C VAL A 1139 -22.48 -12.98 13.85
N ARG A 1140 -21.55 -13.74 13.25
CA ARG A 1140 -21.83 -15.07 12.69
C ARG A 1140 -21.67 -16.21 13.69
N SER A 1141 -20.51 -16.32 14.34
CA SER A 1141 -20.24 -17.39 15.31
C SER A 1141 -20.65 -17.03 16.76
N GLY A 1142 -20.95 -15.76 17.05
CA GLY A 1142 -21.18 -15.27 18.40
C GLY A 1142 -19.92 -15.16 19.28
N LYS A 1143 -18.76 -15.60 18.76
CA LYS A 1143 -17.46 -15.63 19.45
C LYS A 1143 -16.96 -14.21 19.76
N LEU A 1144 -16.50 -14.00 20.99
CA LEU A 1144 -15.84 -12.77 21.42
C LEU A 1144 -14.33 -12.86 21.16
N TYR A 1145 -13.76 -11.75 20.72
CA TYR A 1145 -12.33 -11.55 20.51
C TYR A 1145 -11.89 -10.29 21.26
N THR A 1146 -10.79 -10.39 22.03
CA THR A 1146 -10.31 -9.31 22.91
C THR A 1146 -8.80 -9.13 22.83
N ASP A 1147 -8.33 -7.90 23.04
CA ASP A 1147 -6.91 -7.55 23.25
C ASP A 1147 -6.80 -6.45 24.31
N THR A 1148 -5.64 -6.27 24.95
CA THR A 1148 -5.48 -5.39 26.14
C THR A 1148 -4.07 -4.80 26.25
N SER A 1149 -3.97 -3.57 26.79
CA SER A 1149 -2.68 -2.89 27.02
C SER A 1149 -1.78 -3.71 27.95
N ALA A 1150 -0.54 -3.95 27.53
CA ALA A 1150 0.38 -4.91 28.16
C ALA A 1150 0.83 -4.51 29.58
N THR A 1151 0.96 -3.21 29.86
CA THR A 1151 1.25 -2.66 31.20
C THR A 1151 0.28 -1.53 31.59
N ASP A 1152 0.33 -1.10 32.85
CA ASP A 1152 -0.47 0.01 33.39
C ASP A 1152 0.04 1.37 32.89
N PHE A 1153 -0.83 2.38 32.81
CA PHE A 1153 -0.44 3.76 32.46
C PHE A 1153 -0.96 4.81 33.43
N THR A 1154 -0.34 6.00 33.38
CA THR A 1154 -0.60 7.11 34.30
C THR A 1154 -1.35 8.26 33.63
N ILE A 1155 -2.22 8.95 34.38
CA ILE A 1155 -2.90 10.20 34.00
C ILE A 1155 -2.49 11.31 34.99
N GLU A 1156 -2.08 12.48 34.49
CA GLU A 1156 -1.67 13.67 35.24
C GLU A 1156 -2.44 14.94 34.81
N GLN A 1157 -2.36 16.07 35.53
CA GLN A 1157 -3.00 17.34 35.12
C GLN A 1157 -2.00 18.33 34.48
N GLY A 1158 -2.43 19.01 33.41
CA GLY A 1158 -1.81 20.26 32.92
C GLY A 1158 -1.11 20.18 31.56
N GLN A 1159 -0.80 21.36 31.01
CA GLN A 1159 -0.02 21.57 29.77
C GLN A 1159 0.78 22.89 29.86
N PRO A 1160 2.07 22.91 29.44
CA PRO A 1160 2.81 24.15 29.16
C PRO A 1160 2.40 24.79 27.82
N THR A 1161 2.68 26.07 27.65
CA THR A 1161 2.27 26.89 26.48
C THR A 1161 3.39 27.15 25.46
N ASP A 1162 2.98 27.53 24.25
CA ASP A 1162 3.74 28.13 23.13
C ASP A 1162 5.18 27.66 22.87
N ILE A 1163 5.33 26.80 21.85
CA ILE A 1163 6.61 26.37 21.27
C ILE A 1163 6.84 27.12 19.95
N ALA A 1164 8.02 27.68 19.75
CA ALA A 1164 8.49 28.27 18.50
C ALA A 1164 9.74 27.51 17.99
N ILE A 1165 9.95 27.51 16.68
CA ILE A 1165 11.17 26.99 16.04
C ILE A 1165 12.02 28.16 15.53
N LYS A 1166 13.34 27.97 15.57
CA LYS A 1166 14.33 28.89 15.01
C LYS A 1166 15.41 28.14 14.23
N LEU A 1167 15.69 28.57 13.01
CA LEU A 1167 16.84 28.16 12.19
C LEU A 1167 18.11 28.87 12.70
N ILE A 1168 19.23 28.15 12.72
CA ILE A 1168 20.49 28.63 13.33
C ILE A 1168 21.62 28.63 12.30
N ASP A 1169 22.28 29.79 12.15
CA ASP A 1169 23.56 30.02 11.48
C ASP A 1169 23.83 29.13 10.25
N ILE A 1170 23.04 29.33 9.21
CA ILE A 1170 23.20 28.67 7.90
C ILE A 1170 23.80 29.70 6.92
N PRO A 1171 25.08 29.58 6.53
CA PRO A 1171 25.78 30.57 5.68
C PRO A 1171 25.39 30.44 4.20
N LEU A 1172 24.11 30.67 3.90
CA LEU A 1172 23.52 30.52 2.56
C LEU A 1172 23.85 31.73 1.67
N LYS A 1173 24.87 31.61 0.81
CA LYS A 1173 25.19 32.62 -0.21
C LYS A 1173 25.92 32.00 -1.41
N ASN A 1174 25.37 32.17 -2.61
CA ASN A 1174 25.96 31.71 -3.88
C ASN A 1174 26.37 30.21 -3.86
N LEU A 1175 25.43 29.34 -3.51
CA LEU A 1175 25.69 27.89 -3.47
C LEU A 1175 25.86 27.33 -4.88
N LYS A 1176 26.64 26.27 -5.01
CA LYS A 1176 26.83 25.51 -6.26
C LYS A 1176 25.99 24.22 -6.29
N GLY A 1177 25.82 23.64 -7.46
CA GLY A 1177 24.91 22.53 -7.74
C GLY A 1177 25.48 21.18 -7.30
N GLY A 1178 24.89 20.58 -6.26
CA GLY A 1178 25.42 19.39 -5.59
C GLY A 1178 26.33 19.71 -4.40
N GLU A 1179 26.39 20.97 -3.96
CA GLU A 1179 26.99 21.36 -2.69
C GLU A 1179 26.17 20.82 -1.50
N GLN A 1180 26.83 20.44 -0.41
CA GLN A 1180 26.17 19.97 0.80
C GLN A 1180 26.13 21.07 1.86
N VAL A 1181 24.92 21.42 2.30
CA VAL A 1181 24.68 22.47 3.30
C VAL A 1181 23.96 21.89 4.50
N ILE A 1182 24.51 22.17 5.68
CA ILE A 1182 23.95 21.72 6.97
C ILE A 1182 22.91 22.74 7.45
N VAL A 1183 21.64 22.34 7.45
CA VAL A 1183 20.51 23.12 7.96
C VAL A 1183 20.29 22.78 9.43
N ASN A 1184 20.49 23.76 10.33
CA ASN A 1184 20.33 23.56 11.78
C ASN A 1184 19.07 24.28 12.30
N TRP A 1185 18.37 23.68 13.26
CA TRP A 1185 17.23 24.32 13.95
C TRP A 1185 17.14 23.91 15.43
N THR A 1186 16.48 24.76 16.22
CA THR A 1186 16.11 24.47 17.60
C THR A 1186 14.67 24.85 17.89
N SER A 1187 14.14 24.31 18.98
CA SER A 1187 12.84 24.62 19.55
C SER A 1187 13.02 25.50 20.80
N SER A 1188 12.09 26.41 21.05
CA SER A 1188 12.08 27.24 22.27
C SER A 1188 11.87 26.43 23.56
N VAL A 1189 11.51 25.14 23.44
CA VAL A 1189 11.45 24.17 24.54
C VAL A 1189 12.13 22.87 24.11
N LYS A 1190 13.12 22.41 24.88
CA LYS A 1190 13.93 21.22 24.57
C LYS A 1190 13.20 19.91 24.87
N GLY A 1191 13.62 18.83 24.20
CA GLY A 1191 13.19 17.45 24.52
C GLY A 1191 11.74 17.08 24.20
N ILE A 1192 11.00 17.89 23.44
CA ILE A 1192 9.60 17.60 23.07
C ILE A 1192 9.53 16.78 21.78
N GLN A 1193 8.79 15.65 21.80
CA GLN A 1193 8.46 14.89 20.59
C GLN A 1193 7.38 15.61 19.77
N LYS A 1194 7.80 16.59 18.95
CA LYS A 1194 7.01 17.14 17.83
C LYS A 1194 7.84 17.12 16.56
N VAL A 1195 7.14 16.96 15.43
CA VAL A 1195 7.73 16.83 14.10
C VAL A 1195 8.01 18.19 13.48
N VAL A 1196 9.17 18.29 12.84
CA VAL A 1196 9.62 19.44 12.05
C VAL A 1196 9.69 19.05 10.57
N THR A 1197 9.36 20.00 9.71
CA THR A 1197 9.38 19.82 8.26
C THR A 1197 10.02 21.03 7.59
N LEU A 1198 10.96 20.78 6.68
CA LEU A 1198 11.77 21.75 5.96
C LEU A 1198 11.35 21.83 4.48
N TYR A 1199 11.36 23.04 3.92
CA TYR A 1199 10.97 23.32 2.52
C TYR A 1199 11.97 24.26 1.84
N LEU A 1200 12.15 24.07 0.53
CA LEU A 1200 12.82 25.02 -0.35
C LEU A 1200 11.78 25.86 -1.08
N TYR A 1201 11.90 27.17 -0.97
CA TYR A 1201 11.11 28.14 -1.73
C TYR A 1201 12.01 28.88 -2.72
N THR A 1202 11.49 29.24 -3.89
CA THR A 1202 12.10 30.18 -4.84
C THR A 1202 11.07 31.21 -5.28
N ASN A 1203 11.46 32.48 -5.34
CA ASN A 1203 10.60 33.59 -5.76
C ASN A 1203 9.22 33.61 -5.04
N GLY A 1204 9.20 33.20 -3.77
CA GLY A 1204 8.00 33.16 -2.93
C GLY A 1204 7.06 31.95 -3.15
N ARG A 1205 7.40 31.00 -4.02
CA ARG A 1205 6.67 29.73 -4.20
C ARG A 1205 7.45 28.56 -3.63
N GLU A 1206 6.72 27.58 -3.09
CA GLU A 1206 7.29 26.28 -2.72
C GLU A 1206 7.78 25.56 -3.98
N LEU A 1207 9.01 25.05 -3.93
CA LEU A 1207 9.61 24.23 -5.00
C LEU A 1207 9.64 22.76 -4.61
N GLU A 1208 10.02 22.47 -3.36
CA GLU A 1208 10.06 21.11 -2.80
C GLU A 1208 10.03 21.12 -1.27
N GLN A 1209 9.60 19.99 -0.70
CA GLN A 1209 9.83 19.65 0.70
C GLN A 1209 11.21 18.98 0.80
N ILE A 1210 12.13 19.58 1.57
CA ILE A 1210 13.49 19.08 1.76
C ILE A 1210 13.49 17.82 2.64
N ALA A 1211 12.74 17.86 3.75
CA ALA A 1211 12.66 16.78 4.73
C ALA A 1211 11.43 16.95 5.64
N ALA A 1212 10.93 15.84 6.20
CA ALA A 1212 9.81 15.79 7.14
C ALA A 1212 10.07 14.73 8.22
N GLY A 1213 9.28 14.72 9.30
CA GLY A 1213 9.45 13.75 10.40
C GLY A 1213 10.62 14.06 11.34
N LEU A 1214 11.22 15.25 11.22
CA LEU A 1214 12.44 15.63 11.93
C LEU A 1214 12.18 15.95 13.42
N PRO A 1215 13.16 15.78 14.32
CA PRO A 1215 13.04 16.13 15.74
C PRO A 1215 12.93 17.65 15.97
N SER A 1216 12.41 18.05 17.13
CA SER A 1216 12.15 19.46 17.49
C SER A 1216 13.42 20.34 17.63
N GLU A 1217 14.57 19.72 17.89
CA GLU A 1217 15.90 20.32 17.75
C GLU A 1217 16.80 19.35 16.96
N GLY A 1218 17.60 19.85 16.02
CA GLY A 1218 18.33 18.97 15.11
C GLY A 1218 19.10 19.66 13.99
N SER A 1219 19.65 18.82 13.11
CA SER A 1219 20.49 19.19 11.97
C SER A 1219 20.19 18.26 10.78
N PHE A 1220 20.25 18.79 9.56
CA PHE A 1220 19.99 18.04 8.32
C PHE A 1220 20.91 18.50 7.19
N THR A 1221 21.69 17.58 6.61
CA THR A 1221 22.53 17.86 5.45
C THR A 1221 21.70 17.81 4.17
N TRP A 1222 21.34 18.97 3.64
CA TRP A 1222 20.68 19.11 2.35
C TRP A 1222 21.72 19.20 1.23
N THR A 1223 21.54 18.44 0.15
CA THR A 1223 22.35 18.58 -1.07
C THR A 1223 21.59 19.43 -2.08
N THR A 1224 22.21 20.51 -2.57
CA THR A 1224 21.57 21.43 -3.52
C THR A 1224 21.29 20.79 -4.87
N ARG A 1225 20.26 21.29 -5.57
CA ARG A 1225 19.96 20.87 -6.95
C ARG A 1225 20.95 21.49 -7.94
N LYS A 1226 21.30 20.73 -8.98
CA LYS A 1226 22.08 21.20 -10.15
C LYS A 1226 21.19 21.97 -11.14
N ILE A 1227 20.70 23.14 -10.72
CA ILE A 1227 19.83 24.01 -11.51
C ILE A 1227 19.94 25.45 -11.01
N ASP A 1228 19.97 26.41 -11.93
CA ASP A 1228 20.07 27.83 -11.59
C ASP A 1228 18.78 28.31 -10.91
N LEU A 1229 18.89 28.75 -9.65
CA LEU A 1229 17.77 29.26 -8.87
C LEU A 1229 18.14 30.57 -8.18
N THR A 1230 17.23 31.54 -8.25
CA THR A 1230 17.36 32.85 -7.63
C THR A 1230 16.24 33.09 -6.62
N ASN A 1231 16.46 34.02 -5.67
CA ASN A 1231 15.54 34.28 -4.56
C ASN A 1231 15.15 32.99 -3.81
N CYS A 1232 16.13 32.13 -3.54
CA CYS A 1232 15.94 30.91 -2.76
C CYS A 1232 15.83 31.24 -1.26
N GLU A 1233 14.99 30.50 -0.54
CA GLU A 1233 14.80 30.62 0.91
C GLU A 1233 14.41 29.25 1.46
N ILE A 1234 15.03 28.82 2.56
CA ILE A 1234 14.64 27.60 3.28
C ILE A 1234 13.64 28.00 4.36
N ARG A 1235 12.56 27.23 4.50
CA ARG A 1235 11.49 27.48 5.48
C ARG A 1235 11.25 26.26 6.36
N ALA A 1236 11.08 26.48 7.66
CA ALA A 1236 10.80 25.45 8.66
C ALA A 1236 9.43 25.65 9.29
N LYS A 1237 8.66 24.57 9.48
CA LYS A 1237 7.40 24.56 10.24
C LYS A 1237 7.42 23.48 11.33
N LEU A 1238 6.70 23.73 12.43
CA LEU A 1238 6.38 22.75 13.46
C LEU A 1238 5.01 22.13 13.16
N GLU A 1239 4.92 20.80 13.08
CA GLU A 1239 3.65 20.10 12.91
C GLU A 1239 2.96 19.85 14.27
N ASN A 1240 1.62 19.82 14.27
CA ASN A 1240 0.79 19.79 15.48
C ASN A 1240 1.02 20.97 16.46
N ALA A 1241 1.13 22.18 15.92
CA ALA A 1241 0.71 23.41 16.61
C ALA A 1241 -0.51 24.00 15.89
N GLY A 1242 -1.49 24.52 16.64
CA GLY A 1242 -2.74 25.05 16.08
C GLY A 1242 -2.60 26.34 15.25
N VAL A 1243 -1.41 26.92 15.22
CA VAL A 1243 -1.02 28.06 14.38
C VAL A 1243 0.32 27.72 13.74
N VAL A 1244 0.40 27.78 12.41
CA VAL A 1244 1.64 27.48 11.67
C VAL A 1244 2.57 28.68 11.74
N LYS A 1245 3.36 28.76 12.83
CA LYS A 1245 4.52 29.66 12.90
C LYS A 1245 5.65 29.07 12.05
N TRP A 1246 5.99 29.77 10.99
CA TRP A 1246 7.16 29.48 10.15
C TRP A 1246 8.39 30.23 10.66
N ASP A 1247 9.58 29.65 10.47
CA ASP A 1247 10.82 30.41 10.42
C ASP A 1247 11.46 30.27 9.01
N THR A 1248 12.31 31.21 8.62
CA THR A 1248 12.77 31.36 7.23
C THR A 1248 14.17 31.96 7.14
N THR A 1249 15.02 31.41 6.27
CA THR A 1249 16.39 31.89 6.08
C THR A 1249 16.46 33.24 5.36
N SER A 1250 17.64 33.88 5.41
CA SER A 1250 17.99 34.90 4.42
C SER A 1250 17.92 34.33 3.00
N LYS A 1251 17.71 35.21 2.01
CA LYS A 1251 17.63 34.83 0.60
C LYS A 1251 19.00 34.54 0.00
N PHE A 1252 19.06 33.48 -0.80
CA PHE A 1252 20.27 33.03 -1.48
C PHE A 1252 20.01 32.68 -2.96
N THR A 1253 21.05 32.20 -3.61
CA THR A 1253 21.08 31.74 -5.00
C THR A 1253 21.73 30.36 -5.06
N ILE A 1254 21.34 29.57 -6.06
CA ILE A 1254 22.01 28.32 -6.45
C ILE A 1254 22.43 28.47 -7.91
N ASP A 1255 23.70 28.19 -8.17
CA ASP A 1255 24.30 28.04 -9.50
C ASP A 1255 24.29 26.55 -9.88
N SER A 1256 23.95 26.21 -11.13
CA SER A 1256 23.98 24.84 -11.64
C SER A 1256 25.40 24.26 -11.76
N SER A 1257 26.45 25.09 -11.72
CA SER A 1257 27.85 24.65 -11.78
C SER A 1257 28.23 23.75 -10.58
N PRO A 1258 29.12 22.75 -10.75
CA PRO A 1258 29.53 21.87 -9.65
C PRO A 1258 30.45 22.61 -8.65
N PRO A 1259 30.48 22.20 -7.37
CA PRO A 1259 31.41 22.74 -6.37
C PRO A 1259 32.87 22.67 -6.83
N ASP A 1260 33.66 23.70 -6.51
CA ASP A 1260 35.08 23.72 -6.85
C ASP A 1260 35.85 22.73 -5.98
N TRP A 1261 36.39 21.67 -6.60
CA TRP A 1261 37.32 20.78 -5.91
C TRP A 1261 38.63 21.51 -5.60
N ASP A 1262 39.15 21.30 -4.40
CA ASP A 1262 40.35 21.96 -3.88
C ASP A 1262 41.56 21.81 -4.83
N ALA A 1263 42.14 22.96 -5.20
CA ALA A 1263 43.29 23.05 -6.10
C ALA A 1263 44.59 22.46 -5.53
N SER A 1264 44.63 22.14 -4.22
CA SER A 1264 45.79 21.52 -3.57
C SER A 1264 46.26 20.20 -4.21
N PHE A 1265 45.36 19.46 -4.88
CA PHE A 1265 45.65 18.10 -5.34
C PHE A 1265 46.41 17.99 -6.68
N GLN A 1266 46.57 19.07 -7.46
CA GLN A 1266 47.09 18.97 -8.84
C GLN A 1266 48.62 18.82 -8.97
N GLN A 1267 49.44 19.09 -7.94
CA GLN A 1267 50.92 19.04 -8.09
C GLN A 1267 51.54 17.63 -8.06
N SER A 1268 50.80 16.58 -7.70
CA SER A 1268 51.35 15.22 -7.57
C SER A 1268 51.24 14.36 -8.84
N ALA A 1269 50.33 14.69 -9.75
CA ALA A 1269 49.97 13.83 -10.88
C ALA A 1269 51.00 13.80 -12.03
N THR A 1270 51.80 14.86 -12.21
CA THR A 1270 52.59 15.11 -13.43
C THR A 1270 53.90 14.31 -13.53
N LYS A 1271 54.04 13.18 -12.83
CA LYS A 1271 55.32 12.43 -12.72
C LYS A 1271 55.26 10.91 -12.90
N ARG A 1272 54.14 10.34 -13.36
CA ARG A 1272 53.99 8.90 -13.67
C ARG A 1272 53.29 8.59 -15.01
N ALA A 1273 53.54 9.40 -16.03
CA ALA A 1273 52.95 9.22 -17.38
C ALA A 1273 53.98 8.83 -18.48
N THR A 1274 55.11 8.20 -18.12
CA THR A 1274 56.18 7.84 -19.08
C THR A 1274 56.90 6.51 -18.76
N SER A 1275 56.19 5.38 -18.68
CA SER A 1275 56.78 4.05 -18.96
C SER A 1275 55.72 2.93 -19.01
N LYS A 1276 55.41 2.45 -20.23
CA LYS A 1276 54.68 1.21 -20.56
C LYS A 1276 53.38 0.94 -19.78
#